data_AF-A0A1V5V1P3-F1
#
_entry.id   AF-A0A1V5V1P3-F1
#
_cell.length_a   1.000
_cell.length_b   1.000
_cell.length_c   1.000
_cell.angle_alpha   90.00
_cell.angle_beta   90.00
_cell.angle_gamma   90.00
#
_symmetry.space_group_name_H-M   'P 1'
#
loop_
_entity.id
_entity.type
_entity.pdbx_description
1 polymer ?
#
loop_
_entity_poly.entity_id
_entity_poly.type
_entity_poly.pdbx_seq_one_letter_code
_entity_poly.pdbx_strand_id
1 'polypeptide(L)'
;MEVEFKTDLERINFLLEADADLRLGLLAAEGKLEFVSEELPEDERPKYITNFIGSKQKLVDWIWGNTPEDAQSVLDAFSGSSVVGYMYKTKGMQVFSNDRLAYCYHAARAIVENNSTRLSEKDIEGLLKDHNSDAGTFIQKTFHGIFFHNDVLALLDVLRANIDALTGTKKSMALFAMGKTCMSGGGFGHFSSTTKGGQRHYTTQSFIEHYRDNLYRINSLVFDNGKENKAFNGDIVDIAPKVKADLVYFDPPYATQFSSTNYEKYYHFVEGLMDYWKDKEIDHAKKIRNYKIEDPGVTPATAKQFFTDFLTASNHIPNWLISYRDNAYPTESEIKQLVADLGKESRMKSKDHKYQLAGKNRGGEPSNAKERLFVCADAGEDVEQLSAVANMDDIADLSLDADFDPDLLSAIAGKTDNVLVTGFIGNKHFIMNWIDKHFPKDAKSLFDAFSGGANVAYFFKRKGLRVTTNDIMSYPYHIARAVIENNTETISDEELAALLEKNPDAGTFTADTFYGYYYTKPILQFLDNVWANIQKLKGYKKDIALAALGHTCKAKAVFGMFNRSKMNRTRKISDLAEGYRSSSIGNIPVSEFVTAFKKYVRQINGLVYDNGQENAAHNDDILKVLPEVKADVIYCDPPYITEFLRNDYEDYYHFVEGLMSCWKGKEILDTPRRNFASRTKYTKESMRELIGNVVSAAGKKFPHILISYRDKAFPTEKELKGMVADSFGDVRVKRIAVEYNIVKKESDAGGKYANELLFIGKKTAAGASKAEREDDDILDAIAYSDFQMKTQKNSQLTLGHSILHRWFAAGWDSEGNNETTTWPRDQVVTEHTRLHRLALERGLDFSFIPSSIDETLPEGLKKQVIETMQKSESVASTASTPSGNHTTIIGDIRLSDMNQLAAEGISLSDNSVQGDKEFSFILTHAGPNKNGDFFTVEELSTRHQTAINKKIDLKHSQDFTDIVGGIIASDFVQEENKSWVECVGELYVNDNINSRLAYKLIKKGIIAQVSMECDYEEGECSICGKRVRSKADYCLHLKKFKGGEFKGQPVNEILHGITFTGLGLLDRKGADENAKIKQIAEKQPNEGGNDRMDGENKKPDTDETEAAKKAPGDGGGADKDARIKELEKENKDLKAQLDEVQKELDKMREEQAAAARRTRAEKLVNEMMNRGVEFADDEDRESEMNRLAGLTDDAFEATEAAVKRIKKKDPKADPNADQKPEDKNKKPPVNKGKADSGCGMSADAGVRPADVQDGKETSLEDDLKSGFMAAYNERVGAAN
;
A
#
# COMPACT_ATOMS: atom_id res chain seq x y z
N MET A 1 27.99 -15.95 1.71
CA MET A 1 28.43 -14.61 2.15
C MET A 1 27.17 -13.89 2.63
N GLU A 2 27.05 -13.61 3.92
CA GLU A 2 25.85 -12.96 4.45
C GLU A 2 25.85 -11.47 4.07
N VAL A 3 24.70 -10.99 3.60
CA VAL A 3 24.48 -9.58 3.27
C VAL A 3 23.66 -8.97 4.40
N GLU A 4 24.31 -8.16 5.24
CA GLU A 4 23.68 -7.52 6.39
C GLU A 4 22.83 -6.31 5.94
N PHE A 5 21.53 -6.55 5.73
CA PHE A 5 20.57 -5.49 5.39
C PHE A 5 20.18 -4.69 6.64
N LYS A 6 20.19 -3.35 6.55
CA LYS A 6 19.97 -2.48 7.72
C LYS A 6 18.50 -2.20 8.03
N THR A 7 17.61 -2.56 7.11
CA THR A 7 16.15 -2.51 7.30
C THR A 7 15.50 -3.62 6.47
N ASP A 8 14.35 -4.12 6.92
CA ASP A 8 13.56 -5.06 6.12
C ASP A 8 13.05 -4.43 4.82
N LEU A 9 12.91 -3.10 4.75
CA LEU A 9 12.56 -2.42 3.50
C LEU A 9 13.68 -2.51 2.44
N GLU A 10 14.95 -2.49 2.85
CA GLU A 10 16.09 -2.73 1.96
C GLU A 10 16.15 -4.20 1.53
N ARG A 11 15.91 -5.14 2.46
CA ARG A 11 15.82 -6.58 2.16
C ARG A 11 14.64 -6.90 1.22
N ILE A 12 13.48 -6.26 1.40
CA ILE A 12 12.28 -6.44 0.57
C ILE A 12 12.44 -5.77 -0.80
N ASN A 13 13.05 -4.59 -0.91
CA ASN A 13 13.37 -4.03 -2.23
C ASN A 13 14.39 -4.90 -2.98
N PHE A 14 15.40 -5.42 -2.30
CA PHE A 14 16.34 -6.39 -2.85
C PHE A 14 15.61 -7.68 -3.31
N LEU A 15 14.67 -8.20 -2.52
CA LEU A 15 13.86 -9.38 -2.88
C LEU A 15 12.86 -9.12 -4.02
N LEU A 16 12.33 -7.89 -4.16
CA LEU A 16 11.44 -7.50 -5.26
C LEU A 16 12.22 -7.26 -6.57
N GLU A 17 13.41 -6.68 -6.49
CA GLU A 17 14.34 -6.59 -7.62
C GLU A 17 14.87 -7.99 -7.99
N ALA A 18 15.00 -8.88 -7.01
CA ALA A 18 15.37 -10.27 -7.21
C ALA A 18 14.20 -11.23 -7.53
N ASP A 19 12.92 -10.87 -7.55
CA ASP A 19 11.83 -11.84 -7.84
C ASP A 19 11.96 -12.42 -9.27
N ALA A 20 12.42 -11.60 -10.23
CA ALA A 20 12.76 -12.05 -11.57
C ALA A 20 14.05 -12.89 -11.62
N ASP A 21 15.05 -12.53 -10.82
CA ASP A 21 16.35 -13.20 -10.76
C ASP A 21 16.25 -14.52 -9.96
N LEU A 22 15.28 -14.63 -9.05
CA LEU A 22 14.88 -15.81 -8.30
C LEU A 22 13.98 -16.71 -9.17
N ARG A 23 13.14 -16.16 -10.05
CA ARG A 23 12.44 -16.97 -11.06
C ARG A 23 13.43 -17.57 -12.06
N LEU A 24 14.45 -16.83 -12.51
CA LEU A 24 15.58 -17.42 -13.25
C LEU A 24 16.41 -18.37 -12.38
N GLY A 25 16.65 -18.05 -11.11
CA GLY A 25 17.45 -18.86 -10.19
C GLY A 25 16.83 -20.21 -9.85
N LEU A 26 15.49 -20.28 -9.70
CA LEU A 26 14.77 -21.56 -9.61
C LEU A 26 14.83 -22.30 -10.95
N LEU A 27 14.62 -21.64 -12.09
CA LEU A 27 14.74 -22.30 -13.39
C LEU A 27 16.17 -22.85 -13.62
N ALA A 28 17.21 -22.14 -13.19
CA ALA A 28 18.59 -22.64 -13.20
C ALA A 28 18.78 -23.84 -12.26
N ALA A 29 18.32 -23.76 -11.01
CA ALA A 29 18.45 -24.82 -10.01
C ALA A 29 17.61 -26.07 -10.33
N GLU A 30 16.50 -25.92 -11.03
CA GLU A 30 15.64 -27.02 -11.52
C GLU A 30 16.10 -27.57 -12.89
N GLY A 31 17.13 -26.99 -13.52
CA GLY A 31 17.59 -27.37 -14.87
C GLY A 31 16.64 -26.95 -16.01
N LYS A 32 15.68 -26.07 -15.71
CA LYS A 32 14.61 -25.55 -16.58
C LYS A 32 14.88 -24.16 -17.13
N LEU A 33 16.14 -23.71 -17.14
CA LEU A 33 16.56 -22.63 -18.03
C LEU A 33 16.64 -23.19 -19.46
N GLU A 34 15.47 -23.55 -20.00
CA GLU A 34 15.35 -24.09 -21.35
C GLU A 34 15.89 -23.05 -22.33
N PHE A 35 16.70 -23.51 -23.27
CA PHE A 35 17.31 -22.64 -24.26
C PHE A 35 16.22 -21.99 -25.12
N VAL A 36 15.93 -20.71 -24.86
CA VAL A 36 14.92 -19.92 -25.60
C VAL A 36 15.42 -19.67 -27.03
N SER A 37 15.16 -20.66 -27.89
CA SER A 37 15.45 -20.69 -29.32
C SER A 37 14.44 -19.89 -30.13
N GLU A 38 13.17 -19.95 -29.73
CA GLU A 38 12.02 -19.33 -30.38
C GLU A 38 11.52 -18.11 -29.58
N GLU A 39 10.38 -17.55 -29.95
CA GLU A 39 9.79 -16.40 -29.25
C GLU A 39 8.78 -16.84 -28.19
N LEU A 40 8.85 -16.22 -27.01
CA LEU A 40 7.92 -16.50 -25.91
C LEU A 40 6.55 -15.82 -26.15
N PRO A 41 5.43 -16.49 -25.82
CA PRO A 41 4.09 -15.89 -25.75
C PRO A 41 4.07 -14.61 -24.89
N GLU A 42 3.20 -13.66 -25.22
CA GLU A 42 3.21 -12.32 -24.62
C GLU A 42 3.07 -12.32 -23.09
N ASP A 43 2.31 -13.25 -22.53
CA ASP A 43 2.10 -13.48 -21.10
C ASP A 43 3.25 -14.22 -20.40
N GLU A 44 4.11 -14.90 -21.17
CA GLU A 44 5.33 -15.57 -20.67
C GLU A 44 6.59 -14.71 -20.79
N ARG A 45 6.59 -13.67 -21.64
CA ARG A 45 7.74 -12.78 -21.87
C ARG A 45 8.25 -12.15 -20.55
N PRO A 46 9.53 -12.30 -20.19
CA PRO A 46 10.07 -11.75 -18.95
C PRO A 46 10.15 -10.22 -18.97
N LYS A 47 9.95 -9.59 -17.81
CA LYS A 47 10.17 -8.15 -17.63
C LYS A 47 11.67 -7.83 -17.67
N TYR A 48 12.04 -6.84 -18.47
CA TYR A 48 13.40 -6.30 -18.47
C TYR A 48 13.68 -5.56 -17.15
N ILE A 49 14.77 -5.93 -16.46
CA ILE A 49 15.23 -5.33 -15.21
C ILE A 49 16.73 -5.02 -15.32
N THR A 50 17.13 -3.86 -14.77
CA THR A 50 18.49 -3.34 -14.90
C THR A 50 18.90 -2.44 -13.73
N ASN A 51 20.15 -2.62 -13.28
CA ASN A 51 20.74 -1.89 -12.14
C ASN A 51 21.47 -0.61 -12.61
N PHE A 52 21.05 -0.05 -13.75
CA PHE A 52 21.62 1.16 -14.35
C PHE A 52 21.10 2.42 -13.63
N ILE A 53 22.01 3.32 -13.25
CA ILE A 53 21.69 4.53 -12.49
C ILE A 53 20.84 5.47 -13.35
N GLY A 54 19.73 5.98 -12.79
CA GLY A 54 18.77 6.83 -13.50
C GLY A 54 17.65 6.08 -14.22
N SER A 55 17.71 4.74 -14.29
CA SER A 55 16.71 3.88 -14.96
C SER A 55 15.26 4.19 -14.55
N LYS A 56 14.43 4.51 -15.53
CA LYS A 56 13.00 4.84 -15.36
C LYS A 56 12.09 3.62 -15.16
N GLN A 57 12.65 2.46 -14.83
CA GLN A 57 11.92 1.19 -14.62
C GLN A 57 10.73 1.30 -13.65
N LYS A 58 10.80 2.16 -12.62
CA LYS A 58 9.72 2.39 -11.64
C LYS A 58 8.73 3.49 -12.06
N LEU A 59 8.85 3.99 -13.30
CA LEU A 59 8.07 5.08 -13.87
C LEU A 59 7.44 4.75 -15.24
N VAL A 60 7.78 3.61 -15.87
CA VAL A 60 7.31 3.24 -17.22
C VAL A 60 5.80 3.32 -17.42
N ASP A 61 4.99 2.80 -16.49
CA ASP A 61 3.52 2.84 -16.61
C ASP A 61 2.96 4.28 -16.54
N TRP A 62 3.68 5.19 -15.88
CA TRP A 62 3.33 6.61 -15.78
C TRP A 62 3.81 7.40 -17.00
N ILE A 63 4.94 7.04 -17.61
CA ILE A 63 5.36 7.60 -18.90
C ILE A 63 4.37 7.17 -20.00
N TRP A 64 4.02 5.88 -20.03
CA TRP A 64 3.00 5.32 -20.93
C TRP A 64 1.65 6.01 -20.78
N GLY A 65 1.12 6.13 -19.56
CA GLY A 65 -0.14 6.83 -19.27
C GLY A 65 -0.14 8.35 -19.53
N ASN A 66 0.93 8.89 -20.10
CA ASN A 66 1.08 10.27 -20.55
C ASN A 66 1.57 10.40 -22.00
N THR A 67 1.68 9.28 -22.71
CA THR A 67 1.98 9.22 -24.15
C THR A 67 0.73 9.65 -24.94
N PRO A 68 0.86 10.45 -26.02
CA PRO A 68 -0.27 10.75 -26.91
C PRO A 68 -0.88 9.47 -27.49
N GLU A 69 -2.22 9.35 -27.48
CA GLU A 69 -2.93 8.13 -27.90
C GLU A 69 -2.82 7.84 -29.41
N ASP A 70 -2.51 8.87 -30.20
CA ASP A 70 -2.34 8.83 -31.66
C ASP A 70 -0.94 8.41 -32.11
N ALA A 71 0.09 8.64 -31.29
CA ALA A 71 1.49 8.36 -31.65
C ALA A 71 1.72 6.86 -31.96
N GLN A 72 2.30 6.57 -33.13
CA GLN A 72 2.62 5.20 -33.59
C GLN A 72 4.11 4.91 -33.57
N SER A 73 4.94 5.95 -33.50
CA SER A 73 6.39 5.90 -33.56
C SER A 73 7.04 6.88 -32.58
N VAL A 74 8.15 6.48 -31.97
CA VAL A 74 8.83 7.22 -30.90
C VAL A 74 10.35 7.16 -31.02
N LEU A 75 11.01 8.29 -30.78
CA LEU A 75 12.45 8.39 -30.54
C LEU A 75 12.74 8.43 -29.03
N ASP A 76 13.36 7.38 -28.49
CA ASP A 76 13.96 7.37 -27.15
C ASP A 76 15.37 8.00 -27.24
N ALA A 77 15.44 9.33 -27.07
CA ALA A 77 16.59 10.17 -27.46
C ALA A 77 17.84 10.00 -26.58
N PHE A 78 17.62 9.64 -25.32
CA PHE A 78 18.64 9.44 -24.27
C PHE A 78 18.36 8.10 -23.58
N SER A 79 18.30 7.03 -24.37
CA SER A 79 17.74 5.74 -23.95
C SER A 79 18.41 5.13 -22.71
N GLY A 80 19.72 5.36 -22.51
CA GLY A 80 20.49 4.97 -21.33
C GLY A 80 20.33 3.49 -21.00
N SER A 81 19.46 3.20 -20.04
CA SER A 81 19.09 1.83 -19.67
C SER A 81 18.29 1.06 -20.75
N SER A 82 17.77 1.72 -21.78
CA SER A 82 16.84 1.20 -22.81
C SER A 82 15.48 0.71 -22.30
N VAL A 83 15.15 0.93 -21.02
CA VAL A 83 13.89 0.43 -20.41
C VAL A 83 12.65 1.14 -20.99
N VAL A 84 12.75 2.42 -21.37
CA VAL A 84 11.61 3.18 -21.92
C VAL A 84 11.35 2.79 -23.37
N GLY A 85 12.37 2.76 -24.24
CA GLY A 85 12.26 2.21 -25.58
C GLY A 85 11.77 0.76 -25.62
N TYR A 86 12.22 -0.11 -24.70
CA TYR A 86 11.72 -1.48 -24.59
C TYR A 86 10.23 -1.53 -24.19
N MET A 87 9.77 -0.62 -23.32
CA MET A 87 8.33 -0.49 -23.01
C MET A 87 7.53 -0.06 -24.24
N TYR A 88 7.96 0.98 -24.97
CA TYR A 88 7.24 1.39 -26.18
C TYR A 88 7.18 0.28 -27.24
N LYS A 89 8.22 -0.56 -27.33
CA LYS A 89 8.22 -1.74 -28.20
C LYS A 89 7.15 -2.76 -27.77
N THR A 90 7.00 -3.06 -26.47
CA THR A 90 5.93 -3.96 -25.99
C THR A 90 4.53 -3.36 -26.11
N LYS A 91 4.41 -2.03 -26.30
CA LYS A 91 3.16 -1.36 -26.68
C LYS A 91 2.89 -1.36 -28.19
N GLY A 92 3.74 -2.02 -28.99
CA GLY A 92 3.56 -2.13 -30.44
C GLY A 92 3.92 -0.87 -31.23
N MET A 93 4.59 0.12 -30.63
CA MET A 93 5.08 1.30 -31.34
C MET A 93 6.35 0.98 -32.14
N GLN A 94 6.61 1.75 -33.20
CA GLN A 94 7.92 1.76 -33.84
C GLN A 94 8.90 2.55 -32.97
N VAL A 95 10.00 1.92 -32.54
CA VAL A 95 10.95 2.55 -31.62
C VAL A 95 12.29 2.81 -32.30
N PHE A 96 12.64 4.08 -32.37
CA PHE A 96 14.00 4.55 -32.56
C PHE A 96 14.62 4.80 -31.19
N SER A 97 15.86 4.39 -30.96
CA SER A 97 16.58 4.66 -29.70
C SER A 97 17.95 5.23 -29.99
N ASN A 98 18.38 6.19 -29.19
CA ASN A 98 19.71 6.79 -29.26
C ASN A 98 20.38 6.81 -27.88
N ASP A 99 21.71 6.72 -27.86
CA ASP A 99 22.54 7.15 -26.74
C ASP A 99 23.96 7.50 -27.21
N ARG A 100 24.69 8.36 -26.49
CA ARG A 100 26.10 8.63 -26.75
C ARG A 100 26.99 7.48 -26.29
N LEU A 101 26.62 6.79 -25.21
CA LEU A 101 27.37 5.68 -24.64
C LEU A 101 27.16 4.40 -25.46
N ALA A 102 28.26 3.78 -25.90
CA ALA A 102 28.25 2.54 -26.66
C ALA A 102 27.59 1.39 -25.89
N TYR A 103 27.70 1.36 -24.55
CA TYR A 103 27.01 0.34 -23.75
C TYR A 103 25.47 0.46 -23.86
N CYS A 104 24.96 1.70 -23.80
CA CYS A 104 23.54 2.01 -23.92
C CYS A 104 23.03 1.72 -25.34
N TYR A 105 23.83 2.04 -26.37
CA TYR A 105 23.57 1.62 -27.74
C TYR A 105 23.51 0.09 -27.90
N HIS A 106 24.46 -0.66 -27.33
CA HIS A 106 24.44 -2.12 -27.43
C HIS A 106 23.27 -2.75 -26.68
N ALA A 107 22.81 -2.15 -25.57
CA ALA A 107 21.57 -2.52 -24.90
C ALA A 107 20.34 -2.29 -25.79
N ALA A 108 20.15 -1.06 -26.30
CA ALA A 108 19.06 -0.71 -27.21
C ALA A 108 19.06 -1.61 -28.45
N ARG A 109 20.23 -1.90 -28.99
CA ARG A 109 20.39 -2.78 -30.14
C ARG A 109 20.09 -4.25 -29.84
N ALA A 110 20.31 -4.71 -28.62
CA ALA A 110 20.08 -6.10 -28.22
C ALA A 110 18.61 -6.43 -27.93
N ILE A 111 17.80 -5.46 -27.48
CA ILE A 111 16.39 -5.69 -27.06
C ILE A 111 15.35 -4.82 -27.79
N VAL A 112 15.72 -3.63 -28.29
CA VAL A 112 14.80 -2.73 -29.01
C VAL A 112 14.87 -2.97 -30.53
N GLU A 113 16.01 -2.70 -31.18
CA GLU A 113 16.25 -2.97 -32.61
C GLU A 113 16.05 -4.46 -32.96
N ASN A 114 16.37 -5.34 -32.02
CA ASN A 114 16.38 -6.78 -32.25
C ASN A 114 14.98 -7.40 -32.15
N ASN A 115 14.37 -7.69 -33.29
CA ASN A 115 13.07 -8.37 -33.33
C ASN A 115 13.21 -9.92 -33.28
N SER A 116 14.33 -10.51 -33.71
CA SER A 116 14.38 -11.98 -33.92
C SER A 116 15.76 -12.66 -33.76
N THR A 117 16.86 -11.92 -33.65
CA THR A 117 18.21 -12.52 -33.52
C THR A 117 18.42 -13.03 -32.11
N ARG A 118 18.65 -14.33 -31.96
CA ARG A 118 19.05 -14.97 -30.70
C ARG A 118 20.45 -15.59 -30.81
N LEU A 119 21.17 -15.66 -29.70
CA LEU A 119 22.42 -16.42 -29.59
C LEU A 119 22.06 -17.91 -29.47
N SER A 120 22.59 -18.78 -30.32
CA SER A 120 22.47 -20.24 -30.16
C SER A 120 23.36 -20.74 -29.01
N GLU A 121 23.09 -21.92 -28.46
CA GLU A 121 24.00 -22.55 -27.49
C GLU A 121 25.44 -22.60 -28.00
N LYS A 122 25.65 -22.89 -29.30
CA LYS A 122 26.99 -22.86 -29.91
C LYS A 122 27.64 -21.46 -29.90
N ASP A 123 26.86 -20.38 -30.00
CA ASP A 123 27.40 -19.02 -29.82
C ASP A 123 27.75 -18.78 -28.35
N ILE A 124 26.95 -19.27 -27.41
CA ILE A 124 27.13 -19.09 -25.96
C ILE A 124 28.32 -19.92 -25.45
N GLU A 125 28.40 -21.21 -25.79
CA GLU A 125 29.60 -22.06 -25.61
C GLU A 125 30.85 -21.44 -26.24
N GLY A 126 30.71 -20.79 -27.41
CA GLY A 126 31.79 -20.08 -28.09
C GLY A 126 32.26 -18.85 -27.31
N LEU A 127 31.32 -18.07 -26.76
CA LEU A 127 31.58 -16.90 -25.93
C LEU A 127 32.24 -17.25 -24.60
N LEU A 128 31.81 -18.34 -23.95
CA LEU A 128 32.19 -18.72 -22.57
C LEU A 128 33.56 -19.44 -22.47
N LYS A 129 34.31 -19.56 -23.56
CA LYS A 129 35.66 -20.17 -23.54
C LYS A 129 36.63 -19.32 -22.72
N ASP A 130 37.28 -19.96 -21.76
CA ASP A 130 38.31 -19.41 -20.88
C ASP A 130 39.68 -19.24 -21.54
N HIS A 131 39.87 -19.80 -22.74
CA HIS A 131 41.08 -19.64 -23.55
C HIS A 131 40.79 -19.21 -25.00
N ASN A 132 41.48 -18.15 -25.45
CA ASN A 132 41.55 -17.71 -26.85
C ASN A 132 42.98 -17.26 -27.16
N SER A 133 43.55 -17.70 -28.29
CA SER A 133 44.93 -17.36 -28.71
C SER A 133 45.11 -15.89 -29.08
N ASP A 134 44.02 -15.25 -29.48
CA ASP A 134 44.02 -13.89 -30.03
C ASP A 134 43.71 -12.85 -28.94
N ALA A 135 43.52 -13.32 -27.69
CA ALA A 135 43.25 -12.48 -26.54
C ALA A 135 44.47 -11.63 -26.15
N GLY A 136 44.20 -10.35 -25.86
CA GLY A 136 45.17 -9.46 -25.28
C GLY A 136 45.42 -9.74 -23.79
N THR A 137 46.11 -8.79 -23.15
CA THR A 137 46.28 -8.75 -21.68
C THR A 137 46.09 -7.32 -21.16
N PHE A 138 45.31 -6.52 -21.90
CA PHE A 138 45.15 -5.10 -21.64
C PHE A 138 44.30 -4.87 -20.39
N ILE A 139 43.15 -5.53 -20.27
CA ILE A 139 42.27 -5.39 -19.12
C ILE A 139 42.99 -5.87 -17.85
N GLN A 140 43.70 -7.00 -17.94
CA GLN A 140 44.53 -7.51 -16.86
C GLN A 140 45.60 -6.49 -16.41
N LYS A 141 46.49 -6.05 -17.31
CA LYS A 141 47.61 -5.15 -16.95
C LYS A 141 47.14 -3.75 -16.57
N THR A 142 46.13 -3.22 -17.25
CA THR A 142 45.62 -1.86 -17.06
C THR A 142 44.75 -1.75 -15.81
N PHE A 143 44.01 -2.78 -15.38
CA PHE A 143 43.10 -2.68 -14.22
C PHE A 143 43.45 -3.58 -13.02
N HIS A 144 44.64 -4.20 -13.03
CA HIS A 144 45.17 -5.02 -11.93
C HIS A 144 44.95 -4.39 -10.54
N GLY A 145 44.18 -5.08 -9.68
CA GLY A 145 43.92 -4.66 -8.30
C GLY A 145 42.93 -3.51 -8.12
N ILE A 146 42.26 -3.05 -9.18
CA ILE A 146 41.36 -1.88 -9.14
C ILE A 146 39.89 -2.29 -8.95
N PHE A 147 39.35 -3.15 -9.84
CA PHE A 147 37.92 -3.43 -9.94
C PHE A 147 37.52 -4.90 -9.71
N PHE A 148 38.35 -5.84 -10.15
CA PHE A 148 38.15 -7.29 -10.04
C PHE A 148 39.48 -7.98 -9.67
N HIS A 149 39.44 -9.26 -9.33
CA HIS A 149 40.65 -10.06 -9.12
C HIS A 149 41.37 -10.37 -10.45
N ASN A 150 42.67 -10.70 -10.39
CA ASN A 150 43.54 -10.69 -11.57
C ASN A 150 43.30 -11.85 -12.57
N ASP A 151 42.65 -12.93 -12.12
CA ASP A 151 42.14 -14.00 -12.96
C ASP A 151 40.91 -13.52 -13.75
N VAL A 152 39.93 -12.90 -13.08
CA VAL A 152 38.73 -12.33 -13.70
C VAL A 152 39.08 -11.23 -14.70
N LEU A 153 40.12 -10.43 -14.45
CA LEU A 153 40.57 -9.43 -15.43
C LEU A 153 41.23 -10.07 -16.67
N ALA A 154 41.88 -11.23 -16.55
CA ALA A 154 42.38 -11.98 -17.71
C ALA A 154 41.26 -12.69 -18.47
N LEU A 155 40.30 -13.28 -17.74
CA LEU A 155 39.07 -13.80 -18.32
C LEU A 155 38.35 -12.70 -19.14
N LEU A 156 38.29 -11.46 -18.65
CA LEU A 156 37.70 -10.36 -19.39
C LEU A 156 38.44 -10.04 -20.70
N ASP A 157 39.77 -10.13 -20.76
CA ASP A 157 40.53 -10.03 -22.02
C ASP A 157 40.14 -11.16 -23.00
N VAL A 158 40.01 -12.40 -22.51
CA VAL A 158 39.62 -13.57 -23.32
C VAL A 158 38.18 -13.47 -23.82
N LEU A 159 37.21 -13.29 -22.92
CA LEU A 159 35.80 -13.18 -23.27
C LEU A 159 35.56 -11.99 -24.23
N ARG A 160 36.30 -10.89 -24.07
CA ARG A 160 36.20 -9.74 -24.99
C ARG A 160 36.78 -10.05 -26.38
N ALA A 161 37.78 -10.91 -26.50
CA ALA A 161 38.23 -11.43 -27.80
C ALA A 161 37.23 -12.43 -28.42
N ASN A 162 36.58 -13.28 -27.61
CA ASN A 162 35.50 -14.16 -28.09
C ASN A 162 34.32 -13.36 -28.65
N ILE A 163 33.99 -12.23 -28.03
CA ILE A 163 32.96 -11.29 -28.50
C ILE A 163 33.38 -10.63 -29.83
N ASP A 164 34.67 -10.40 -30.10
CA ASP A 164 35.11 -9.78 -31.36
C ASP A 164 34.89 -10.67 -32.59
N ALA A 165 34.88 -11.99 -32.41
CA ALA A 165 34.52 -12.95 -33.46
C ALA A 165 33.04 -12.92 -33.86
N LEU A 166 32.16 -12.29 -33.05
CA LEU A 166 30.76 -12.07 -33.40
C LEU A 166 30.59 -10.76 -34.20
N THR A 167 29.53 -10.71 -35.00
CA THR A 167 29.14 -9.52 -35.79
C THR A 167 27.69 -9.11 -35.52
N GLY A 168 27.33 -7.87 -35.90
CA GLY A 168 25.96 -7.37 -35.88
C GLY A 168 25.28 -7.43 -34.51
N THR A 169 24.02 -7.85 -34.49
CA THR A 169 23.17 -7.89 -33.29
C THR A 169 23.70 -8.90 -32.26
N LYS A 170 24.19 -10.08 -32.67
CA LYS A 170 24.80 -11.07 -31.76
C LYS A 170 25.96 -10.48 -30.94
N LYS A 171 26.84 -9.69 -31.58
CA LYS A 171 27.91 -8.96 -30.87
C LYS A 171 27.35 -7.98 -29.84
N SER A 172 26.28 -7.27 -30.20
CA SER A 172 25.63 -6.29 -29.30
C SER A 172 24.99 -6.96 -28.09
N MET A 173 24.31 -8.10 -28.27
CA MET A 173 23.78 -8.92 -27.17
C MET A 173 24.90 -9.40 -26.24
N ALA A 174 26.01 -9.87 -26.80
CA ALA A 174 27.15 -10.36 -26.02
C ALA A 174 27.90 -9.25 -25.26
N LEU A 175 28.01 -8.04 -25.83
CA LEU A 175 28.55 -6.84 -25.17
C LEU A 175 27.62 -6.31 -24.08
N PHE A 176 26.31 -6.25 -24.34
CA PHE A 176 25.31 -5.83 -23.36
C PHE A 176 25.30 -6.77 -22.14
N ALA A 177 25.29 -8.09 -22.38
CA ALA A 177 25.45 -9.09 -21.32
C ALA A 177 26.74 -8.87 -20.51
N MET A 178 27.86 -8.64 -21.19
CA MET A 178 29.18 -8.45 -20.55
C MET A 178 29.19 -7.22 -19.63
N GLY A 179 28.72 -6.09 -20.14
CA GLY A 179 28.62 -4.86 -19.35
C GLY A 179 27.67 -5.01 -18.16
N LYS A 180 26.53 -5.71 -18.32
CA LYS A 180 25.60 -6.01 -17.23
C LYS A 180 26.26 -6.88 -16.14
N THR A 181 26.94 -7.96 -16.50
CA THR A 181 27.70 -8.81 -15.56
C THR A 181 28.78 -8.00 -14.82
N CYS A 182 29.52 -7.13 -15.52
CA CYS A 182 30.53 -6.26 -14.90
C CYS A 182 29.94 -5.26 -13.88
N MET A 183 28.76 -4.67 -14.16
CA MET A 183 28.11 -3.74 -13.23
C MET A 183 27.57 -4.45 -11.98
N SER A 184 26.82 -5.54 -12.18
CA SER A 184 26.10 -6.25 -11.11
C SER A 184 27.00 -6.84 -10.02
N GLY A 185 28.30 -7.01 -10.28
CA GLY A 185 29.26 -7.47 -9.26
C GLY A 185 29.52 -6.50 -8.11
N GLY A 186 29.07 -5.24 -8.17
CA GLY A 186 29.29 -4.25 -7.11
C GLY A 186 28.02 -3.50 -6.71
N GLY A 187 27.80 -3.30 -5.40
CA GLY A 187 26.54 -2.84 -4.80
C GLY A 187 26.01 -1.44 -5.16
N PHE A 188 26.57 -0.77 -6.17
CA PHE A 188 26.04 0.47 -6.77
C PHE A 188 26.21 0.52 -8.31
N GLY A 189 26.58 -0.59 -8.96
CA GLY A 189 26.75 -0.69 -10.42
C GLY A 189 27.95 0.05 -11.04
N HIS A 190 28.30 1.24 -10.56
CA HIS A 190 29.28 2.15 -11.15
C HIS A 190 30.76 1.81 -10.82
N PHE A 191 31.69 2.44 -11.54
CA PHE A 191 33.14 2.27 -11.46
C PHE A 191 33.87 3.52 -10.92
N SER A 192 33.15 4.45 -10.29
CA SER A 192 33.68 5.72 -9.78
C SER A 192 34.65 5.60 -8.58
N SER A 193 34.80 4.41 -8.00
CA SER A 193 35.64 4.14 -6.83
C SER A 193 36.34 2.77 -6.91
N THR A 194 37.41 2.60 -6.14
CA THR A 194 38.15 1.34 -6.01
C THR A 194 37.57 0.45 -4.90
N THR A 195 37.86 -0.86 -4.95
CA THR A 195 37.30 -1.94 -4.12
C THR A 195 37.36 -1.82 -2.59
N LYS A 196 37.98 -0.77 -2.01
CA LYS A 196 38.06 -0.53 -0.55
C LYS A 196 36.73 -0.17 0.15
N GLY A 197 35.59 -0.24 -0.53
CA GLY A 197 34.27 0.03 0.03
C GLY A 197 33.13 -0.80 -0.56
N GLY A 198 33.46 -1.93 -1.21
CA GLY A 198 32.50 -2.81 -1.90
C GLY A 198 33.25 -3.76 -2.81
N GLN A 199 33.36 -5.02 -2.42
CA GLN A 199 34.22 -6.00 -3.08
C GLN A 199 33.46 -6.76 -4.17
N ARG A 200 33.91 -6.65 -5.42
CA ARG A 200 33.40 -7.46 -6.54
C ARG A 200 33.99 -8.87 -6.49
N HIS A 201 33.45 -9.71 -5.59
CA HIS A 201 33.91 -11.07 -5.30
C HIS A 201 33.56 -12.11 -6.38
N TYR A 202 33.83 -11.82 -7.66
CA TYR A 202 33.81 -12.89 -8.67
C TYR A 202 35.07 -13.75 -8.55
N THR A 203 34.89 -15.06 -8.67
CA THR A 203 35.92 -15.96 -9.18
C THR A 203 35.76 -16.04 -10.70
N THR A 204 36.77 -16.54 -11.41
CA THR A 204 36.63 -16.86 -12.84
C THR A 204 35.36 -17.67 -13.15
N GLN A 205 35.05 -18.69 -12.33
CA GLN A 205 33.86 -19.54 -12.49
C GLN A 205 32.54 -18.75 -12.31
N SER A 206 32.38 -18.02 -11.21
CA SER A 206 31.11 -17.30 -10.94
C SER A 206 30.91 -16.08 -11.85
N PHE A 207 31.97 -15.58 -12.50
CA PHE A 207 31.85 -14.64 -13.60
C PHE A 207 31.30 -15.31 -14.87
N ILE A 208 31.82 -16.48 -15.26
CA ILE A 208 31.36 -17.24 -16.43
C ILE A 208 29.88 -17.64 -16.27
N GLU A 209 29.50 -18.14 -15.10
CA GLU A 209 28.10 -18.49 -14.78
C GLU A 209 27.17 -17.28 -14.91
N HIS A 210 27.48 -16.19 -14.23
CA HIS A 210 26.65 -14.99 -14.30
C HIS A 210 26.68 -14.31 -15.68
N TYR A 211 27.73 -14.49 -16.48
CA TYR A 211 27.73 -14.05 -17.88
C TYR A 211 26.78 -14.90 -18.73
N ARG A 212 26.79 -16.23 -18.58
CA ARG A 212 25.83 -17.16 -19.20
C ARG A 212 24.38 -16.78 -18.87
N ASP A 213 24.07 -16.53 -17.60
CA ASP A 213 22.71 -16.16 -17.16
C ASP A 213 22.22 -14.87 -17.82
N ASN A 214 23.11 -13.88 -17.99
CA ASN A 214 22.77 -12.63 -18.68
C ASN A 214 22.59 -12.84 -20.19
N LEU A 215 23.35 -13.74 -20.83
CA LEU A 215 23.15 -14.10 -22.25
C LEU A 215 21.77 -14.76 -22.46
N TYR A 216 21.40 -15.76 -21.64
CA TYR A 216 20.06 -16.39 -21.71
C TYR A 216 18.93 -15.40 -21.41
N ARG A 217 19.11 -14.51 -20.42
CA ARG A 217 18.14 -13.46 -20.10
C ARG A 217 17.97 -12.43 -21.22
N ILE A 218 19.00 -12.20 -22.04
CA ILE A 218 18.90 -11.30 -23.18
C ILE A 218 18.24 -12.00 -24.38
N ASN A 219 18.47 -13.29 -24.60
CA ASN A 219 17.70 -14.09 -25.59
C ASN A 219 16.19 -14.06 -25.32
N SER A 220 15.75 -14.19 -24.07
CA SER A 220 14.33 -14.21 -23.70
C SER A 220 13.66 -12.83 -23.67
N LEU A 221 14.43 -11.75 -23.86
CA LEU A 221 13.91 -10.39 -24.11
C LEU A 221 13.78 -10.06 -25.61
N VAL A 222 14.15 -10.97 -26.50
CA VAL A 222 13.97 -10.79 -27.96
C VAL A 222 12.54 -11.18 -28.33
N PHE A 223 11.83 -10.24 -28.96
CA PHE A 223 10.52 -10.48 -29.57
C PHE A 223 10.27 -9.51 -30.73
N ASP A 224 9.44 -9.91 -31.70
CA ASP A 224 8.97 -9.05 -32.78
C ASP A 224 7.68 -8.31 -32.39
N ASN A 225 7.58 -7.04 -32.76
CA ASN A 225 6.36 -6.23 -32.60
C ASN A 225 5.77 -5.76 -33.95
N GLY A 226 6.29 -6.27 -35.08
CA GLY A 226 5.84 -5.92 -36.42
C GLY A 226 6.26 -4.54 -36.89
N LYS A 227 7.29 -3.93 -36.27
CA LYS A 227 7.80 -2.59 -36.60
C LYS A 227 9.31 -2.60 -36.88
N GLU A 228 9.75 -1.72 -37.78
CA GLU A 228 11.17 -1.48 -38.05
C GLU A 228 11.80 -0.62 -36.95
N ASN A 229 12.14 -1.27 -35.83
CA ASN A 229 12.84 -0.65 -34.70
C ASN A 229 14.33 -0.44 -35.03
N LYS A 230 14.98 0.58 -34.44
CA LYS A 230 16.39 0.90 -34.77
C LYS A 230 17.14 1.61 -33.65
N ALA A 231 18.37 1.19 -33.38
CA ALA A 231 19.28 1.84 -32.45
C ALA A 231 20.32 2.72 -33.18
N PHE A 232 20.65 3.86 -32.57
CA PHE A 232 21.68 4.81 -32.98
C PHE A 232 22.69 5.01 -31.85
N ASN A 233 23.91 5.37 -32.22
CA ASN A 233 24.95 5.81 -31.28
C ASN A 233 25.52 7.13 -31.75
N GLY A 234 25.48 8.15 -30.90
CA GLY A 234 25.96 9.49 -31.22
C GLY A 234 25.27 10.57 -30.41
N ASP A 235 25.66 11.83 -30.66
CA ASP A 235 24.99 12.97 -30.07
C ASP A 235 23.57 13.12 -30.64
N ILE A 236 22.62 13.48 -29.79
CA ILE A 236 21.22 13.66 -30.19
C ILE A 236 21.06 14.81 -31.20
N VAL A 237 21.91 15.85 -31.16
CA VAL A 237 21.91 16.95 -32.13
C VAL A 237 22.20 16.43 -33.54
N ASP A 238 23.07 15.43 -33.65
CA ASP A 238 23.36 14.74 -34.90
C ASP A 238 22.26 13.76 -35.32
N ILE A 239 21.61 13.10 -34.35
CA ILE A 239 20.74 11.94 -34.62
C ILE A 239 19.26 12.33 -34.82
N ALA A 240 18.72 13.27 -34.05
CA ALA A 240 17.31 13.66 -34.16
C ALA A 240 16.90 14.12 -35.58
N PRO A 241 17.68 14.93 -36.33
CA PRO A 241 17.35 15.32 -37.70
C PRO A 241 17.34 14.15 -38.71
N LYS A 242 17.88 12.99 -38.34
CA LYS A 242 17.93 11.76 -39.17
C LYS A 242 16.75 10.83 -38.89
N VAL A 243 15.91 11.14 -37.90
CA VAL A 243 14.77 10.33 -37.46
C VAL A 243 13.45 11.06 -37.77
N LYS A 244 12.46 10.29 -38.22
CA LYS A 244 11.05 10.72 -38.29
C LYS A 244 10.26 9.87 -37.31
N ALA A 245 9.59 10.52 -36.37
CA ALA A 245 8.72 9.90 -35.38
C ALA A 245 7.56 10.85 -35.05
N ASP A 246 6.48 10.33 -34.49
CA ASP A 246 5.34 11.12 -34.01
C ASP A 246 5.61 11.74 -32.63
N LEU A 247 6.53 11.12 -31.88
CA LEU A 247 6.94 11.46 -30.53
C LEU A 247 8.47 11.38 -30.37
N VAL A 248 9.04 12.26 -29.55
CA VAL A 248 10.37 12.05 -28.96
C VAL A 248 10.28 12.08 -27.43
N TYR A 249 10.87 11.08 -26.79
CA TYR A 249 11.04 10.96 -25.36
C TYR A 249 12.49 11.33 -24.99
N PHE A 250 12.63 12.27 -24.06
CA PHE A 250 13.91 12.74 -23.53
C PHE A 250 14.04 12.37 -22.05
N ASP A 251 15.13 11.69 -21.70
CA ASP A 251 15.62 11.51 -20.33
C ASP A 251 17.06 12.05 -20.23
N PRO A 252 17.25 13.38 -20.40
CA PRO A 252 18.56 13.97 -20.60
C PRO A 252 19.42 13.91 -19.33
N PRO A 253 20.76 13.86 -19.45
CA PRO A 253 21.62 14.14 -18.31
C PRO A 253 21.38 15.58 -17.81
N TYR A 254 21.25 15.76 -16.49
CA TYR A 254 20.96 17.05 -15.87
C TYR A 254 21.87 17.34 -14.67
N ALA A 255 22.07 18.63 -14.38
CA ALA A 255 22.71 19.09 -13.15
C ALA A 255 21.65 19.40 -12.09
N THR A 256 21.88 18.99 -10.84
CA THR A 256 21.03 19.38 -9.70
C THR A 256 21.73 20.41 -8.82
N GLN A 257 20.96 21.09 -7.96
CA GLN A 257 21.52 21.93 -6.89
C GLN A 257 22.47 21.17 -5.93
N PHE A 258 22.43 19.83 -5.92
CA PHE A 258 23.22 18.98 -5.03
C PHE A 258 24.43 18.31 -5.70
N SER A 259 24.35 18.05 -7.00
CA SER A 259 25.41 17.41 -7.81
C SER A 259 25.14 17.48 -9.31
N SER A 260 26.19 17.60 -10.12
CA SER A 260 26.19 17.19 -11.54
C SER A 260 26.51 15.70 -11.69
N THR A 261 25.90 15.06 -12.68
CA THR A 261 26.12 13.63 -13.00
C THR A 261 26.79 13.52 -14.37
N ASN A 262 27.90 12.77 -14.43
CA ASN A 262 28.57 12.40 -15.66
C ASN A 262 28.60 10.86 -15.75
N TYR A 263 27.69 10.32 -16.56
CA TYR A 263 27.50 8.86 -16.68
C TYR A 263 28.71 8.17 -17.28
N GLU A 264 29.38 8.78 -18.25
CA GLU A 264 30.60 8.27 -18.88
C GLU A 264 31.70 8.04 -17.83
N LYS A 265 31.92 9.02 -16.94
CA LYS A 265 32.85 8.90 -15.80
C LYS A 265 32.47 7.79 -14.81
N TYR A 266 31.17 7.57 -14.59
CA TYR A 266 30.67 6.50 -13.72
C TYR A 266 30.77 5.11 -14.38
N TYR A 267 30.65 5.01 -15.70
CA TYR A 267 30.64 3.75 -16.44
C TYR A 267 31.90 3.50 -17.29
N HIS A 268 32.92 4.35 -17.19
CA HIS A 268 34.13 4.34 -18.03
C HIS A 268 34.80 2.96 -18.23
N PHE A 269 34.69 2.04 -17.27
CA PHE A 269 35.22 0.69 -17.43
C PHE A 269 34.37 -0.14 -18.40
N VAL A 270 33.05 -0.11 -18.25
CA VAL A 270 32.10 -0.79 -19.15
C VAL A 270 32.08 -0.10 -20.51
N GLU A 271 32.13 1.23 -20.54
CA GLU A 271 32.14 2.02 -21.77
C GLU A 271 33.47 1.89 -22.55
N GLY A 272 34.59 1.69 -21.85
CA GLY A 272 35.85 1.27 -22.48
C GLY A 272 35.84 -0.20 -22.91
N LEU A 273 35.11 -1.08 -22.21
CA LEU A 273 34.99 -2.48 -22.58
C LEU A 273 34.23 -2.70 -23.89
N MET A 274 33.33 -1.78 -24.28
CA MET A 274 32.59 -1.88 -25.55
C MET A 274 33.52 -1.86 -26.77
N ASP A 275 34.45 -0.91 -26.83
CA ASP A 275 35.43 -0.75 -27.92
C ASP A 275 36.85 -1.21 -27.56
N TYR A 276 37.03 -1.89 -26.41
CA TYR A 276 38.31 -2.35 -25.89
C TYR A 276 39.34 -1.20 -25.72
N TRP A 277 38.85 -0.03 -25.26
CA TRP A 277 39.61 1.21 -25.06
C TRP A 277 40.33 1.73 -26.32
N LYS A 278 39.85 1.37 -27.51
CA LYS A 278 40.37 1.89 -28.77
C LYS A 278 40.40 3.42 -28.74
N ASP A 279 41.55 3.99 -29.09
CA ASP A 279 41.82 5.44 -29.17
C ASP A 279 41.60 6.24 -27.85
N LYS A 280 41.40 5.58 -26.69
CA LYS A 280 41.15 6.21 -25.38
C LYS A 280 42.41 6.23 -24.48
N GLU A 281 42.94 7.43 -24.19
CA GLU A 281 44.14 7.57 -23.32
C GLU A 281 43.81 7.35 -21.84
N ILE A 282 44.44 6.35 -21.21
CA ILE A 282 44.27 6.00 -19.78
C ILE A 282 45.02 6.97 -18.86
N ASP A 283 44.32 7.56 -17.89
CA ASP A 283 44.97 8.32 -16.82
C ASP A 283 45.53 7.37 -15.74
N HIS A 284 46.79 6.97 -15.93
CA HIS A 284 47.51 6.11 -15.00
C HIS A 284 47.81 6.74 -13.62
N ALA A 285 47.66 8.06 -13.45
CA ALA A 285 47.82 8.73 -12.16
C ALA A 285 46.55 8.64 -11.29
N LYS A 286 45.37 8.45 -11.90
CA LYS A 286 44.10 8.23 -11.17
C LYS A 286 43.99 6.79 -10.65
N LYS A 287 43.58 6.64 -9.39
CA LYS A 287 43.41 5.33 -8.72
C LYS A 287 42.44 4.36 -9.41
N ILE A 288 41.47 4.89 -10.15
CA ILE A 288 40.48 4.12 -10.93
C ILE A 288 40.92 3.88 -12.39
N ARG A 289 42.01 4.51 -12.85
CA ARG A 289 42.54 4.46 -14.22
C ARG A 289 41.46 4.66 -15.32
N ASN A 290 40.55 5.61 -15.10
CA ASN A 290 39.64 6.02 -16.16
C ASN A 290 40.41 6.70 -17.30
N TYR A 291 39.90 6.59 -18.53
CA TYR A 291 40.44 7.36 -19.64
C TYR A 291 40.17 8.86 -19.47
N LYS A 292 40.93 9.71 -20.18
CA LYS A 292 40.68 11.15 -20.24
C LYS A 292 39.32 11.38 -20.89
N ILE A 293 38.41 11.98 -20.13
CA ILE A 293 37.11 12.46 -20.60
C ILE A 293 37.24 13.98 -20.64
N GLU A 294 37.14 14.57 -21.83
CA GLU A 294 37.26 16.02 -22.03
C GLU A 294 35.95 16.74 -21.70
N ASP A 295 34.81 16.09 -21.93
CA ASP A 295 33.48 16.58 -21.56
C ASP A 295 33.28 16.57 -20.03
N PRO A 296 33.10 17.73 -19.36
CA PRO A 296 32.79 17.77 -17.94
C PRO A 296 31.42 17.16 -17.61
N GLY A 297 30.53 17.04 -18.61
CA GLY A 297 29.12 16.71 -18.47
C GLY A 297 28.27 17.96 -18.22
N VAL A 298 26.96 17.75 -18.04
CA VAL A 298 26.02 18.84 -17.81
C VAL A 298 26.27 19.52 -16.46
N THR A 299 26.43 20.84 -16.48
CA THR A 299 26.64 21.70 -15.30
C THR A 299 25.57 22.79 -15.25
N PRO A 300 25.31 23.44 -14.11
CA PRO A 300 24.33 24.54 -14.04
C PRO A 300 24.59 25.68 -15.04
N ALA A 301 25.84 25.91 -15.43
CA ALA A 301 26.22 26.93 -16.42
C ALA A 301 26.07 26.46 -17.89
N THR A 302 26.15 25.16 -18.16
CA THR A 302 26.06 24.61 -19.53
C THR A 302 24.69 24.02 -19.86
N ALA A 303 23.86 23.72 -18.85
CA ALA A 303 22.61 23.00 -19.01
C ALA A 303 21.58 23.70 -19.91
N LYS A 304 21.47 25.03 -19.86
CA LYS A 304 20.54 25.77 -20.73
C LYS A 304 20.89 25.59 -22.20
N GLN A 305 22.16 25.75 -22.57
CA GLN A 305 22.61 25.55 -23.95
C GLN A 305 22.37 24.10 -24.40
N PHE A 306 22.78 23.12 -23.58
CA PHE A 306 22.57 21.69 -23.88
C PHE A 306 21.10 21.34 -24.16
N PHE A 307 20.16 21.89 -23.38
CA PHE A 307 18.72 21.73 -23.64
C PHE A 307 18.27 22.45 -24.92
N THR A 308 18.73 23.69 -25.16
CA THR A 308 18.45 24.41 -26.41
C THR A 308 18.86 23.57 -27.63
N ASP A 309 20.06 23.00 -27.60
CA ASP A 309 20.65 22.30 -28.74
C ASP A 309 19.84 21.06 -29.13
N PHE A 310 19.51 20.17 -28.18
CA PHE A 310 18.77 18.94 -28.50
C PHE A 310 17.29 19.17 -28.81
N LEU A 311 16.65 20.16 -28.18
CA LEU A 311 15.26 20.51 -28.48
C LEU A 311 15.16 21.13 -29.89
N THR A 312 16.09 22.03 -30.24
CA THR A 312 16.17 22.63 -31.59
C THR A 312 16.37 21.55 -32.67
N ALA A 313 17.27 20.60 -32.43
CA ALA A 313 17.54 19.48 -33.35
C ALA A 313 16.36 18.49 -33.50
N SER A 314 15.34 18.59 -32.64
CA SER A 314 14.17 17.71 -32.60
C SER A 314 12.85 18.42 -32.96
N ASN A 315 12.90 19.68 -33.42
CA ASN A 315 11.70 20.51 -33.58
C ASN A 315 10.76 20.07 -34.72
N HIS A 316 11.26 19.24 -35.64
CA HIS A 316 10.46 18.59 -36.70
C HIS A 316 9.61 17.41 -36.19
N ILE A 317 9.79 16.98 -34.94
CA ILE A 317 8.96 15.96 -34.29
C ILE A 317 7.83 16.69 -33.55
N PRO A 318 6.54 16.37 -33.80
CA PRO A 318 5.43 17.19 -33.31
C PRO A 318 5.26 17.10 -31.79
N ASN A 319 5.21 15.88 -31.23
CA ASN A 319 5.04 15.66 -29.79
C ASN A 319 6.36 15.41 -29.08
N TRP A 320 6.55 16.00 -27.89
CA TRP A 320 7.69 15.73 -27.01
C TRP A 320 7.23 15.25 -25.62
N LEU A 321 7.99 14.35 -25.02
CA LEU A 321 7.93 14.00 -23.59
C LEU A 321 9.30 14.19 -22.95
N ILE A 322 9.44 15.15 -22.04
CA ILE A 322 10.69 15.40 -21.29
C ILE A 322 10.51 14.89 -19.86
N SER A 323 11.15 13.76 -19.52
CA SER A 323 11.28 13.28 -18.13
C SER A 323 12.40 14.06 -17.46
N TYR A 324 12.14 14.58 -16.26
CA TYR A 324 13.03 15.53 -15.63
C TYR A 324 12.89 15.51 -14.11
N ARG A 325 13.87 16.05 -13.40
CA ARG A 325 13.88 16.08 -11.93
C ARG A 325 13.58 17.47 -11.40
N ASP A 326 12.89 17.56 -10.26
CA ASP A 326 12.85 18.80 -9.50
C ASP A 326 14.26 19.24 -9.02
N ASN A 327 14.39 20.55 -8.74
CA ASN A 327 15.62 21.17 -8.23
C ASN A 327 16.86 20.96 -9.13
N ALA A 328 16.63 20.90 -10.44
CA ALA A 328 17.64 20.73 -11.48
C ALA A 328 17.75 21.96 -12.41
N TYR A 329 18.82 21.99 -13.20
CA TYR A 329 19.15 23.01 -14.21
C TYR A 329 19.11 22.38 -15.62
N PRO A 330 18.38 22.97 -16.58
CA PRO A 330 17.65 24.24 -16.49
C PRO A 330 16.44 24.16 -15.56
N THR A 331 15.98 25.30 -15.05
CA THR A 331 14.80 25.36 -14.18
C THR A 331 13.51 24.99 -14.92
N GLU A 332 12.45 24.63 -14.19
CA GLU A 332 11.16 24.25 -14.79
C GLU A 332 10.52 25.37 -15.64
N SER A 333 10.83 26.64 -15.35
CA SER A 333 10.46 27.80 -16.15
C SER A 333 11.34 27.94 -17.39
N GLU A 334 12.65 27.73 -17.30
CA GLU A 334 13.55 27.77 -18.46
C GLU A 334 13.25 26.65 -19.46
N ILE A 335 12.90 25.44 -19.02
CA ILE A 335 12.48 24.36 -19.93
C ILE A 335 11.20 24.77 -20.66
N LYS A 336 10.19 25.31 -19.96
CA LYS A 336 8.96 25.80 -20.60
C LYS A 336 9.24 26.92 -21.61
N GLN A 337 10.15 27.83 -21.28
CA GLN A 337 10.55 28.91 -22.19
C GLN A 337 11.23 28.35 -23.44
N LEU A 338 12.21 27.44 -23.30
CA LEU A 338 12.89 26.82 -24.45
C LEU A 338 11.93 26.04 -25.37
N VAL A 339 10.90 25.42 -24.82
CA VAL A 339 9.85 24.75 -25.62
C VAL A 339 8.96 25.77 -26.34
N ALA A 340 8.59 26.87 -25.67
CA ALA A 340 7.79 27.96 -26.25
C ALA A 340 8.55 28.75 -27.33
N ASP A 341 9.85 29.02 -27.11
CA ASP A 341 10.77 29.67 -28.07
C ASP A 341 10.90 28.88 -29.39
N LEU A 342 10.59 27.58 -29.35
CA LEU A 342 10.60 26.66 -30.49
C LEU A 342 9.20 26.43 -31.11
N GLY A 343 8.16 27.11 -30.61
CA GLY A 343 6.81 27.10 -31.18
C GLY A 343 5.84 26.07 -30.59
N LYS A 344 6.21 25.41 -29.47
CA LYS A 344 5.42 24.35 -28.84
C LYS A 344 4.85 24.77 -27.49
N GLU A 345 3.64 24.33 -27.17
CA GLU A 345 3.10 24.42 -25.81
C GLU A 345 3.70 23.32 -24.92
N SER A 346 3.84 23.57 -23.61
CA SER A 346 4.28 22.56 -22.64
C SER A 346 3.37 22.47 -21.41
N ARG A 347 2.89 21.26 -21.10
CA ARG A 347 2.07 20.94 -19.92
C ARG A 347 2.87 20.00 -19.02
N MET A 348 3.03 20.34 -17.74
CA MET A 348 3.88 19.55 -16.82
C MET A 348 3.02 18.72 -15.87
N LYS A 349 3.27 17.41 -15.83
CA LYS A 349 2.75 16.47 -14.80
C LYS A 349 3.86 16.15 -13.80
N SER A 350 3.52 15.58 -12.64
CA SER A 350 4.52 15.22 -11.62
C SER A 350 4.16 13.98 -10.81
N LYS A 351 5.19 13.30 -10.29
CA LYS A 351 5.07 12.09 -9.46
C LYS A 351 6.22 12.04 -8.45
N ASP A 352 5.92 11.70 -7.19
CA ASP A 352 6.97 11.52 -6.18
C ASP A 352 7.84 10.31 -6.54
N HIS A 353 9.17 10.48 -6.52
CA HIS A 353 10.14 9.47 -6.88
C HIS A 353 11.33 9.42 -5.91
N LYS A 354 11.57 8.24 -5.32
CA LYS A 354 12.66 8.05 -4.35
C LYS A 354 13.91 7.54 -5.05
N TYR A 355 14.85 8.46 -5.28
CA TYR A 355 16.15 8.18 -5.89
C TYR A 355 17.06 7.42 -4.91
N GLN A 356 17.63 6.30 -5.34
CA GLN A 356 18.66 5.57 -4.57
C GLN A 356 20.01 6.29 -4.70
N LEU A 357 20.32 7.18 -3.74
CA LEU A 357 21.60 7.90 -3.68
C LEU A 357 22.60 7.24 -2.73
N ALA A 358 23.88 7.25 -3.12
CA ALA A 358 25.00 6.75 -2.33
C ALA A 358 25.62 7.83 -1.42
N GLY A 359 26.42 7.40 -0.44
CA GLY A 359 27.19 8.29 0.44
C GLY A 359 26.32 9.14 1.38
N LYS A 360 26.74 10.38 1.64
CA LYS A 360 26.12 11.30 2.63
C LYS A 360 24.67 11.68 2.33
N ASN A 361 24.19 11.48 1.09
CA ASN A 361 22.87 11.92 0.65
C ASN A 361 21.79 10.81 0.78
N ARG A 362 22.18 9.59 1.18
CA ARG A 362 21.29 8.43 1.34
C ARG A 362 20.23 8.68 2.42
N GLY A 363 18.96 8.76 2.01
CA GLY A 363 17.81 8.89 2.91
C GLY A 363 17.47 10.31 3.37
N GLY A 364 18.30 11.32 3.06
CA GLY A 364 17.98 12.73 3.26
C GLY A 364 17.09 13.32 2.15
N GLU A 365 16.80 14.61 2.22
CA GLU A 365 15.99 15.34 1.22
C GLU A 365 16.40 15.07 -0.23
N PRO A 366 17.71 15.04 -0.61
CA PRO A 366 18.09 14.75 -2.00
C PRO A 366 17.64 13.36 -2.50
N SER A 367 17.32 12.40 -1.62
CA SER A 367 16.76 11.09 -2.01
C SER A 367 15.26 11.13 -2.31
N ASN A 368 14.51 12.11 -1.79
CA ASN A 368 13.06 12.23 -1.94
C ASN A 368 12.75 13.42 -2.86
N ALA A 369 12.49 13.14 -4.14
CA ALA A 369 12.31 14.16 -5.16
C ALA A 369 11.03 13.95 -5.96
N LYS A 370 10.64 14.93 -6.77
CA LYS A 370 9.58 14.80 -7.77
C LYS A 370 10.19 14.60 -9.15
N GLU A 371 9.70 13.57 -9.83
CA GLU A 371 9.81 13.48 -11.27
C GLU A 371 8.79 14.45 -11.88
N ARG A 372 9.24 15.24 -12.84
CA ARG A 372 8.46 16.10 -13.72
C ARG A 372 8.39 15.43 -15.09
N LEU A 373 7.24 15.51 -15.74
CA LEU A 373 7.07 15.06 -17.12
C LEU A 373 6.43 16.21 -17.91
N PHE A 374 7.20 16.86 -18.77
CA PHE A 374 6.67 17.87 -19.70
C PHE A 374 6.13 17.16 -20.93
N VAL A 375 4.83 17.31 -21.18
CA VAL A 375 4.15 16.89 -22.40
C VAL A 375 4.06 18.12 -23.30
N CYS A 376 4.62 18.05 -24.50
CA CYS A 376 4.69 19.20 -25.41
C CYS A 376 4.17 18.84 -26.81
N ALA A 377 3.54 19.82 -27.46
CA ALA A 377 2.97 19.70 -28.80
C ALA A 377 2.93 21.09 -29.48
N ASP A 378 2.76 21.13 -30.79
CA ASP A 378 2.69 22.38 -31.56
C ASP A 378 1.52 23.29 -31.13
N ALA A 379 1.74 24.61 -31.18
CA ALA A 379 0.69 25.60 -30.91
C ALA A 379 -0.31 25.70 -32.08
N GLY A 380 -1.61 25.67 -31.78
CA GLY A 380 -2.68 25.71 -32.79
C GLY A 380 -3.09 27.13 -33.21
N GLU A 381 -3.48 27.28 -34.48
CA GLU A 381 -3.78 28.58 -35.12
C GLU A 381 -4.97 29.34 -34.46
N ASP A 382 -5.94 28.64 -33.88
CA ASP A 382 -7.14 29.24 -33.24
C ASP A 382 -6.82 30.15 -32.02
N VAL A 383 -5.57 30.18 -31.54
CA VAL A 383 -5.18 30.91 -30.32
C VAL A 383 -4.91 32.40 -30.57
N GLU A 384 -4.64 32.85 -31.80
CA GLU A 384 -4.32 34.26 -32.06
C GLU A 384 -5.43 35.23 -31.61
N GLN A 385 -6.71 34.85 -31.72
CA GLN A 385 -7.83 35.70 -31.26
C GLN A 385 -7.93 35.84 -29.73
N LEU A 386 -7.30 34.95 -28.96
CA LEU A 386 -7.24 35.04 -27.49
C LEU A 386 -6.09 35.94 -26.99
N SER A 387 -5.10 36.22 -27.83
CA SER A 387 -3.93 37.05 -27.48
C SER A 387 -4.28 38.49 -27.06
N ALA A 388 -5.42 39.01 -27.56
CA ALA A 388 -5.85 40.39 -27.34
C ALA A 388 -6.28 40.73 -25.90
N VAL A 389 -6.35 39.76 -25.00
CA VAL A 389 -6.79 39.95 -23.60
C VAL A 389 -5.62 39.83 -22.60
N ALA A 390 -4.42 39.47 -23.06
CA ALA A 390 -3.27 39.14 -22.22
C ALA A 390 -2.09 40.12 -22.39
N ASN A 391 -2.27 41.39 -21.97
CA ASN A 391 -1.13 42.24 -21.66
C ASN A 391 -0.43 41.66 -20.41
N MET A 392 0.73 41.04 -20.61
CA MET A 392 1.27 40.03 -19.69
C MET A 392 2.42 40.54 -18.79
N ASP A 393 2.80 41.82 -18.94
CA ASP A 393 3.96 42.43 -18.26
C ASP A 393 3.75 42.61 -16.74
N ASP A 394 2.54 42.96 -16.28
CA ASP A 394 2.22 43.25 -14.87
C ASP A 394 2.28 42.02 -13.93
N ILE A 395 2.55 40.82 -14.46
CA ILE A 395 2.67 39.58 -13.67
C ILE A 395 4.10 39.38 -13.14
N ALA A 396 5.12 39.97 -13.77
CA ALA A 396 6.52 39.82 -13.36
C ALA A 396 6.79 40.34 -11.93
N ASP A 397 6.19 41.48 -11.57
CA ASP A 397 6.33 42.14 -10.26
C ASP A 397 5.69 41.36 -9.09
N LEU A 398 4.99 40.25 -9.37
CA LEU A 398 4.36 39.39 -8.36
C LEU A 398 5.22 38.16 -7.99
N SER A 399 6.39 37.99 -8.62
CA SER A 399 7.20 36.77 -8.53
C SER A 399 8.21 36.72 -7.36
N LEU A 400 7.98 37.49 -6.29
CA LEU A 400 8.88 37.58 -5.11
C LEU A 400 8.15 37.34 -3.78
N ASP A 401 7.65 36.11 -3.57
CA ASP A 401 7.73 35.37 -2.31
C ASP A 401 7.19 33.93 -2.49
N ALA A 402 7.29 33.08 -1.45
CA ALA A 402 7.09 31.63 -1.55
C ALA A 402 5.63 31.15 -1.80
N ASP A 403 5.50 29.85 -2.07
CA ASP A 403 4.25 29.09 -2.29
C ASP A 403 3.47 29.42 -3.59
N PHE A 404 4.12 29.13 -4.72
CA PHE A 404 3.49 29.07 -6.04
C PHE A 404 2.48 27.92 -6.12
N ASP A 405 1.31 28.18 -6.69
CA ASP A 405 0.16 27.27 -6.68
C ASP A 405 -0.16 26.78 -8.11
N PRO A 406 -0.08 25.47 -8.40
CA PRO A 406 -0.42 24.93 -9.72
C PRO A 406 -1.85 25.22 -10.17
N ASP A 407 -2.79 25.37 -9.23
CA ASP A 407 -4.21 25.54 -9.55
C ASP A 407 -4.57 26.96 -10.01
N LEU A 408 -3.66 27.92 -9.83
CA LEU A 408 -3.77 29.23 -10.47
C LEU A 408 -3.55 29.13 -11.98
N LEU A 409 -2.58 28.32 -12.42
CA LEU A 409 -2.30 28.09 -13.83
C LEU A 409 -3.34 27.17 -14.49
N SER A 410 -3.91 26.18 -13.77
CA SER A 410 -4.97 25.33 -14.32
C SER A 410 -6.28 26.10 -14.53
N ALA A 411 -6.63 27.02 -13.61
CA ALA A 411 -7.75 27.94 -13.76
C ALA A 411 -7.56 28.89 -14.97
N ILE A 412 -6.42 29.59 -15.04
CA ILE A 412 -6.16 30.60 -16.09
C ILE A 412 -5.98 29.98 -17.49
N ALA A 413 -5.40 28.77 -17.61
CA ALA A 413 -5.05 28.19 -18.90
C ALA A 413 -6.17 27.39 -19.60
N GLY A 414 -7.27 27.05 -18.91
CA GLY A 414 -8.42 26.30 -19.47
C GLY A 414 -8.12 24.89 -20.01
N LYS A 415 -6.89 24.39 -19.87
CA LYS A 415 -6.31 23.25 -20.63
C LYS A 415 -6.17 21.93 -19.85
N THR A 416 -6.98 21.73 -18.81
CA THR A 416 -7.14 20.45 -18.10
C THR A 416 -8.61 20.02 -18.09
N ASP A 417 -8.89 18.73 -18.23
CA ASP A 417 -10.29 18.22 -18.18
C ASP A 417 -10.94 18.50 -16.82
N ASN A 418 -10.15 18.36 -15.76
CA ASN A 418 -10.53 18.71 -14.39
C ASN A 418 -9.84 20.01 -13.98
N VAL A 419 -10.63 20.98 -13.57
CA VAL A 419 -10.19 22.23 -12.93
C VAL A 419 -10.59 22.17 -11.46
N LEU A 420 -9.72 22.65 -10.56
CA LEU A 420 -10.06 22.77 -9.14
C LEU A 420 -10.64 24.17 -8.89
N VAL A 421 -11.95 24.23 -8.65
CA VAL A 421 -12.62 25.47 -8.22
C VAL A 421 -12.25 25.81 -6.79
N THR A 422 -12.28 24.79 -5.92
CA THR A 422 -11.86 24.94 -4.53
C THR A 422 -11.59 23.59 -3.89
N GLY A 423 -10.41 23.45 -3.29
CA GLY A 423 -10.12 22.41 -2.30
C GLY A 423 -10.98 22.61 -1.05
N PHE A 424 -12.16 21.99 -1.04
CA PHE A 424 -13.06 21.80 0.09
C PHE A 424 -12.84 20.40 0.68
N ILE A 425 -13.17 20.16 1.95
CA ILE A 425 -13.07 18.82 2.53
C ILE A 425 -14.05 17.87 1.83
N GLY A 426 -13.58 16.66 1.47
CA GLY A 426 -14.38 15.70 0.71
C GLY A 426 -14.55 16.00 -0.78
N ASN A 427 -13.85 17.01 -1.35
CA ASN A 427 -14.00 17.36 -2.77
C ASN A 427 -13.68 16.17 -3.71
N LYS A 428 -14.50 16.02 -4.76
CA LYS A 428 -14.45 14.88 -5.70
C LYS A 428 -13.59 15.12 -6.95
N HIS A 429 -12.74 16.16 -6.96
CA HIS A 429 -11.95 16.57 -8.13
C HIS A 429 -11.17 15.42 -8.78
N PHE A 430 -10.51 14.58 -7.98
CA PHE A 430 -9.70 13.45 -8.47
C PHE A 430 -10.51 12.29 -9.11
N ILE A 431 -11.84 12.26 -8.97
CA ILE A 431 -12.71 11.20 -9.50
C ILE A 431 -13.79 11.71 -10.47
N MET A 432 -13.72 12.97 -10.92
CA MET A 432 -14.66 13.56 -11.88
C MET A 432 -14.86 12.68 -13.13
N ASN A 433 -13.77 12.22 -13.78
CA ASN A 433 -13.85 11.36 -14.96
C ASN A 433 -14.54 10.00 -14.68
N TRP A 434 -14.54 9.53 -13.43
CA TRP A 434 -15.22 8.30 -13.02
C TRP A 434 -16.71 8.51 -12.76
N ILE A 435 -17.10 9.65 -12.15
CA ILE A 435 -18.49 10.07 -12.03
C ILE A 435 -19.09 10.32 -13.43
N ASP A 436 -18.36 11.01 -14.30
CA ASP A 436 -18.75 11.31 -15.68
C ASP A 436 -18.95 10.05 -16.55
N LYS A 437 -18.07 9.05 -16.40
CA LYS A 437 -18.22 7.72 -17.03
C LYS A 437 -19.51 6.99 -16.64
N HIS A 438 -20.16 7.42 -15.56
CA HIS A 438 -21.40 6.88 -15.03
C HIS A 438 -22.58 7.86 -15.08
N PHE A 439 -22.38 9.04 -15.67
CA PHE A 439 -23.41 10.06 -15.86
C PHE A 439 -24.32 9.71 -17.06
N PRO A 440 -25.64 10.02 -17.02
CA PRO A 440 -26.54 9.82 -18.15
C PRO A 440 -26.14 10.64 -19.38
N LYS A 441 -25.79 9.98 -20.48
CA LYS A 441 -25.27 10.61 -21.72
C LYS A 441 -26.28 11.50 -22.45
N ASP A 442 -27.55 11.36 -22.14
CA ASP A 442 -28.70 12.07 -22.72
C ASP A 442 -29.15 13.29 -21.90
N ALA A 443 -28.62 13.46 -20.68
CA ALA A 443 -28.93 14.57 -19.80
C ALA A 443 -28.30 15.90 -20.27
N LYS A 444 -29.06 16.98 -20.18
CA LYS A 444 -28.66 18.34 -20.57
C LYS A 444 -28.63 19.31 -19.40
N SER A 445 -29.08 18.87 -18.23
CA SER A 445 -29.17 19.67 -17.02
C SER A 445 -28.89 18.86 -15.77
N LEU A 446 -28.20 19.49 -14.82
CA LEU A 446 -27.77 18.93 -13.55
C LEU A 446 -28.25 19.82 -12.40
N PHE A 447 -28.74 19.19 -11.32
CA PHE A 447 -28.88 19.83 -10.02
C PHE A 447 -27.85 19.24 -9.05
N ASP A 448 -26.86 20.03 -8.63
CA ASP A 448 -25.89 19.68 -7.58
C ASP A 448 -26.45 20.10 -6.20
N ALA A 449 -26.99 19.13 -5.46
CA ALA A 449 -27.79 19.36 -4.26
C ALA A 449 -26.97 19.80 -3.03
N PHE A 450 -25.66 19.52 -3.02
CA PHE A 450 -24.73 19.72 -1.91
C PHE A 450 -23.39 20.24 -2.45
N SER A 451 -23.42 21.39 -3.10
CA SER A 451 -22.35 21.82 -4.02
C SER A 451 -20.99 22.07 -3.37
N GLY A 452 -20.91 22.48 -2.09
CA GLY A 452 -19.68 22.53 -1.29
C GLY A 452 -18.52 23.34 -1.91
N GLY A 453 -17.61 22.65 -2.59
CA GLY A 453 -16.50 23.27 -3.33
C GLY A 453 -16.80 23.67 -4.77
N ALA A 454 -18.05 23.49 -5.23
CA ALA A 454 -18.58 23.69 -6.59
C ALA A 454 -17.85 22.94 -7.73
N ASN A 455 -16.91 22.03 -7.42
CA ASN A 455 -16.11 21.33 -8.43
C ASN A 455 -16.95 20.45 -9.37
N VAL A 456 -17.99 19.78 -8.87
CA VAL A 456 -18.84 18.88 -9.68
C VAL A 456 -19.75 19.69 -10.60
N ALA A 457 -20.48 20.66 -10.03
CA ALA A 457 -21.20 21.69 -10.77
C ALA A 457 -20.37 22.33 -11.91
N TYR A 458 -19.12 22.75 -11.62
CA TYR A 458 -18.27 23.42 -12.60
C TYR A 458 -17.80 22.50 -13.73
N PHE A 459 -17.48 21.24 -13.42
CA PHE A 459 -17.15 20.23 -14.41
C PHE A 459 -18.31 20.01 -15.41
N PHE A 460 -19.54 19.88 -14.92
CA PHE A 460 -20.70 19.72 -15.82
C PHE A 460 -21.13 21.02 -16.52
N LYS A 461 -20.92 22.21 -15.91
CA LYS A 461 -21.06 23.50 -16.61
C LYS A 461 -20.14 23.55 -17.83
N ARG A 462 -18.88 23.09 -17.68
CA ARG A 462 -17.89 23.02 -18.78
C ARG A 462 -18.25 22.03 -19.87
N LYS A 463 -19.04 21.00 -19.57
CA LYS A 463 -19.60 20.08 -20.56
C LYS A 463 -20.87 20.61 -21.26
N GLY A 464 -21.22 21.88 -21.04
CA GLY A 464 -22.35 22.56 -21.69
C GLY A 464 -23.73 22.27 -21.09
N LEU A 465 -23.80 21.66 -19.91
CA LEU A 465 -25.07 21.42 -19.22
C LEU A 465 -25.56 22.70 -18.52
N ARG A 466 -26.89 22.85 -18.41
CA ARG A 466 -27.50 23.83 -17.49
C ARG A 466 -27.32 23.31 -16.06
N VAL A 467 -26.60 24.06 -15.22
CA VAL A 467 -26.28 23.63 -13.86
C VAL A 467 -26.99 24.51 -12.83
N THR A 468 -27.79 23.86 -11.98
CA THR A 468 -28.33 24.43 -10.75
C THR A 468 -27.54 23.88 -9.56
N THR A 469 -27.29 24.69 -8.53
CA THR A 469 -26.57 24.28 -7.31
C THR A 469 -27.29 24.72 -6.05
N ASN A 470 -27.22 23.93 -4.98
CA ASN A 470 -27.61 24.35 -3.63
C ASN A 470 -26.48 24.10 -2.63
N ASP A 471 -26.46 24.87 -1.53
CA ASP A 471 -25.78 24.51 -0.29
C ASP A 471 -26.43 25.21 0.90
N ILE A 472 -26.42 24.61 2.09
CA ILE A 472 -26.93 25.21 3.32
C ILE A 472 -25.95 26.24 3.93
N MET A 473 -24.66 26.15 3.60
CA MET A 473 -23.60 27.06 4.05
C MET A 473 -23.40 28.21 3.06
N SER A 474 -23.27 29.44 3.58
CA SER A 474 -23.10 30.64 2.75
C SER A 474 -21.77 30.68 1.98
N TYR A 475 -20.69 30.10 2.51
CA TYR A 475 -19.39 30.11 1.82
C TYR A 475 -19.39 29.27 0.51
N PRO A 476 -19.82 27.98 0.51
CA PRO A 476 -20.14 27.24 -0.71
C PRO A 476 -21.05 27.98 -1.69
N TYR A 477 -22.13 28.61 -1.19
CA TYR A 477 -23.03 29.39 -2.03
C TYR A 477 -22.31 30.56 -2.73
N HIS A 478 -21.48 31.33 -2.04
CA HIS A 478 -20.72 32.42 -2.69
C HIS A 478 -19.71 31.90 -3.73
N ILE A 479 -19.13 30.69 -3.55
CA ILE A 479 -18.32 30.04 -4.60
C ILE A 479 -19.21 29.69 -5.81
N ALA A 480 -20.34 29.02 -5.59
CA ALA A 480 -21.24 28.60 -6.66
C ALA A 480 -21.83 29.79 -7.43
N ARG A 481 -22.22 30.85 -6.72
CA ARG A 481 -22.57 32.15 -7.31
C ARG A 481 -21.45 32.70 -8.18
N ALA A 482 -20.21 32.73 -7.67
CA ALA A 482 -19.06 33.34 -8.34
C ALA A 482 -18.60 32.66 -9.63
N VAL A 483 -18.82 31.34 -9.80
CA VAL A 483 -18.32 30.58 -10.99
C VAL A 483 -19.35 29.72 -11.73
N ILE A 484 -20.49 29.37 -11.11
CA ILE A 484 -21.54 28.56 -11.74
C ILE A 484 -22.62 29.46 -12.33
N GLU A 485 -23.29 30.25 -11.49
CA GLU A 485 -24.36 31.17 -11.93
C GLU A 485 -23.78 32.39 -12.67
N ASN A 486 -22.63 32.89 -12.23
CA ASN A 486 -21.90 33.91 -12.96
C ASN A 486 -21.37 33.38 -14.30
N ASN A 487 -21.71 34.07 -15.38
CA ASN A 487 -21.20 33.79 -16.73
C ASN A 487 -20.24 34.87 -17.26
N THR A 488 -20.20 36.09 -16.69
CA THR A 488 -19.49 37.24 -17.31
C THR A 488 -18.90 38.31 -16.39
N GLU A 489 -19.35 38.43 -15.13
CA GLU A 489 -18.85 39.49 -14.23
C GLU A 489 -17.50 39.10 -13.61
N THR A 490 -16.52 39.99 -13.69
CA THR A 490 -15.22 39.87 -13.01
C THR A 490 -14.87 41.13 -12.22
N ILE A 491 -13.99 41.02 -11.23
CA ILE A 491 -13.46 42.17 -10.48
C ILE A 491 -12.27 42.76 -11.24
N SER A 492 -12.32 44.04 -11.62
CA SER A 492 -11.19 44.73 -12.27
C SER A 492 -10.07 45.03 -11.28
N ASP A 493 -8.88 45.38 -11.77
CA ASP A 493 -7.76 45.70 -10.86
C ASP A 493 -7.97 47.02 -10.09
N GLU A 494 -8.76 47.96 -10.61
CA GLU A 494 -9.22 49.14 -9.86
C GLU A 494 -10.20 48.76 -8.75
N GLU A 495 -11.13 47.84 -9.00
CA GLU A 495 -12.06 47.33 -7.98
C GLU A 495 -11.30 46.51 -6.92
N LEU A 496 -10.30 45.72 -7.32
CA LEU A 496 -9.42 44.98 -6.42
C LEU A 496 -8.54 45.92 -5.58
N ALA A 497 -8.09 47.05 -6.14
CA ALA A 497 -7.42 48.11 -5.38
C ALA A 497 -8.39 48.76 -4.37
N ALA A 498 -9.59 49.13 -4.79
CA ALA A 498 -10.63 49.71 -3.94
C ALA A 498 -11.08 48.78 -2.79
N LEU A 499 -11.06 47.46 -2.99
CA LEU A 499 -11.28 46.48 -1.92
C LEU A 499 -10.22 46.56 -0.81
N LEU A 500 -8.99 46.94 -1.15
CA LEU A 500 -7.84 47.03 -0.24
C LEU A 500 -7.66 48.42 0.39
N GLU A 501 -8.36 49.45 -0.08
CA GLU A 501 -8.31 50.80 0.49
C GLU A 501 -8.80 50.83 1.94
N LYS A 502 -8.25 51.77 2.73
CA LYS A 502 -8.66 51.95 4.12
C LYS A 502 -10.07 52.52 4.20
N ASN A 503 -11.01 51.71 4.67
CA ASN A 503 -12.41 52.08 4.85
C ASN A 503 -12.62 52.71 6.24
N PRO A 504 -13.05 53.98 6.36
CA PRO A 504 -13.31 54.60 7.67
C PRO A 504 -14.53 53.99 8.38
N ASP A 505 -15.46 53.41 7.62
CA ASP A 505 -16.67 52.74 8.13
C ASP A 505 -16.44 51.27 8.52
N ALA A 506 -15.20 50.78 8.45
CA ALA A 506 -14.85 49.44 8.91
C ALA A 506 -14.93 49.35 10.43
N GLY A 507 -15.69 48.36 10.92
CA GLY A 507 -15.71 48.01 12.33
C GLY A 507 -14.41 47.34 12.80
N THR A 508 -14.42 46.84 14.03
CA THR A 508 -13.33 46.06 14.63
C THR A 508 -13.80 44.67 15.08
N PHE A 509 -14.92 44.19 14.54
CA PHE A 509 -15.62 43.02 15.06
C PHE A 509 -14.75 41.77 15.04
N THR A 510 -14.07 41.46 13.93
CA THR A 510 -13.19 40.28 13.87
C THR A 510 -11.94 40.48 14.72
N ALA A 511 -11.40 41.71 14.76
CA ALA A 511 -10.22 42.07 15.54
C ALA A 511 -10.43 42.01 17.06
N ASP A 512 -11.63 42.31 17.55
CA ASP A 512 -11.94 42.26 18.98
C ASP A 512 -12.56 40.92 19.40
N THR A 513 -13.18 40.18 18.47
CA THR A 513 -13.77 38.86 18.76
C THR A 513 -12.78 37.69 18.62
N PHE A 514 -11.86 37.72 17.65
CA PHE A 514 -11.00 36.57 17.31
C PHE A 514 -9.50 36.79 17.52
N TYR A 515 -9.08 37.94 18.05
CA TYR A 515 -7.68 38.13 18.44
C TYR A 515 -7.29 37.15 19.55
N GLY A 516 -6.15 36.49 19.38
CA GLY A 516 -5.70 35.40 20.27
C GLY A 516 -6.25 34.01 19.90
N TYR A 517 -7.21 33.89 18.99
CA TYR A 517 -7.78 32.61 18.55
C TYR A 517 -7.12 32.09 17.27
N TYR A 518 -7.12 32.91 16.22
CA TYR A 518 -6.58 32.56 14.90
C TYR A 518 -5.52 33.58 14.48
N TYR A 519 -5.85 34.50 13.57
CA TYR A 519 -4.87 35.41 12.97
C TYR A 519 -4.31 36.48 13.94
N THR A 520 -3.31 37.23 13.47
CA THR A 520 -2.74 38.38 14.19
C THR A 520 -3.73 39.56 14.16
N LYS A 521 -3.68 40.49 15.13
CA LYS A 521 -4.61 41.64 15.16
C LYS A 521 -4.62 42.44 13.83
N PRO A 522 -3.47 42.71 13.17
CA PRO A 522 -3.46 43.37 11.87
C PRO A 522 -4.16 42.60 10.74
N ILE A 523 -4.09 41.27 10.71
CA ILE A 523 -4.84 40.48 9.71
C ILE A 523 -6.34 40.54 9.99
N LEU A 524 -6.76 40.49 11.26
CA LEU A 524 -8.18 40.64 11.61
C LEU A 524 -8.71 42.03 11.24
N GLN A 525 -7.96 43.09 11.54
CA GLN A 525 -8.29 44.46 11.09
C GLN A 525 -8.35 44.58 9.56
N PHE A 526 -7.53 43.82 8.83
CA PHE A 526 -7.64 43.70 7.37
C PHE A 526 -8.93 42.97 6.94
N LEU A 527 -9.34 41.90 7.62
CA LEU A 527 -10.62 41.21 7.34
C LEU A 527 -11.82 42.14 7.57
N ASP A 528 -11.87 42.85 8.69
CA ASP A 528 -12.91 43.86 8.96
C ASP A 528 -12.96 44.94 7.86
N ASN A 529 -11.80 45.46 7.44
CA ASN A 529 -11.68 46.47 6.39
C ASN A 529 -12.16 45.98 5.01
N VAL A 530 -11.63 44.84 4.55
CA VAL A 530 -11.96 44.26 3.24
C VAL A 530 -13.42 43.82 3.21
N TRP A 531 -13.94 43.16 4.25
CA TRP A 531 -15.35 42.76 4.29
C TRP A 531 -16.29 43.97 4.20
N ALA A 532 -15.95 45.09 4.85
CA ALA A 532 -16.72 46.33 4.76
C ALA A 532 -16.64 46.98 3.35
N ASN A 533 -15.50 46.87 2.64
CA ASN A 533 -15.43 47.28 1.23
C ASN A 533 -16.22 46.35 0.30
N ILE A 534 -16.21 45.03 0.55
CA ILE A 534 -17.00 44.05 -0.22
C ILE A 534 -18.51 44.36 -0.17
N GLN A 535 -19.02 44.95 0.92
CA GLN A 535 -20.43 45.36 0.98
C GLN A 535 -20.81 46.49 0.01
N LYS A 536 -19.83 47.19 -0.58
CA LYS A 536 -20.03 48.22 -1.61
C LYS A 536 -20.24 47.60 -3.00
N LEU A 537 -19.77 46.36 -3.21
CA LEU A 537 -19.98 45.59 -4.45
C LEU A 537 -21.42 45.05 -4.53
N LYS A 538 -21.86 44.78 -5.75
CA LYS A 538 -23.16 44.19 -6.11
C LYS A 538 -22.93 43.00 -7.06
N GLY A 539 -23.98 42.24 -7.33
CA GLY A 539 -23.93 41.14 -8.29
C GLY A 539 -22.88 40.08 -7.94
N TYR A 540 -22.38 39.40 -8.96
CA TYR A 540 -21.38 38.35 -8.81
C TYR A 540 -20.03 38.91 -8.37
N LYS A 541 -19.70 40.17 -8.65
CA LYS A 541 -18.48 40.80 -8.10
C LYS A 541 -18.40 40.73 -6.57
N LYS A 542 -19.54 40.85 -5.88
CA LYS A 542 -19.58 40.64 -4.42
C LYS A 542 -19.30 39.20 -4.04
N ASP A 543 -19.90 38.25 -4.76
CA ASP A 543 -19.74 36.81 -4.52
C ASP A 543 -18.29 36.35 -4.76
N ILE A 544 -17.65 36.81 -5.84
CA ILE A 544 -16.22 36.59 -6.14
C ILE A 544 -15.34 37.06 -4.97
N ALA A 545 -15.58 38.28 -4.47
CA ALA A 545 -14.77 38.83 -3.40
C ALA A 545 -14.96 38.09 -2.06
N LEU A 546 -16.19 37.66 -1.73
CA LEU A 546 -16.48 36.83 -0.56
C LEU A 546 -15.85 35.44 -0.68
N ALA A 547 -15.99 34.78 -1.83
CA ALA A 547 -15.37 33.50 -2.11
C ALA A 547 -13.83 33.59 -2.02
N ALA A 548 -13.21 34.63 -2.59
CA ALA A 548 -11.77 34.87 -2.48
C ALA A 548 -11.31 35.13 -1.03
N LEU A 549 -12.06 35.92 -0.26
CA LEU A 549 -11.74 36.21 1.14
C LEU A 549 -11.84 34.95 2.01
N GLY A 550 -12.89 34.16 1.81
CA GLY A 550 -13.08 32.87 2.47
C GLY A 550 -11.99 31.86 2.08
N HIS A 551 -11.61 31.81 0.80
CA HIS A 551 -10.52 30.95 0.33
C HIS A 551 -9.18 31.38 0.94
N THR A 552 -8.90 32.68 1.05
CA THR A 552 -7.69 33.22 1.68
C THR A 552 -7.54 32.74 3.13
N CYS A 553 -8.60 32.90 3.92
CA CYS A 553 -8.67 32.39 5.29
C CYS A 553 -8.46 30.86 5.33
N LYS A 554 -9.22 30.11 4.52
CA LYS A 554 -9.18 28.65 4.43
C LYS A 554 -7.80 28.11 4.04
N ALA A 555 -7.17 28.66 3.01
CA ALA A 555 -5.85 28.23 2.53
C ALA A 555 -4.75 28.46 3.58
N LYS A 556 -4.89 29.52 4.38
CA LYS A 556 -4.00 29.79 5.53
C LYS A 556 -4.47 29.11 6.82
N ALA A 557 -5.46 28.21 6.80
CA ALA A 557 -5.93 27.45 7.97
C ALA A 557 -5.22 26.09 8.11
N VAL A 558 -5.04 25.60 9.34
CA VAL A 558 -4.36 24.33 9.61
C VAL A 558 -5.18 23.16 9.06
N PHE A 559 -4.64 22.43 8.07
CA PHE A 559 -5.37 21.42 7.28
C PHE A 559 -6.64 21.97 6.60
N GLY A 560 -6.69 23.28 6.32
CA GLY A 560 -7.86 23.94 5.75
C GLY A 560 -9.02 24.14 6.74
N MET A 561 -8.86 23.84 8.04
CA MET A 561 -9.94 23.82 9.04
C MET A 561 -9.64 24.71 10.25
N PHE A 562 -10.69 25.21 10.91
CA PHE A 562 -10.61 26.05 12.11
C PHE A 562 -10.76 25.25 13.41
N ASN A 563 -10.60 23.93 13.34
CA ASN A 563 -10.62 23.01 14.49
C ASN A 563 -9.47 23.22 15.49
N ARG A 564 -8.46 24.03 15.15
CA ARG A 564 -7.29 24.33 16.00
C ARG A 564 -7.10 25.83 16.14
N SER A 565 -7.17 26.32 17.38
CA SER A 565 -6.90 27.70 17.74
C SER A 565 -5.57 27.83 18.51
N LYS A 566 -5.09 29.06 18.66
CA LYS A 566 -3.94 29.41 19.50
C LYS A 566 -4.23 29.25 21.00
N MET A 567 -5.50 29.34 21.43
CA MET A 567 -5.92 29.15 22.82
C MET A 567 -5.69 27.71 23.31
N ASN A 568 -5.88 26.71 22.44
CA ASN A 568 -5.65 25.29 22.77
C ASN A 568 -4.20 24.81 22.51
N ARG A 569 -3.22 25.72 22.35
CA ARG A 569 -1.86 25.36 21.90
C ARG A 569 -0.88 25.19 23.06
N THR A 570 -0.46 23.94 23.30
CA THR A 570 0.50 23.56 24.36
C THR A 570 1.99 23.84 24.07
N ARG A 571 2.32 24.31 22.86
CA ARG A 571 3.71 24.64 22.42
C ARG A 571 3.84 26.15 22.12
N LYS A 572 5.06 26.70 22.16
CA LYS A 572 5.30 28.11 21.76
C LYS A 572 5.32 28.21 20.22
N ILE A 573 5.18 29.44 19.70
CA ILE A 573 5.18 29.71 18.26
C ILE A 573 6.56 29.45 17.63
N SER A 574 7.65 29.70 18.38
CA SER A 574 9.02 29.35 18.02
C SER A 574 9.18 27.85 17.69
N ASP A 575 8.50 27.01 18.45
CA ASP A 575 8.63 25.55 18.47
C ASP A 575 7.73 24.88 17.42
N LEU A 576 7.04 25.68 16.61
CA LEU A 576 6.30 25.21 15.43
C LEU A 576 7.27 24.94 14.28
N ALA A 577 7.17 23.74 13.70
CA ALA A 577 7.82 23.40 12.44
C ALA A 577 7.38 24.37 11.31
N GLU A 578 8.27 24.60 10.34
CA GLU A 578 8.22 25.69 9.36
C GLU A 578 6.82 25.92 8.76
N GLY A 579 6.21 24.89 8.15
CA GLY A 579 4.90 24.97 7.49
C GLY A 579 3.69 25.21 8.40
N TYR A 580 3.87 25.34 9.72
CA TYR A 580 2.82 25.85 10.63
C TYR A 580 3.00 27.35 10.94
N ARG A 581 4.15 27.97 10.61
CA ARG A 581 4.43 29.39 10.88
C ARG A 581 3.60 30.31 9.98
N SER A 582 3.40 29.91 8.72
CA SER A 582 2.51 30.52 7.70
C SER A 582 1.04 30.10 7.81
N SER A 583 0.60 29.55 8.96
CA SER A 583 -0.77 29.08 9.19
C SER A 583 -1.53 29.90 10.25
N SER A 584 -2.84 29.66 10.39
CA SER A 584 -3.74 30.34 11.33
C SER A 584 -3.38 30.18 12.82
N ILE A 585 -2.49 29.26 13.18
CA ILE A 585 -1.92 29.15 14.55
C ILE A 585 -0.52 29.77 14.70
N GLY A 586 0.09 30.18 13.59
CA GLY A 586 1.36 30.91 13.49
C GLY A 586 1.17 32.43 13.37
N ASN A 587 2.17 33.13 12.85
CA ASN A 587 2.21 34.60 12.78
C ASN A 587 2.51 35.06 11.34
N ILE A 588 1.53 34.84 10.47
CA ILE A 588 1.58 35.23 9.05
C ILE A 588 1.79 36.76 8.92
N PRO A 589 2.71 37.23 8.05
CA PRO A 589 2.79 38.64 7.64
C PRO A 589 1.50 39.12 6.96
N VAL A 590 1.13 40.39 7.16
CA VAL A 590 -0.05 40.98 6.51
C VAL A 590 0.12 41.04 5.00
N SER A 591 1.33 41.30 4.51
CA SER A 591 1.68 41.30 3.08
C SER A 591 1.37 39.95 2.42
N GLU A 592 1.84 38.84 3.00
CA GLU A 592 1.57 37.48 2.53
C GLU A 592 0.06 37.19 2.44
N PHE A 593 -0.71 37.67 3.42
CA PHE A 593 -2.17 37.51 3.47
C PHE A 593 -2.89 38.37 2.42
N VAL A 594 -2.43 39.61 2.17
CA VAL A 594 -2.95 40.49 1.10
C VAL A 594 -2.63 39.92 -0.28
N THR A 595 -1.42 39.42 -0.50
CA THR A 595 -1.01 38.76 -1.75
C THR A 595 -1.84 37.52 -2.02
N ALA A 596 -2.11 36.70 -1.00
CA ALA A 596 -3.03 35.57 -1.10
C ALA A 596 -4.46 36.01 -1.48
N PHE A 597 -4.99 37.10 -0.91
CA PHE A 597 -6.30 37.62 -1.31
C PHE A 597 -6.35 38.08 -2.78
N LYS A 598 -5.35 38.86 -3.23
CA LYS A 598 -5.24 39.26 -4.65
C LYS A 598 -5.19 38.05 -5.59
N LYS A 599 -4.39 37.04 -5.22
CA LYS A 599 -4.25 35.75 -5.93
C LYS A 599 -5.59 35.04 -6.07
N TYR A 600 -6.36 34.90 -4.98
CA TYR A 600 -7.65 34.21 -5.03
C TYR A 600 -8.76 34.99 -5.76
N VAL A 601 -8.75 36.33 -5.74
CA VAL A 601 -9.66 37.12 -6.61
C VAL A 601 -9.35 36.85 -8.08
N ARG A 602 -8.07 36.91 -8.49
CA ARG A 602 -7.65 36.67 -9.88
C ARG A 602 -7.86 35.22 -10.32
N GLN A 603 -7.67 34.25 -9.42
CA GLN A 603 -8.00 32.84 -9.69
C GLN A 603 -9.49 32.64 -9.96
N ILE A 604 -10.37 33.24 -9.15
CA ILE A 604 -11.82 33.11 -9.33
C ILE A 604 -12.30 33.88 -10.57
N ASN A 605 -11.75 35.07 -10.87
CA ASN A 605 -11.98 35.75 -12.15
C ASN A 605 -11.67 34.83 -13.36
N GLY A 606 -10.57 34.09 -13.31
CA GLY A 606 -10.19 33.13 -14.36
C GLY A 606 -11.09 31.89 -14.47
N LEU A 607 -11.99 31.67 -13.50
CA LEU A 607 -13.03 30.65 -13.55
C LEU A 607 -14.39 31.18 -14.07
N VAL A 608 -14.50 32.48 -14.37
CA VAL A 608 -15.74 33.05 -14.91
C VAL A 608 -15.77 32.88 -16.42
N TYR A 609 -16.77 32.15 -16.91
CA TYR A 609 -17.08 32.04 -18.34
C TYR A 609 -18.55 31.68 -18.55
N ASP A 610 -19.06 32.00 -19.74
CA ASP A 610 -20.40 31.66 -20.20
C ASP A 610 -20.40 30.30 -20.92
N ASN A 611 -21.32 29.41 -20.55
CA ASN A 611 -21.54 28.14 -21.24
C ASN A 611 -22.82 28.13 -22.11
N GLY A 612 -23.46 29.29 -22.28
CA GLY A 612 -24.70 29.44 -23.02
C GLY A 612 -25.94 28.87 -22.32
N GLN A 613 -25.88 28.66 -21.00
CA GLN A 613 -26.96 28.11 -20.19
C GLN A 613 -27.36 29.03 -19.03
N GLU A 614 -28.65 28.99 -18.68
CA GLU A 614 -29.22 29.65 -17.51
C GLU A 614 -28.91 28.84 -16.24
N ASN A 615 -27.70 29.00 -15.73
CA ASN A 615 -27.23 28.39 -14.48
C ASN A 615 -27.84 29.12 -13.27
N ALA A 616 -27.88 28.50 -12.08
CA ALA A 616 -28.47 29.10 -10.88
C ALA A 616 -27.87 28.57 -9.56
N ALA A 617 -27.73 29.41 -8.54
CA ALA A 617 -27.30 29.00 -7.20
C ALA A 617 -28.32 29.36 -6.10
N HIS A 618 -28.53 28.43 -5.16
CA HIS A 618 -29.45 28.55 -4.03
C HIS A 618 -28.72 28.41 -2.68
N ASN A 619 -29.26 29.01 -1.61
CA ASN A 619 -28.72 28.92 -0.25
C ASN A 619 -29.81 28.66 0.81
N ASP A 620 -30.40 27.46 0.80
CA ASP A 620 -31.30 27.02 1.87
C ASP A 620 -31.21 25.49 2.07
N ASP A 621 -32.02 24.95 2.97
CA ASP A 621 -32.24 23.52 3.12
C ASP A 621 -32.69 22.88 1.80
N ILE A 622 -32.02 21.78 1.42
CA ILE A 622 -32.27 21.06 0.18
C ILE A 622 -33.72 20.60 0.03
N LEU A 623 -34.43 20.27 1.11
CA LEU A 623 -35.82 19.81 1.06
C LEU A 623 -36.80 20.93 0.66
N LYS A 624 -36.41 22.21 0.82
CA LYS A 624 -37.18 23.37 0.34
C LYS A 624 -36.88 23.71 -1.12
N VAL A 625 -35.61 23.56 -1.54
CA VAL A 625 -35.14 23.93 -2.88
C VAL A 625 -35.46 22.85 -3.93
N LEU A 626 -35.39 21.57 -3.56
CA LEU A 626 -35.66 20.45 -4.46
C LEU A 626 -37.07 20.50 -5.11
N PRO A 627 -38.14 20.93 -4.42
CA PRO A 627 -39.43 21.24 -5.03
C PRO A 627 -39.42 22.30 -6.15
N GLU A 628 -38.48 23.24 -6.17
CA GLU A 628 -38.45 24.36 -7.13
C GLU A 628 -37.61 24.06 -8.38
N VAL A 629 -36.59 23.19 -8.25
CA VAL A 629 -35.61 22.91 -9.32
C VAL A 629 -36.09 21.84 -10.31
N LYS A 630 -35.70 22.00 -11.59
CA LYS A 630 -35.95 21.03 -12.67
C LYS A 630 -34.68 20.73 -13.47
N ALA A 631 -34.15 19.52 -13.29
CA ALA A 631 -33.01 18.99 -14.05
C ALA A 631 -33.23 17.52 -14.48
N ASP A 632 -32.42 17.02 -15.42
CA ASP A 632 -32.48 15.64 -15.92
C ASP A 632 -31.80 14.65 -14.96
N VAL A 633 -30.91 15.17 -14.11
CA VAL A 633 -30.15 14.46 -13.07
C VAL A 633 -30.09 15.34 -11.82
N ILE A 634 -30.37 14.76 -10.66
CA ILE A 634 -29.92 15.32 -9.38
C ILE A 634 -28.68 14.55 -8.91
N TYR A 635 -27.62 15.29 -8.58
CA TYR A 635 -26.38 14.77 -7.98
C TYR A 635 -26.34 15.19 -6.52
N CYS A 636 -26.03 14.23 -5.65
CA CYS A 636 -25.92 14.42 -4.22
C CYS A 636 -24.53 14.00 -3.74
N ASP A 637 -23.85 14.90 -3.05
CA ASP A 637 -22.64 14.63 -2.26
C ASP A 637 -22.93 14.99 -0.79
N PRO A 638 -23.85 14.25 -0.14
CA PRO A 638 -24.36 14.65 1.17
C PRO A 638 -23.25 14.54 2.24
N PRO A 639 -23.36 15.32 3.33
CA PRO A 639 -22.57 15.04 4.52
C PRO A 639 -22.79 13.58 4.97
N TYR A 640 -21.79 12.97 5.62
CA TYR A 640 -21.88 11.60 6.11
C TYR A 640 -21.15 11.39 7.43
N ILE A 641 -21.65 10.45 8.24
CA ILE A 641 -21.03 10.01 9.50
C ILE A 641 -20.35 8.68 9.25
N THR A 642 -19.05 8.57 9.53
CA THR A 642 -18.33 7.30 9.41
C THR A 642 -18.37 6.50 10.72
N GLU A 643 -17.95 5.24 10.66
CA GLU A 643 -17.78 4.37 11.83
C GLU A 643 -16.78 4.93 12.86
N PHE A 644 -15.84 5.75 12.42
CA PHE A 644 -14.71 6.27 13.20
C PHE A 644 -14.76 7.79 13.47
N LEU A 645 -15.44 8.58 12.63
CA LEU A 645 -15.51 10.05 12.73
C LEU A 645 -16.90 10.61 12.40
N ARG A 646 -17.31 11.64 13.16
CA ARG A 646 -18.45 12.50 12.82
C ARG A 646 -17.93 13.74 12.12
N ASN A 647 -18.30 13.91 10.85
CA ASN A 647 -18.00 15.12 10.08
C ASN A 647 -19.02 16.21 10.41
N ASP A 648 -18.55 17.44 10.63
CA ASP A 648 -19.40 18.61 10.91
C ASP A 648 -18.81 19.83 10.17
N TYR A 649 -19.30 20.07 8.95
CA TYR A 649 -18.67 20.97 7.98
C TYR A 649 -18.75 22.44 8.40
N GLU A 650 -19.90 22.90 8.89
CA GLU A 650 -20.08 24.26 9.40
C GLU A 650 -19.29 24.49 10.70
N ASP A 651 -19.05 23.46 11.54
CA ASP A 651 -18.14 23.57 12.68
C ASP A 651 -16.65 23.59 12.26
N TYR A 652 -16.26 22.83 11.23
CA TYR A 652 -14.90 22.82 10.68
C TYR A 652 -14.54 24.15 10.00
N TYR A 653 -15.52 24.78 9.34
CA TYR A 653 -15.38 26.03 8.60
C TYR A 653 -15.96 27.27 9.32
N HIS A 654 -16.37 27.17 10.59
CA HIS A 654 -17.13 28.22 11.31
C HIS A 654 -16.52 29.63 11.21
N PHE A 655 -15.19 29.76 11.11
CA PHE A 655 -14.57 31.08 10.96
C PHE A 655 -14.87 31.70 9.58
N VAL A 656 -14.77 30.91 8.50
CA VAL A 656 -15.06 31.35 7.13
C VAL A 656 -16.56 31.49 6.91
N GLU A 657 -17.35 30.52 7.38
CA GLU A 657 -18.81 30.52 7.30
C GLU A 657 -19.45 31.59 8.21
N GLY A 658 -18.75 32.02 9.26
CA GLY A 658 -19.09 33.22 10.02
C GLY A 658 -18.72 34.51 9.29
N LEU A 659 -17.52 34.56 8.70
CA LEU A 659 -17.01 35.73 7.97
C LEU A 659 -17.91 36.15 6.80
N MET A 660 -18.59 35.23 6.12
CA MET A 660 -19.52 35.57 5.01
C MET A 660 -20.58 36.60 5.45
N SER A 661 -21.21 36.41 6.61
CA SER A 661 -22.20 37.34 7.16
C SER A 661 -21.64 38.34 8.20
N CYS A 662 -20.32 38.36 8.40
CA CYS A 662 -19.65 38.94 9.59
C CYS A 662 -20.38 38.54 10.89
N TRP A 663 -20.65 37.25 11.03
CA TRP A 663 -21.37 36.59 12.14
C TRP A 663 -22.77 37.16 12.45
N LYS A 664 -23.34 38.00 11.57
CA LYS A 664 -24.71 38.51 11.74
C LYS A 664 -25.70 37.34 11.85
N GLY A 665 -26.45 37.33 12.96
CA GLY A 665 -27.42 36.27 13.30
C GLY A 665 -26.82 35.02 13.96
N LYS A 666 -25.50 34.92 14.13
CA LYS A 666 -24.83 33.74 14.68
C LYS A 666 -24.40 33.99 16.14
N GLU A 667 -24.97 33.22 17.09
CA GLU A 667 -24.63 33.27 18.53
C GLU A 667 -23.24 32.65 18.73
N ILE A 668 -22.21 33.49 18.92
CA ILE A 668 -20.83 33.04 19.16
C ILE A 668 -20.74 32.47 20.57
N LEU A 669 -20.30 31.22 20.66
CA LEU A 669 -20.13 30.48 21.91
C LEU A 669 -18.77 30.83 22.52
N ASP A 670 -18.70 31.00 23.84
CA ASP A 670 -17.42 31.17 24.54
C ASP A 670 -16.71 29.81 24.69
N THR A 671 -16.17 29.33 23.58
CA THR A 671 -15.31 28.15 23.50
C THR A 671 -13.89 28.59 23.12
N PRO A 672 -12.87 27.74 23.32
CA PRO A 672 -11.53 28.01 22.80
C PRO A 672 -11.42 28.15 21.27
N ARG A 673 -12.52 27.99 20.51
CA ARG A 673 -12.58 28.26 19.06
C ARG A 673 -13.42 29.50 18.70
N ARG A 674 -14.33 29.96 19.56
CA ARG A 674 -15.37 30.95 19.23
C ARG A 674 -16.19 30.57 17.99
N ASN A 675 -16.56 29.29 17.93
CA ASN A 675 -17.54 28.76 16.98
C ASN A 675 -18.98 29.15 17.39
N PHE A 676 -19.94 28.85 16.51
CA PHE A 676 -21.38 28.98 16.77
C PHE A 676 -22.05 27.59 16.66
N ALA A 677 -23.33 27.50 16.99
CA ALA A 677 -24.09 26.25 16.83
C ALA A 677 -24.20 25.86 15.34
N SER A 678 -23.69 24.67 14.98
CA SER A 678 -23.69 24.15 13.62
C SER A 678 -25.01 23.51 13.23
N ARG A 679 -25.46 23.76 11.99
CA ARG A 679 -26.59 23.10 11.33
C ARG A 679 -26.20 21.77 10.69
N THR A 680 -24.92 21.56 10.36
CA THR A 680 -24.41 20.32 9.72
C THR A 680 -24.04 19.23 10.73
N LYS A 681 -24.61 19.27 11.94
CA LYS A 681 -24.24 18.44 13.08
C LYS A 681 -25.23 17.29 13.28
N TYR A 682 -25.10 16.27 12.45
CA TYR A 682 -26.04 15.15 12.38
C TYR A 682 -25.78 14.04 13.42
N THR A 683 -26.81 13.23 13.67
CA THR A 683 -26.69 11.90 14.28
C THR A 683 -26.87 10.82 13.20
N LYS A 684 -26.73 9.53 13.52
CA LYS A 684 -26.95 8.47 12.49
C LYS A 684 -28.40 8.48 12.00
N GLU A 685 -29.30 8.81 12.91
CA GLU A 685 -30.74 8.86 12.74
C GLU A 685 -31.13 10.06 11.85
N SER A 686 -30.71 11.29 12.21
CA SER A 686 -31.01 12.47 11.39
C SER A 686 -30.25 12.50 10.05
N MET A 687 -29.10 11.81 9.95
CA MET A 687 -28.44 11.59 8.66
C MET A 687 -29.23 10.64 7.76
N ARG A 688 -29.77 9.56 8.33
CA ARG A 688 -30.64 8.61 7.64
C ARG A 688 -31.95 9.27 7.19
N GLU A 689 -32.52 10.11 8.03
CA GLU A 689 -33.71 10.93 7.73
C GLU A 689 -33.44 11.91 6.57
N LEU A 690 -32.39 12.73 6.65
CA LEU A 690 -32.01 13.68 5.59
C LEU A 690 -31.85 12.99 4.24
N ILE A 691 -31.05 11.92 4.17
CA ILE A 691 -30.76 11.23 2.91
C ILE A 691 -32.01 10.50 2.39
N GLY A 692 -32.81 9.88 3.27
CA GLY A 692 -34.08 9.25 2.89
C GLY A 692 -35.07 10.26 2.30
N ASN A 693 -35.24 11.41 2.94
CA ASN A 693 -36.15 12.47 2.51
C ASN A 693 -35.71 13.09 1.16
N VAL A 694 -34.40 13.34 0.99
CA VAL A 694 -33.84 13.80 -0.30
C VAL A 694 -34.07 12.77 -1.41
N VAL A 695 -33.86 11.47 -1.14
CA VAL A 695 -34.05 10.40 -2.13
C VAL A 695 -35.53 10.23 -2.52
N SER A 696 -36.45 10.29 -1.55
CA SER A 696 -37.91 10.22 -1.79
C SER A 696 -38.40 11.42 -2.61
N ALA A 697 -38.05 12.64 -2.18
CA ALA A 697 -38.42 13.86 -2.90
C ALA A 697 -37.80 13.92 -4.31
N ALA A 698 -36.55 13.46 -4.46
CA ALA A 698 -35.92 13.29 -5.76
C ALA A 698 -36.68 12.29 -6.65
N GLY A 699 -37.10 11.15 -6.09
CA GLY A 699 -37.90 10.12 -6.77
C GLY A 699 -39.22 10.66 -7.32
N LYS A 700 -39.85 11.63 -6.64
CA LYS A 700 -41.04 12.32 -7.16
C LYS A 700 -40.72 13.11 -8.45
N LYS A 701 -39.63 13.88 -8.52
CA LYS A 701 -39.37 14.85 -9.62
C LYS A 701 -38.33 14.50 -10.68
N PHE A 702 -37.23 13.82 -10.35
CA PHE A 702 -36.06 13.70 -11.23
C PHE A 702 -36.03 12.38 -12.01
N PRO A 703 -35.62 12.37 -13.31
CA PRO A 703 -35.47 11.13 -14.08
C PRO A 703 -34.34 10.21 -13.56
N HIS A 704 -33.26 10.81 -13.05
CA HIS A 704 -32.10 10.12 -12.52
C HIS A 704 -31.60 10.76 -11.22
N ILE A 705 -31.07 9.94 -10.31
CA ILE A 705 -30.30 10.37 -9.14
C ILE A 705 -28.90 9.74 -9.17
N LEU A 706 -27.87 10.54 -8.91
CA LEU A 706 -26.52 10.09 -8.61
C LEU A 706 -26.18 10.50 -7.18
N ILE A 707 -25.68 9.58 -6.33
CA ILE A 707 -25.21 9.89 -4.98
C ILE A 707 -23.76 9.42 -4.87
N SER A 708 -22.82 10.36 -4.66
CA SER A 708 -21.45 10.02 -4.22
C SER A 708 -21.47 9.85 -2.71
N TYR A 709 -20.84 8.79 -2.20
CA TYR A 709 -20.87 8.47 -0.79
C TYR A 709 -19.64 7.67 -0.37
N ARG A 710 -19.16 7.84 0.87
CA ARG A 710 -18.02 7.05 1.38
C ARG A 710 -18.50 5.69 1.92
N ASP A 711 -17.68 4.65 1.78
CA ASP A 711 -17.84 3.42 2.55
C ASP A 711 -17.62 3.63 4.06
N LYS A 712 -18.01 2.61 4.85
CA LYS A 712 -17.94 2.61 6.32
C LYS A 712 -18.63 3.83 6.97
N ALA A 713 -19.82 4.14 6.45
CA ALA A 713 -20.64 5.28 6.83
C ALA A 713 -22.10 4.90 7.13
N PHE A 714 -22.85 5.83 7.73
CA PHE A 714 -24.25 5.69 8.13
C PHE A 714 -25.13 6.74 7.41
N PRO A 715 -26.16 6.34 6.63
CA PRO A 715 -26.61 4.96 6.38
C PRO A 715 -25.58 4.06 5.69
N THR A 716 -25.63 2.76 6.01
CA THR A 716 -24.77 1.77 5.36
C THR A 716 -25.10 1.61 3.88
N GLU A 717 -24.16 1.07 3.09
CA GLU A 717 -24.36 0.83 1.65
C GLU A 717 -25.64 0.03 1.35
N LYS A 718 -25.99 -0.94 2.21
CA LYS A 718 -27.22 -1.74 2.10
C LYS A 718 -28.48 -0.90 2.34
N GLU A 719 -28.47 -0.03 3.35
CA GLU A 719 -29.60 0.86 3.66
C GLU A 719 -29.80 1.92 2.57
N LEU A 720 -28.72 2.58 2.13
CA LEU A 720 -28.78 3.60 1.10
C LEU A 720 -29.20 3.02 -0.26
N LYS A 721 -28.71 1.82 -0.61
CA LYS A 721 -29.20 1.09 -1.79
C LYS A 721 -30.70 0.77 -1.70
N GLY A 722 -31.21 0.46 -0.50
CA GLY A 722 -32.63 0.28 -0.23
C GLY A 722 -33.44 1.53 -0.52
N MET A 723 -33.08 2.66 0.12
CA MET A 723 -33.75 3.96 -0.05
C MET A 723 -33.87 4.36 -1.53
N VAL A 724 -32.77 4.21 -2.29
CA VAL A 724 -32.76 4.52 -3.73
C VAL A 724 -33.62 3.52 -4.52
N ALA A 725 -33.68 2.24 -4.15
CA ALA A 725 -34.51 1.22 -4.81
C ALA A 725 -36.01 1.28 -4.47
N ASP A 726 -36.39 1.98 -3.39
CA ASP A 726 -37.78 2.28 -3.11
C ASP A 726 -38.32 3.46 -3.93
N SER A 727 -37.44 4.40 -4.32
CA SER A 727 -37.79 5.61 -5.07
C SER A 727 -37.48 5.52 -6.58
N PHE A 728 -36.52 4.69 -7.00
CA PHE A 728 -36.04 4.53 -8.37
C PHE A 728 -36.02 3.05 -8.78
N GLY A 729 -36.33 2.74 -10.05
CA GLY A 729 -36.65 1.38 -10.50
C GLY A 729 -35.51 0.59 -11.15
N ASP A 730 -34.41 1.24 -11.50
CA ASP A 730 -33.14 0.61 -11.90
C ASP A 730 -32.04 1.26 -11.04
N VAL A 731 -31.43 0.48 -10.15
CA VAL A 731 -30.48 0.97 -9.15
C VAL A 731 -29.19 0.20 -9.20
N ARG A 732 -28.10 0.93 -9.44
CA ARG A 732 -26.76 0.38 -9.63
C ARG A 732 -25.82 1.07 -8.65
N VAL A 733 -24.88 0.31 -8.09
CA VAL A 733 -23.80 0.85 -7.25
C VAL A 733 -22.49 0.63 -7.98
N LYS A 734 -21.64 1.65 -8.02
CA LYS A 734 -20.27 1.58 -8.51
C LYS A 734 -19.31 1.94 -7.38
N ARG A 735 -18.10 1.40 -7.43
CA ARG A 735 -17.06 1.55 -6.41
C ARG A 735 -15.75 1.98 -7.05
N ILE A 736 -15.01 2.86 -6.39
CA ILE A 736 -13.61 3.18 -6.70
C ILE A 736 -12.83 3.36 -5.40
N ALA A 737 -11.62 2.81 -5.32
CA ALA A 737 -10.75 3.01 -4.16
C ALA A 737 -10.17 4.43 -4.17
N VAL A 738 -10.19 5.11 -3.02
CA VAL A 738 -9.69 6.48 -2.85
C VAL A 738 -8.88 6.61 -1.55
N GLU A 739 -7.89 7.50 -1.56
CA GLU A 739 -6.97 7.73 -0.44
C GLU A 739 -7.18 9.13 0.15
N TYR A 740 -7.68 9.19 1.39
CA TYR A 740 -7.96 10.44 2.09
C TYR A 740 -6.71 10.93 2.86
N ASN A 741 -5.85 11.66 2.15
CA ASN A 741 -4.54 12.21 2.60
C ASN A 741 -4.55 13.14 3.85
N ILE A 742 -5.68 13.31 4.53
CA ILE A 742 -5.82 14.11 5.76
C ILE A 742 -5.36 13.31 7.01
N VAL A 743 -5.41 11.97 6.94
CA VAL A 743 -5.11 11.07 8.07
C VAL A 743 -3.60 10.80 8.19
N LYS A 744 -2.89 11.61 8.99
CA LYS A 744 -1.42 11.49 9.23
C LYS A 744 -0.99 10.41 10.24
N LYS A 745 -1.94 9.75 10.90
CA LYS A 745 -1.77 8.51 11.66
C LYS A 745 -3.06 7.73 11.51
N GLU A 746 -2.97 6.47 11.12
CA GLU A 746 -4.11 5.56 11.09
C GLU A 746 -4.59 5.30 12.54
N SER A 747 -5.89 5.23 12.73
CA SER A 747 -6.54 4.78 13.97
C SER A 747 -7.07 3.37 13.77
N ASP A 748 -7.21 2.59 14.84
CA ASP A 748 -7.57 1.16 14.79
C ASP A 748 -8.93 0.87 14.13
N ALA A 749 -9.81 1.88 14.05
CA ALA A 749 -11.09 1.83 13.34
C ALA A 749 -10.99 2.15 11.82
N GLY A 750 -9.77 2.33 11.29
CA GLY A 750 -9.48 2.71 9.90
C GLY A 750 -9.78 4.18 9.57
N GLY A 751 -9.49 4.58 8.33
CA GLY A 751 -9.97 5.86 7.78
C GLY A 751 -9.20 6.43 6.59
N LYS A 752 -7.91 6.07 6.42
CA LYS A 752 -7.05 6.62 5.35
C LYS A 752 -7.45 6.12 3.97
N TYR A 753 -7.54 4.79 3.83
CA TYR A 753 -8.08 4.15 2.64
C TYR A 753 -9.61 4.06 2.75
N ALA A 754 -10.28 4.26 1.63
CA ALA A 754 -11.73 4.23 1.51
C ALA A 754 -12.13 3.67 0.16
N ASN A 755 -13.39 3.32 0.04
CA ASN A 755 -14.07 3.27 -1.24
C ASN A 755 -15.04 4.43 -1.34
N GLU A 756 -14.99 5.14 -2.46
CA GLU A 756 -16.10 5.98 -2.88
C GLU A 756 -17.12 5.12 -3.61
N LEU A 757 -18.38 5.25 -3.21
CA LEU A 757 -19.55 4.63 -3.77
C LEU A 757 -20.30 5.65 -4.63
N LEU A 758 -20.74 5.23 -5.81
CA LEU A 758 -21.66 6.00 -6.65
C LEU A 758 -22.94 5.19 -6.83
N PHE A 759 -24.00 5.61 -6.14
CA PHE A 759 -25.35 5.08 -6.32
C PHE A 759 -25.99 5.78 -7.50
N ILE A 760 -26.54 5.00 -8.43
CA ILE A 760 -27.12 5.48 -9.69
C ILE A 760 -28.54 4.92 -9.75
N GLY A 761 -29.55 5.78 -9.55
CA GLY A 761 -30.96 5.43 -9.65
C GLY A 761 -31.58 6.01 -10.92
N LYS A 762 -32.33 5.21 -11.68
CA LYS A 762 -33.13 5.65 -12.83
C LYS A 762 -34.62 5.38 -12.59
N LYS A 763 -35.46 6.36 -12.87
CA LYS A 763 -36.92 6.26 -12.73
C LYS A 763 -37.49 5.35 -13.83
N THR A 764 -38.41 4.45 -13.45
CA THR A 764 -39.11 3.54 -14.38
C THR A 764 -40.61 3.59 -14.10
N ALA A 765 -41.43 3.06 -15.02
CA ALA A 765 -42.89 3.07 -14.89
C ALA A 765 -43.39 2.37 -13.61
N ALA A 766 -42.71 1.33 -13.13
CA ALA A 766 -43.06 0.64 -11.88
C ALA A 766 -42.64 1.41 -10.61
N GLY A 767 -41.57 2.20 -10.68
CA GLY A 767 -41.13 3.06 -9.56
C GLY A 767 -42.06 4.24 -9.32
N ALA A 768 -42.66 4.80 -10.37
CA ALA A 768 -43.59 5.93 -10.26
C ALA A 768 -44.75 5.64 -9.29
N SER A 769 -45.38 4.46 -9.40
CA SER A 769 -46.51 4.02 -8.56
C SER A 769 -46.18 3.70 -7.08
N LYS A 770 -44.90 3.79 -6.67
CA LYS A 770 -44.49 3.77 -5.25
C LYS A 770 -44.44 5.18 -4.66
N ALA A 771 -43.85 6.14 -5.38
CA ALA A 771 -43.50 7.46 -4.85
C ALA A 771 -44.70 8.41 -4.61
N GLU A 772 -45.89 8.07 -5.11
CA GLU A 772 -47.11 8.91 -5.06
C GLU A 772 -47.99 8.68 -3.82
N ARG A 773 -47.48 8.06 -2.74
CA ARG A 773 -48.33 7.50 -1.67
C ARG A 773 -48.28 8.18 -0.29
N GLU A 774 -47.32 9.06 -0.06
CA GLU A 774 -47.12 9.78 1.22
C GLU A 774 -46.83 11.26 0.91
N ASP A 775 -47.68 12.18 1.38
CA ASP A 775 -47.61 13.62 1.06
C ASP A 775 -47.67 14.57 2.28
N ASP A 776 -48.00 14.08 3.49
CA ASP A 776 -48.12 14.93 4.69
C ASP A 776 -46.80 15.07 5.48
N ASP A 777 -45.97 14.01 5.59
CA ASP A 777 -44.84 13.94 6.53
C ASP A 777 -43.70 14.95 6.32
N ILE A 778 -43.56 15.50 5.09
CA ILE A 778 -42.41 16.36 4.72
C ILE A 778 -42.44 17.70 5.49
N LEU A 779 -43.62 18.23 5.80
CA LEU A 779 -43.74 19.49 6.55
C LEU A 779 -43.43 19.31 8.04
N ASP A 780 -43.82 18.17 8.62
CA ASP A 780 -43.54 17.86 10.03
C ASP A 780 -42.05 17.54 10.26
N ALA A 781 -41.36 16.90 9.31
CA ALA A 781 -39.90 16.72 9.37
C ALA A 781 -39.14 18.06 9.42
N ILE A 782 -39.59 19.07 8.64
CA ILE A 782 -39.02 20.42 8.67
C ILE A 782 -39.26 21.08 10.04
N ALA A 783 -40.45 20.94 10.62
CA ALA A 783 -40.77 21.46 11.95
C ALA A 783 -39.97 20.76 13.07
N TYR A 784 -39.72 19.45 12.94
CA TYR A 784 -38.95 18.64 13.89
C TYR A 784 -37.47 19.03 13.94
N SER A 785 -36.85 19.28 12.79
CA SER A 785 -35.47 19.78 12.68
C SER A 785 -35.29 21.10 13.46
N ASP A 786 -36.24 22.02 13.27
CA ASP A 786 -36.24 23.34 13.91
C ASP A 786 -36.54 23.29 15.42
N PHE A 787 -37.12 22.19 15.92
CA PHE A 787 -37.28 21.88 17.34
C PHE A 787 -35.97 21.35 17.95
N GLN A 788 -35.28 20.43 17.28
CA GLN A 788 -34.03 19.83 17.77
C GLN A 788 -32.87 20.83 17.90
N MET A 789 -32.82 21.87 17.07
CA MET A 789 -31.84 22.95 17.23
C MET A 789 -32.06 23.77 18.53
N LYS A 790 -33.29 23.84 19.04
CA LYS A 790 -33.63 24.59 20.27
C LYS A 790 -33.28 23.78 21.52
N THR A 791 -33.54 22.48 21.53
CA THR A 791 -33.18 21.57 22.65
C THR A 791 -31.67 21.43 22.84
N GLN A 792 -30.87 21.45 21.76
CA GLN A 792 -29.42 21.34 21.85
C GLN A 792 -28.75 22.59 22.46
N LYS A 793 -29.32 23.79 22.27
CA LYS A 793 -28.83 25.01 22.97
C LYS A 793 -29.15 24.99 24.46
N ASN A 794 -30.34 24.53 24.84
CA ASN A 794 -30.77 24.52 26.24
C ASN A 794 -29.98 23.50 27.08
N SER A 795 -29.72 22.31 26.53
CA SER A 795 -28.94 21.26 27.21
C SER A 795 -27.47 21.65 27.46
N GLN A 796 -26.84 22.44 26.57
CA GLN A 796 -25.51 23.03 26.83
C GLN A 796 -25.54 24.05 27.98
N LEU A 797 -26.63 24.83 28.10
CA LEU A 797 -26.80 25.80 29.19
C LEU A 797 -26.92 25.09 30.55
N THR A 798 -27.73 24.02 30.62
CA THR A 798 -27.87 23.16 31.81
C THR A 798 -26.53 22.55 32.23
N LEU A 799 -25.76 22.03 31.25
CA LEU A 799 -24.45 21.44 31.54
C LEU A 799 -23.47 22.47 32.10
N GLY A 800 -23.36 23.65 31.48
CA GLY A 800 -22.49 24.73 31.96
C GLY A 800 -22.84 25.22 33.36
N HIS A 801 -24.15 25.41 33.64
CA HIS A 801 -24.63 25.76 34.98
C HIS A 801 -24.26 24.69 36.02
N SER A 802 -24.48 23.41 35.71
CA SER A 802 -24.15 22.29 36.60
C SER A 802 -22.64 22.15 36.89
N ILE A 803 -21.77 22.63 36.01
CA ILE A 803 -20.31 22.59 36.19
C ILE A 803 -19.88 23.72 37.14
N LEU A 804 -20.34 24.95 36.88
CA LEU A 804 -20.04 26.10 37.75
C LEU A 804 -20.61 25.92 39.17
N HIS A 805 -21.81 25.34 39.31
CA HIS A 805 -22.38 25.01 40.62
C HIS A 805 -21.55 23.94 41.36
N ARG A 806 -20.92 23.00 40.66
CA ARG A 806 -20.02 22.00 41.25
C ARG A 806 -18.67 22.60 41.64
N TRP A 807 -18.08 23.44 40.79
CA TRP A 807 -16.88 24.20 41.14
C TRP A 807 -17.11 25.08 42.36
N PHE A 808 -18.21 25.84 42.40
CA PHE A 808 -18.54 26.69 43.55
C PHE A 808 -18.69 25.88 44.85
N ALA A 809 -19.34 24.72 44.79
CA ALA A 809 -19.54 23.81 45.92
C ALA A 809 -18.29 23.01 46.35
N ALA A 810 -17.23 22.95 45.53
CA ALA A 810 -16.01 22.17 45.82
C ALA A 810 -15.12 22.76 46.92
N GLY A 811 -15.45 23.95 47.43
CA GLY A 811 -14.65 24.67 48.43
C GLY A 811 -13.63 25.62 47.81
N TRP A 812 -13.18 26.59 48.60
CA TRP A 812 -12.25 27.64 48.17
C TRP A 812 -11.24 27.91 49.28
N ASP A 813 -9.97 28.09 48.92
CA ASP A 813 -8.92 28.41 49.89
C ASP A 813 -8.97 29.90 50.33
N SER A 814 -8.03 30.28 51.21
CA SER A 814 -7.90 31.66 51.71
C SER A 814 -7.34 32.66 50.70
N GLU A 815 -6.85 32.21 49.54
CA GLU A 815 -6.31 33.04 48.46
C GLU A 815 -7.29 33.16 47.28
N GLY A 816 -8.40 32.41 47.29
CA GLY A 816 -9.46 32.44 46.28
C GLY A 816 -9.33 31.40 45.17
N ASN A 817 -8.51 30.36 45.37
CA ASN A 817 -8.33 29.24 44.44
C ASN A 817 -9.22 28.03 44.80
N ASN A 818 -9.29 27.07 43.88
CA ASN A 818 -10.12 25.86 43.97
C ASN A 818 -9.43 24.70 43.24
N GLU A 819 -9.36 23.51 43.85
CA GLU A 819 -8.63 22.37 43.27
C GLU A 819 -9.26 21.84 41.95
N THR A 820 -10.54 22.18 41.68
CA THR A 820 -11.30 21.72 40.52
C THR A 820 -11.38 22.72 39.37
N THR A 821 -10.89 23.96 39.53
CA THR A 821 -10.88 24.98 38.47
C THR A 821 -9.77 26.03 38.63
N THR A 822 -9.20 26.46 37.52
CA THR A 822 -8.16 27.52 37.48
C THR A 822 -8.74 28.94 37.47
N TRP A 823 -10.06 29.09 37.60
CA TRP A 823 -10.73 30.39 37.68
C TRP A 823 -10.74 30.89 39.13
N PRO A 824 -10.40 32.16 39.40
CA PRO A 824 -10.57 32.75 40.72
C PRO A 824 -12.06 32.82 41.09
N ARG A 825 -12.34 32.76 42.40
CA ARG A 825 -13.69 32.73 42.97
C ARG A 825 -14.66 33.74 42.35
N ASP A 826 -14.20 34.99 42.21
CA ASP A 826 -14.98 36.12 41.68
C ASP A 826 -15.49 35.86 40.26
N GLN A 827 -14.68 35.19 39.43
CA GLN A 827 -15.01 34.89 38.03
C GLN A 827 -16.03 33.74 37.94
N VAL A 828 -15.91 32.72 38.80
CA VAL A 828 -16.91 31.64 38.93
C VAL A 828 -18.25 32.19 39.44
N VAL A 829 -18.25 33.03 40.47
CA VAL A 829 -19.48 33.68 40.99
C VAL A 829 -20.13 34.57 39.93
N THR A 830 -19.35 35.34 39.18
CA THR A 830 -19.85 36.21 38.10
C THR A 830 -20.58 35.40 37.03
N GLU A 831 -19.96 34.33 36.53
CA GLU A 831 -20.55 33.52 35.45
C GLU A 831 -21.66 32.57 35.95
N HIS A 832 -21.57 32.07 37.18
CA HIS A 832 -22.68 31.36 37.84
C HIS A 832 -23.92 32.26 37.89
N THR A 833 -23.76 33.51 38.37
CA THR A 833 -24.84 34.51 38.42
C THR A 833 -25.39 34.85 37.03
N ARG A 834 -24.52 34.98 36.02
CA ARG A 834 -24.93 35.30 34.63
C ARG A 834 -25.78 34.20 34.02
N LEU A 835 -25.35 32.94 34.11
CA LEU A 835 -26.09 31.80 33.58
C LEU A 835 -27.40 31.56 34.35
N HIS A 836 -27.42 31.82 35.66
CA HIS A 836 -28.64 31.72 36.46
C HIS A 836 -29.75 32.67 35.94
N ARG A 837 -29.39 33.91 35.63
CA ARG A 837 -30.31 34.88 35.03
C ARG A 837 -30.77 34.44 33.64
N LEU A 838 -29.84 33.98 32.79
CA LEU A 838 -30.16 33.52 31.43
C LEU A 838 -31.07 32.28 31.41
N ALA A 839 -31.01 31.43 32.44
CA ALA A 839 -31.87 30.26 32.59
C ALA A 839 -33.30 30.66 33.01
N LEU A 840 -33.44 31.60 33.95
CA LEU A 840 -34.73 32.19 34.33
C LEU A 840 -35.39 32.91 33.15
N GLU A 841 -34.62 33.67 32.36
CA GLU A 841 -35.08 34.32 31.12
C GLU A 841 -35.53 33.31 30.04
N ARG A 842 -34.99 32.10 30.03
CA ARG A 842 -35.33 31.02 29.09
C ARG A 842 -36.30 29.97 29.65
N GLY A 843 -36.78 30.14 30.89
CA GLY A 843 -37.77 29.24 31.52
C GLY A 843 -37.27 27.81 31.75
N LEU A 844 -35.98 27.63 32.02
CA LEU A 844 -35.36 26.30 32.21
C LEU A 844 -35.38 25.87 33.68
N ASP A 845 -35.80 24.63 33.93
CA ASP A 845 -35.78 24.01 35.26
C ASP A 845 -34.48 23.20 35.46
N PHE A 846 -33.90 23.25 36.67
CA PHE A 846 -32.58 22.71 36.97
C PHE A 846 -32.57 21.84 38.24
N SER A 847 -31.74 20.79 38.24
CA SER A 847 -31.57 19.90 39.39
C SER A 847 -30.74 20.55 40.50
N PHE A 848 -31.40 21.27 41.41
CA PHE A 848 -30.79 21.76 42.65
C PHE A 848 -30.58 20.63 43.67
N ILE A 849 -29.49 20.71 44.45
CA ILE A 849 -29.28 19.84 45.61
C ILE A 849 -29.92 20.53 46.84
N PRO A 850 -30.93 19.94 47.49
CA PRO A 850 -31.62 20.58 48.63
C PRO A 850 -30.71 20.72 49.85
N SER A 851 -30.04 21.88 49.96
CA SER A 851 -29.29 22.43 51.11
C SER A 851 -28.28 23.50 50.69
N SER A 852 -27.99 23.68 49.38
CA SER A 852 -26.95 24.58 48.88
C SER A 852 -27.51 25.74 48.03
N ILE A 853 -28.15 26.73 48.67
CA ILE A 853 -28.39 28.04 48.04
C ILE A 853 -27.08 28.84 48.08
N ASP A 854 -26.63 29.31 46.92
CA ASP A 854 -25.46 30.21 46.83
C ASP A 854 -25.78 31.56 47.48
N GLU A 855 -25.23 31.77 48.68
CA GLU A 855 -25.46 33.00 49.45
C GLU A 855 -24.78 34.25 48.85
N THR A 856 -23.91 34.09 47.85
CA THR A 856 -23.26 35.22 47.16
C THR A 856 -24.11 35.82 46.03
N LEU A 857 -25.25 35.18 45.69
CA LEU A 857 -26.20 35.72 44.72
C LEU A 857 -26.86 37.01 45.24
N PRO A 858 -27.07 38.04 44.38
CA PRO A 858 -27.80 39.24 44.76
C PRO A 858 -29.21 38.91 45.26
N GLU A 859 -29.62 39.48 46.40
CA GLU A 859 -30.87 39.14 47.10
C GLU A 859 -32.13 39.18 46.20
N GLY A 860 -32.21 40.12 45.25
CA GLY A 860 -33.32 40.17 44.28
C GLY A 860 -33.38 38.95 43.34
N LEU A 861 -32.23 38.39 42.96
CA LEU A 861 -32.14 37.16 42.16
C LEU A 861 -32.36 35.93 43.05
N LYS A 862 -31.72 35.88 44.23
CA LYS A 862 -31.88 34.84 45.26
C LYS A 862 -33.36 34.60 45.59
N LYS A 863 -34.16 35.68 45.72
CA LYS A 863 -35.62 35.60 45.90
C LYS A 863 -36.35 34.99 44.69
N GLN A 864 -36.01 35.39 43.46
CA GLN A 864 -36.61 34.83 42.24
C GLN A 864 -36.32 33.33 42.09
N VAL A 865 -35.12 32.88 42.49
CA VAL A 865 -34.75 31.46 42.51
C VAL A 865 -35.63 30.70 43.50
N ILE A 866 -35.77 31.18 44.75
CA ILE A 866 -36.63 30.55 45.76
C ILE A 866 -38.10 30.51 45.31
N GLU A 867 -38.64 31.59 44.73
CA GLU A 867 -39.99 31.64 44.17
C GLU A 867 -40.19 30.72 42.95
N THR A 868 -39.10 30.29 42.29
CA THR A 868 -39.14 29.34 41.16
C THR A 868 -39.05 27.90 41.66
N MET A 869 -38.15 27.61 42.61
CA MET A 869 -38.05 26.30 43.28
C MET A 869 -39.38 25.90 43.95
N GLN A 870 -40.01 26.84 44.67
CA GLN A 870 -41.32 26.59 45.31
C GLN A 870 -42.44 26.30 44.28
N LYS A 871 -42.30 26.77 43.03
CA LYS A 871 -43.22 26.42 41.95
C LYS A 871 -42.92 25.03 41.38
N SER A 872 -41.68 24.68 41.08
CA SER A 872 -41.35 23.35 40.53
C SER A 872 -41.61 22.23 41.54
N GLU A 873 -41.35 22.43 42.84
CA GLU A 873 -41.75 21.50 43.91
C GLU A 873 -43.29 21.31 43.96
N SER A 874 -44.07 22.38 43.79
CA SER A 874 -45.54 22.28 43.75
C SER A 874 -46.04 21.48 42.54
N VAL A 875 -45.41 21.65 41.37
CA VAL A 875 -45.78 20.92 40.14
C VAL A 875 -45.43 19.44 40.26
N ALA A 876 -44.22 19.11 40.76
CA ALA A 876 -43.76 17.73 40.97
C ALA A 876 -44.73 16.90 41.84
N SER A 877 -45.44 17.53 42.78
CA SER A 877 -46.43 16.86 43.65
C SER A 877 -47.68 16.33 42.92
N THR A 878 -47.89 16.70 41.63
CA THR A 878 -49.12 16.41 40.88
C THR A 878 -48.96 15.51 39.66
N ALA A 879 -47.75 15.05 39.33
CA ALA A 879 -47.44 14.33 38.10
C ALA A 879 -46.85 12.92 38.33
N SER A 880 -47.64 11.98 38.86
CA SER A 880 -47.19 10.61 39.14
C SER A 880 -47.34 9.65 37.94
N THR A 881 -46.39 9.70 36.98
CA THR A 881 -46.24 8.68 35.93
C THR A 881 -44.74 8.42 35.64
N PRO A 882 -44.23 7.18 35.78
CA PRO A 882 -42.79 6.92 35.71
C PRO A 882 -42.26 6.80 34.27
N SER A 883 -41.43 7.76 33.85
CA SER A 883 -40.51 7.60 32.70
C SER A 883 -39.07 7.67 33.22
N GLY A 884 -38.34 6.57 33.12
CA GLY A 884 -37.05 6.40 33.79
C GLY A 884 -35.89 7.10 33.07
N ASN A 885 -35.44 8.24 33.59
CA ASN A 885 -34.25 8.95 33.14
C ASN A 885 -33.32 9.29 34.31
N HIS A 886 -32.49 8.33 34.76
CA HIS A 886 -31.35 8.62 35.64
C HIS A 886 -30.15 7.71 35.33
N THR A 887 -28.97 8.31 35.19
CA THR A 887 -27.67 7.62 35.14
C THR A 887 -27.13 7.39 36.55
N THR A 888 -26.60 6.18 36.85
CA THR A 888 -25.32 5.95 37.59
C THR A 888 -25.11 4.45 37.94
N ILE A 889 -24.02 3.86 37.41
CA ILE A 889 -23.19 2.73 37.92
C ILE A 889 -23.81 1.34 38.19
N ILE A 890 -23.19 0.33 37.54
CA ILE A 890 -23.02 -1.11 37.89
C ILE A 890 -24.17 -1.85 38.57
N GLY A 891 -24.73 -2.82 37.83
CA GLY A 891 -25.42 -3.99 38.35
C GLY A 891 -25.65 -5.02 37.23
N ASP A 892 -25.45 -6.32 37.50
CA ASP A 892 -25.87 -7.38 36.59
C ASP A 892 -27.39 -7.41 36.42
N ILE A 893 -27.88 -7.72 35.22
CA ILE A 893 -29.04 -8.62 35.03
C ILE A 893 -29.11 -9.17 33.60
N ARG A 894 -28.86 -10.48 33.54
CA ARG A 894 -29.51 -11.52 32.73
C ARG A 894 -30.65 -11.06 31.79
N LEU A 895 -30.49 -11.36 30.49
CA LEU A 895 -31.60 -11.48 29.56
C LEU A 895 -32.22 -12.87 29.67
N SER A 896 -33.56 -12.97 29.64
CA SER A 896 -34.30 -14.23 29.53
C SER A 896 -35.03 -14.34 28.19
N ASP A 897 -35.35 -15.58 27.80
CA ASP A 897 -36.40 -15.93 26.83
C ASP A 897 -36.24 -15.41 25.38
N MET A 898 -35.11 -15.74 24.75
CA MET A 898 -35.07 -15.96 23.30
C MET A 898 -35.37 -17.44 23.00
N ASN A 899 -36.52 -17.74 22.40
CA ASN A 899 -36.88 -19.11 22.03
C ASN A 899 -37.38 -19.20 20.58
N GLN A 900 -36.53 -19.78 19.73
CA GLN A 900 -36.84 -20.49 18.49
C GLN A 900 -37.83 -19.88 17.49
N LEU A 901 -37.27 -19.41 16.37
CA LEU A 901 -37.71 -19.94 15.07
C LEU A 901 -36.53 -20.70 14.44
N ALA A 902 -36.78 -21.94 14.03
CA ALA A 902 -35.76 -22.83 13.49
C ALA A 902 -35.46 -22.53 12.02
N ALA A 903 -34.32 -23.01 11.53
CA ALA A 903 -33.98 -22.94 10.12
C ALA A 903 -34.68 -24.06 9.34
N GLU A 904 -35.47 -23.69 8.33
CA GLU A 904 -35.74 -24.54 7.17
C GLU A 904 -35.02 -23.93 5.96
N GLY A 905 -34.17 -24.70 5.30
CA GLY A 905 -33.25 -24.20 4.29
C GLY A 905 -33.78 -24.34 2.86
N ILE A 906 -33.34 -23.45 1.97
CA ILE A 906 -33.37 -23.67 0.53
C ILE A 906 -31.95 -23.55 -0.01
N SER A 907 -31.54 -24.55 -0.80
CA SER A 907 -30.21 -24.64 -1.41
C SER A 907 -30.00 -23.61 -2.52
N LEU A 908 -28.78 -23.10 -2.64
CA LEU A 908 -28.21 -22.64 -3.91
C LEU A 908 -26.81 -23.21 -4.08
N SER A 909 -26.71 -24.23 -4.93
CA SER A 909 -25.44 -24.74 -5.45
C SER A 909 -24.90 -23.85 -6.57
N ASP A 910 -23.59 -23.96 -6.79
CA ASP A 910 -22.89 -23.66 -8.05
C ASP A 910 -23.22 -22.34 -8.76
N ASN A 911 -22.53 -21.28 -8.36
CA ASN A 911 -21.98 -20.31 -9.31
C ASN A 911 -20.55 -19.95 -8.91
N SER A 912 -19.64 -19.91 -9.90
CA SER A 912 -18.20 -19.86 -9.66
C SER A 912 -17.68 -18.43 -9.42
N VAL A 913 -17.32 -18.12 -8.18
CA VAL A 913 -16.37 -17.05 -7.83
C VAL A 913 -15.30 -17.68 -6.95
N GLN A 914 -14.02 -17.39 -7.22
CA GLN A 914 -12.90 -18.01 -6.52
C GLN A 914 -12.63 -17.26 -5.20
N GLY A 915 -13.15 -17.81 -4.10
CA GLY A 915 -13.02 -17.23 -2.76
C GLY A 915 -11.58 -17.14 -2.26
N ASP A 916 -11.43 -16.43 -1.13
CA ASP A 916 -10.16 -16.31 -0.41
C ASP A 916 -9.73 -17.65 0.24
N LYS A 917 -8.53 -17.67 0.84
CA LYS A 917 -7.80 -18.91 1.14
C LYS A 917 -7.60 -19.12 2.63
N GLU A 918 -8.22 -20.17 3.16
CA GLU A 918 -8.12 -20.56 4.56
C GLU A 918 -6.87 -21.42 4.86
N PHE A 919 -6.38 -21.35 6.10
CA PHE A 919 -5.37 -22.24 6.66
C PHE A 919 -5.58 -22.45 8.16
N SER A 920 -5.24 -23.63 8.68
CA SER A 920 -5.35 -23.97 10.11
C SER A 920 -3.99 -23.91 10.81
N PHE A 921 -3.96 -23.51 12.07
CA PHE A 921 -2.73 -23.36 12.86
C PHE A 921 -2.99 -23.49 14.38
N ILE A 922 -1.94 -23.82 15.14
CA ILE A 922 -1.95 -23.74 16.61
C ILE A 922 -1.48 -22.34 17.01
N LEU A 923 -2.31 -21.63 17.78
CA LEU A 923 -2.05 -20.26 18.24
C LEU A 923 -1.08 -20.23 19.43
N THR A 924 -1.30 -21.11 20.42
CA THR A 924 -0.46 -21.25 21.64
C THR A 924 -0.82 -22.50 22.44
N HIS A 925 0.11 -23.00 23.27
CA HIS A 925 -0.09 -24.10 24.21
C HIS A 925 -0.25 -23.61 25.66
N ALA A 926 -0.91 -24.43 26.50
CA ALA A 926 -0.90 -24.26 27.94
C ALA A 926 0.49 -24.56 28.54
N GLY A 927 0.89 -23.81 29.57
CA GLY A 927 2.20 -23.92 30.23
C GLY A 927 3.11 -22.71 29.99
N PRO A 928 4.42 -22.83 30.29
CA PRO A 928 5.40 -21.75 30.14
C PRO A 928 5.92 -21.62 28.70
N ASN A 929 5.99 -20.39 28.19
CA ASN A 929 6.70 -20.06 26.95
C ASN A 929 8.17 -19.64 27.21
N LYS A 930 8.95 -19.43 26.15
CA LYS A 930 10.37 -18.99 26.26
C LYS A 930 10.57 -17.59 26.86
N ASN A 931 9.54 -16.76 26.92
CA ASN A 931 9.63 -15.43 27.54
C ASN A 931 9.42 -15.50 29.06
N GLY A 932 9.08 -16.67 29.61
CA GLY A 932 8.66 -16.86 31.00
C GLY A 932 7.23 -16.39 31.28
N ASP A 933 6.38 -16.26 30.26
CA ASP A 933 4.93 -16.13 30.43
C ASP A 933 4.33 -17.53 30.61
N PHE A 934 3.32 -17.69 31.45
CA PHE A 934 2.64 -18.98 31.68
C PHE A 934 1.13 -18.85 31.45
N PHE A 935 0.60 -19.68 30.55
CA PHE A 935 -0.84 -19.74 30.24
C PHE A 935 -1.47 -20.94 30.95
N THR A 936 -2.53 -20.72 31.74
CA THR A 936 -3.24 -21.81 32.40
C THR A 936 -4.24 -22.46 31.44
N VAL A 937 -4.58 -23.73 31.72
CA VAL A 937 -5.64 -24.48 31.00
C VAL A 937 -6.97 -23.72 31.06
N GLU A 938 -7.35 -23.26 32.25
CA GLU A 938 -8.60 -22.54 32.54
C GLU A 938 -8.70 -21.18 31.81
N GLU A 939 -7.60 -20.43 31.75
CA GLU A 939 -7.57 -19.12 31.09
C GLU A 939 -7.66 -19.29 29.55
N LEU A 940 -6.94 -20.26 28.98
CA LEU A 940 -7.07 -20.59 27.55
C LEU A 940 -8.46 -21.12 27.20
N SER A 941 -9.01 -22.07 27.97
CA SER A 941 -10.34 -22.62 27.73
C SER A 941 -11.47 -21.59 27.86
N THR A 942 -11.25 -20.52 28.64
CA THR A 942 -12.24 -19.45 28.82
C THR A 942 -12.08 -18.31 27.81
N ARG A 943 -10.86 -18.04 27.33
CA ARG A 943 -10.56 -16.86 26.50
C ARG A 943 -10.21 -17.15 25.03
N HIS A 944 -10.09 -18.41 24.59
CA HIS A 944 -9.69 -18.75 23.21
C HIS A 944 -10.52 -18.04 22.12
N GLN A 945 -11.82 -17.86 22.33
CA GLN A 945 -12.72 -17.17 21.39
C GLN A 945 -12.36 -15.69 21.17
N THR A 946 -11.58 -15.06 22.07
CA THR A 946 -11.09 -13.69 21.86
C THR A 946 -10.15 -13.56 20.67
N ALA A 947 -9.60 -14.67 20.14
CA ALA A 947 -8.81 -14.67 18.92
C ALA A 947 -9.64 -14.48 17.63
N ILE A 948 -10.96 -14.68 17.66
CA ILE A 948 -11.82 -14.55 16.47
C ILE A 948 -11.97 -13.07 16.08
N ASN A 949 -11.97 -12.80 14.77
CA ASN A 949 -11.93 -11.46 14.16
C ASN A 949 -10.66 -10.65 14.51
N LYS A 950 -9.53 -11.32 14.80
CA LYS A 950 -8.21 -10.69 14.99
C LYS A 950 -7.36 -10.77 13.73
N LYS A 951 -6.46 -9.80 13.56
CA LYS A 951 -5.56 -9.65 12.41
C LYS A 951 -4.54 -10.78 12.31
N ILE A 952 -4.18 -11.14 11.07
CA ILE A 952 -3.02 -11.97 10.74
C ILE A 952 -2.04 -11.09 9.96
N ASP A 953 -0.83 -10.94 10.47
CA ASP A 953 0.19 -10.04 9.95
C ASP A 953 1.40 -10.80 9.38
N LEU A 954 1.95 -10.29 8.28
CA LEU A 954 3.18 -10.79 7.64
C LEU A 954 4.46 -10.42 8.40
N LYS A 955 4.35 -9.59 9.44
CA LYS A 955 5.42 -9.22 10.39
C LYS A 955 4.82 -8.98 11.78
N HIS A 956 5.63 -9.06 12.83
CA HIS A 956 5.32 -8.36 14.09
C HIS A 956 5.55 -6.86 13.93
N SER A 957 4.57 -6.20 13.32
CA SER A 957 4.54 -4.76 13.07
C SER A 957 3.22 -4.16 13.54
N GLN A 958 3.23 -2.88 13.91
CA GLN A 958 2.02 -2.09 14.16
C GLN A 958 1.61 -1.25 12.93
N ASP A 959 2.23 -1.47 11.77
CA ASP A 959 1.82 -0.89 10.48
C ASP A 959 0.80 -1.78 9.76
N PHE A 960 -0.41 -1.25 9.54
CA PHE A 960 -1.54 -1.95 8.91
C PHE A 960 -1.29 -2.48 7.48
N THR A 961 -0.19 -2.09 6.82
CA THR A 961 0.21 -2.64 5.51
C THR A 961 0.64 -4.11 5.55
N ASP A 962 0.95 -4.63 6.73
CA ASP A 962 1.38 -6.03 6.92
C ASP A 962 0.21 -6.99 7.20
N ILE A 963 -1.03 -6.50 7.38
CA ILE A 963 -2.20 -7.37 7.54
C ILE A 963 -2.46 -8.15 6.24
N VAL A 964 -2.45 -9.47 6.34
CA VAL A 964 -2.63 -10.41 5.23
C VAL A 964 -3.87 -11.31 5.37
N GLY A 965 -4.51 -11.31 6.54
CA GLY A 965 -5.70 -12.12 6.80
C GLY A 965 -6.37 -11.81 8.14
N GLY A 966 -7.34 -12.64 8.49
CA GLY A 966 -8.03 -12.59 9.78
C GLY A 966 -8.38 -13.98 10.31
N ILE A 967 -8.45 -14.13 11.64
CA ILE A 967 -8.84 -15.38 12.30
C ILE A 967 -10.37 -15.52 12.28
N ILE A 968 -10.90 -16.56 11.64
CA ILE A 968 -12.33 -16.80 11.46
C ILE A 968 -12.92 -17.81 12.44
N ALA A 969 -12.10 -18.71 12.99
CA ALA A 969 -12.49 -19.69 14.01
C ALA A 969 -11.38 -19.92 15.03
N SER A 970 -11.75 -20.29 16.26
CA SER A 970 -10.84 -20.59 17.37
C SER A 970 -11.48 -21.60 18.32
N ASP A 971 -10.80 -22.72 18.55
CA ASP A 971 -11.23 -23.81 19.43
C ASP A 971 -10.14 -24.16 20.46
N PHE A 972 -10.56 -24.55 21.66
CA PHE A 972 -9.66 -25.05 22.69
C PHE A 972 -9.63 -26.58 22.67
N VAL A 973 -8.43 -27.16 22.55
CA VAL A 973 -8.23 -28.60 22.45
C VAL A 973 -7.47 -29.10 23.68
N GLN A 974 -7.93 -30.21 24.26
CA GLN A 974 -7.31 -30.87 25.41
C GLN A 974 -7.20 -32.39 25.19
N GLU A 975 -5.97 -32.89 25.26
CA GLU A 975 -5.61 -34.31 25.23
C GLU A 975 -4.95 -34.71 26.56
N GLU A 976 -4.74 -36.02 26.79
CA GLU A 976 -4.38 -36.60 28.11
C GLU A 976 -3.24 -35.88 28.88
N ASN A 977 -2.28 -35.27 28.18
CA ASN A 977 -1.17 -34.54 28.79
C ASN A 977 -0.85 -33.20 28.06
N LYS A 978 -1.76 -32.66 27.24
CA LYS A 978 -1.53 -31.43 26.46
C LYS A 978 -2.80 -30.60 26.30
N SER A 979 -2.65 -29.29 26.17
CA SER A 979 -3.76 -28.40 25.79
C SER A 979 -3.26 -27.21 24.97
N TRP A 980 -4.05 -26.78 23.99
CA TRP A 980 -3.70 -25.68 23.10
C TRP A 980 -4.94 -24.97 22.54
N VAL A 981 -4.72 -23.79 21.96
CA VAL A 981 -5.72 -23.09 21.15
C VAL A 981 -5.41 -23.32 19.68
N GLU A 982 -6.39 -23.83 18.94
CA GLU A 982 -6.34 -24.09 17.51
C GLU A 982 -7.23 -23.09 16.78
N CYS A 983 -6.81 -22.63 15.60
CA CYS A 983 -7.49 -21.56 14.89
C CYS A 983 -7.49 -21.79 13.37
N VAL A 984 -8.47 -21.20 12.69
CA VAL A 984 -8.52 -21.09 11.23
C VAL A 984 -8.38 -19.62 10.85
N GLY A 985 -7.45 -19.33 9.94
CA GLY A 985 -7.21 -18.00 9.38
C GLY A 985 -7.57 -17.95 7.90
N GLU A 986 -8.26 -16.90 7.49
CA GLU A 986 -8.55 -16.58 6.08
C GLU A 986 -7.54 -15.54 5.58
N LEU A 987 -6.91 -15.77 4.42
CA LEU A 987 -5.99 -14.84 3.77
C LEU A 987 -6.68 -14.13 2.60
N TYR A 988 -6.68 -12.80 2.63
CA TYR A 988 -7.35 -11.91 1.67
C TYR A 988 -6.64 -11.83 0.31
N VAL A 989 -6.43 -12.98 -0.34
CA VAL A 989 -5.63 -13.17 -1.55
C VAL A 989 -6.23 -12.50 -2.80
N ASN A 990 -7.52 -12.18 -2.80
CA ASN A 990 -8.14 -11.39 -3.86
C ASN A 990 -7.82 -9.89 -3.71
N ASP A 991 -7.89 -9.36 -2.49
CA ASP A 991 -7.76 -7.92 -2.23
C ASP A 991 -6.30 -7.45 -2.10
N ASN A 992 -5.44 -8.20 -1.42
CA ASN A 992 -4.09 -7.73 -1.04
C ASN A 992 -2.96 -8.54 -1.71
N ILE A 993 -1.99 -7.84 -2.29
CA ILE A 993 -0.78 -8.45 -2.86
C ILE A 993 0.12 -9.09 -1.80
N ASN A 994 0.14 -8.54 -0.58
CA ASN A 994 0.84 -9.13 0.55
C ASN A 994 0.16 -10.43 1.02
N SER A 995 -1.17 -10.55 0.92
CA SER A 995 -1.89 -11.81 1.17
C SER A 995 -1.56 -12.87 0.12
N ARG A 996 -1.48 -12.48 -1.16
CA ARG A 996 -1.00 -13.37 -2.24
C ARG A 996 0.44 -13.83 -2.00
N LEU A 997 1.29 -13.00 -1.38
CA LEU A 997 2.64 -13.37 -0.97
C LEU A 997 2.62 -14.31 0.25
N ALA A 998 1.88 -13.98 1.30
CA ALA A 998 1.72 -14.82 2.50
C ALA A 998 1.23 -16.23 2.15
N TYR A 999 0.17 -16.34 1.35
CA TYR A 999 -0.36 -17.62 0.87
C TYR A 999 0.69 -18.43 0.09
N LYS A 1000 1.48 -17.78 -0.78
CA LYS A 1000 2.60 -18.44 -1.49
C LYS A 1000 3.73 -18.88 -0.56
N LEU A 1001 4.05 -18.11 0.48
CA LEU A 1001 5.11 -18.44 1.44
C LEU A 1001 4.70 -19.59 2.38
N ILE A 1002 3.45 -19.61 2.82
CA ILE A 1002 2.87 -20.70 3.61
C ILE A 1002 2.74 -21.97 2.75
N LYS A 1003 2.24 -21.86 1.50
CA LYS A 1003 2.17 -23.00 0.55
C LYS A 1003 3.54 -23.54 0.10
N LYS A 1004 4.62 -22.80 0.32
CA LYS A 1004 6.02 -23.25 0.14
C LYS A 1004 6.69 -23.73 1.44
N GLY A 1005 5.99 -23.74 2.58
CA GLY A 1005 6.54 -24.11 3.88
C GLY A 1005 7.61 -23.16 4.43
N ILE A 1006 7.77 -21.96 3.83
CA ILE A 1006 8.75 -20.94 4.26
C ILE A 1006 8.24 -20.23 5.52
N ILE A 1007 6.93 -19.97 5.57
CA ILE A 1007 6.23 -19.60 6.79
C ILE A 1007 5.54 -20.85 7.30
N ALA A 1008 6.03 -21.39 8.42
CA ALA A 1008 5.51 -22.61 9.06
C ALA A 1008 5.24 -22.42 10.57
N GLN A 1009 5.68 -21.30 11.13
CA GLN A 1009 5.49 -20.91 12.53
C GLN A 1009 4.53 -19.72 12.60
N VAL A 1010 3.87 -19.56 13.74
CA VAL A 1010 3.10 -18.37 14.07
C VAL A 1010 3.43 -17.92 15.50
N SER A 1011 3.08 -16.69 15.85
CA SER A 1011 3.14 -16.21 17.23
C SER A 1011 1.95 -15.34 17.54
N MET A 1012 1.25 -15.70 18.62
CA MET A 1012 0.18 -14.89 19.22
C MET A 1012 0.62 -13.46 19.54
N GLU A 1013 -0.29 -12.50 19.36
CA GLU A 1013 -0.26 -11.21 20.03
C GLU A 1013 -1.40 -11.19 21.07
N CYS A 1014 -1.12 -10.74 22.30
CA CYS A 1014 -2.04 -10.91 23.43
C CYS A 1014 -1.78 -9.87 24.53
N ASP A 1015 -2.86 -9.29 25.04
CA ASP A 1015 -2.87 -8.46 26.25
C ASP A 1015 -3.38 -9.29 27.45
N TYR A 1016 -3.13 -8.81 28.68
CA TYR A 1016 -3.58 -9.44 29.92
C TYR A 1016 -3.94 -8.41 31.00
N GLU A 1017 -4.91 -8.72 31.85
CA GLU A 1017 -5.40 -7.82 32.91
C GLU A 1017 -4.45 -7.79 34.13
N GLU A 1018 -3.89 -8.94 34.53
CA GLU A 1018 -3.01 -9.06 35.68
C GLU A 1018 -2.06 -10.26 35.56
N GLY A 1019 -0.78 -10.07 35.90
CA GLY A 1019 0.21 -11.16 35.99
C GLY A 1019 0.43 -11.63 37.42
N GLU A 1020 0.82 -12.88 37.64
CA GLU A 1020 1.20 -13.43 38.95
C GLU A 1020 2.61 -14.06 38.92
N CYS A 1021 3.44 -13.72 39.90
CA CYS A 1021 4.75 -14.34 40.07
C CYS A 1021 4.65 -15.76 40.68
N SER A 1022 5.01 -16.81 39.92
CA SER A 1022 4.98 -18.21 40.37
C SER A 1022 5.66 -18.48 41.72
N ILE A 1023 6.75 -17.76 42.02
CA ILE A 1023 7.56 -17.95 43.25
C ILE A 1023 6.95 -17.34 44.52
N CYS A 1024 6.06 -16.34 44.40
CA CYS A 1024 5.62 -15.58 45.57
C CYS A 1024 4.19 -15.02 45.53
N GLY A 1025 3.36 -15.49 44.58
CA GLY A 1025 1.95 -15.10 44.46
C GLY A 1025 1.69 -13.62 44.23
N LYS A 1026 2.72 -12.81 43.96
CA LYS A 1026 2.54 -11.36 43.84
C LYS A 1026 1.87 -11.04 42.51
N ARG A 1027 0.63 -10.57 42.59
CA ARG A 1027 -0.10 -9.93 41.51
C ARG A 1027 0.55 -8.61 41.07
N VAL A 1028 0.61 -8.40 39.76
CA VAL A 1028 1.28 -7.27 39.11
C VAL A 1028 0.47 -6.81 37.90
N ARG A 1029 0.19 -5.50 37.81
CA ARG A 1029 -0.54 -4.89 36.67
C ARG A 1029 0.38 -4.10 35.74
N SER A 1030 1.66 -3.99 36.10
CA SER A 1030 2.69 -3.38 35.28
C SER A 1030 4.07 -3.98 35.58
N LYS A 1031 5.01 -3.79 34.64
CA LYS A 1031 6.41 -4.20 34.82
C LYS A 1031 7.13 -3.40 35.92
N ALA A 1032 6.58 -2.26 36.33
CA ALA A 1032 7.06 -1.52 37.51
C ALA A 1032 6.76 -2.27 38.81
N ASP A 1033 5.63 -2.99 38.88
CA ASP A 1033 5.18 -3.71 40.09
C ASP A 1033 5.91 -5.04 40.33
N TYR A 1034 6.61 -5.57 39.32
CA TYR A 1034 7.34 -6.84 39.40
C TYR A 1034 8.13 -6.99 40.71
N CYS A 1035 7.99 -8.14 41.37
CA CYS A 1035 8.80 -8.52 42.53
C CYS A 1035 10.26 -8.80 42.11
N LEU A 1036 11.16 -9.00 43.09
CA LEU A 1036 12.57 -9.32 42.81
C LEU A 1036 12.76 -10.62 42.00
N HIS A 1037 11.82 -11.56 42.07
CA HIS A 1037 11.84 -12.78 41.26
C HIS A 1037 11.61 -12.46 39.78
N LEU A 1038 10.45 -11.87 39.44
CA LEU A 1038 10.15 -11.46 38.04
C LEU A 1038 11.15 -10.44 37.49
N LYS A 1039 11.66 -9.50 38.30
CA LYS A 1039 12.65 -8.49 37.85
C LYS A 1039 14.05 -9.05 37.52
N LYS A 1040 14.39 -10.27 37.94
CA LYS A 1040 15.75 -10.82 37.78
C LYS A 1040 15.83 -12.23 37.21
N PHE A 1041 14.74 -13.01 37.29
CA PHE A 1041 14.76 -14.45 37.01
C PHE A 1041 13.63 -14.93 36.10
N LYS A 1042 12.72 -14.05 35.61
CA LYS A 1042 11.62 -14.46 34.71
C LYS A 1042 12.16 -15.23 33.50
N GLY A 1043 11.60 -16.41 33.22
CA GLY A 1043 12.08 -17.32 32.17
C GLY A 1043 13.30 -18.16 32.55
N GLY A 1044 13.73 -18.10 33.81
CA GLY A 1044 14.78 -18.93 34.40
C GLY A 1044 14.38 -19.42 35.80
N GLU A 1045 15.36 -19.70 36.65
CA GLU A 1045 15.11 -20.30 37.97
C GLU A 1045 15.52 -19.41 39.15
N PHE A 1046 14.81 -19.56 40.26
CA PHE A 1046 15.20 -19.04 41.57
C PHE A 1046 15.15 -20.17 42.59
N LYS A 1047 16.31 -20.53 43.16
CA LYS A 1047 16.48 -21.64 44.12
C LYS A 1047 15.98 -23.02 43.60
N GLY A 1048 16.11 -23.29 42.30
CA GLY A 1048 15.65 -24.55 41.69
C GLY A 1048 14.15 -24.60 41.43
N GLN A 1049 13.44 -23.47 41.46
CA GLN A 1049 12.05 -23.35 41.04
C GLN A 1049 11.93 -22.40 39.83
N PRO A 1050 11.15 -22.75 38.79
CA PRO A 1050 11.00 -21.91 37.59
C PRO A 1050 10.18 -20.64 37.88
N VAL A 1051 10.69 -19.50 37.43
CA VAL A 1051 10.11 -18.19 37.67
C VAL A 1051 9.34 -17.73 36.43
N ASN A 1052 8.01 -17.87 36.50
CA ASN A 1052 7.10 -17.48 35.43
C ASN A 1052 6.16 -16.36 35.89
N GLU A 1053 5.69 -15.57 34.93
CA GLU A 1053 4.54 -14.68 35.09
C GLU A 1053 3.30 -15.40 34.55
N ILE A 1054 2.45 -15.89 35.46
CA ILE A 1054 1.17 -16.52 35.11
C ILE A 1054 0.23 -15.39 34.68
N LEU A 1055 -0.34 -15.48 33.48
CA LEU A 1055 -1.17 -14.41 32.93
C LEU A 1055 -2.65 -14.67 33.22
N HIS A 1056 -3.37 -13.65 33.66
CA HIS A 1056 -4.80 -13.69 33.96
C HIS A 1056 -5.56 -12.61 33.20
N GLY A 1057 -6.80 -12.93 32.80
CA GLY A 1057 -7.64 -12.05 32.00
C GLY A 1057 -7.05 -11.80 30.61
N ILE A 1058 -6.67 -12.86 29.91
CA ILE A 1058 -6.00 -12.72 28.60
C ILE A 1058 -7.00 -12.32 27.53
N THR A 1059 -6.53 -11.56 26.54
CA THR A 1059 -7.26 -11.23 25.32
C THR A 1059 -6.30 -11.31 24.14
N PHE A 1060 -6.55 -12.23 23.21
CA PHE A 1060 -5.79 -12.30 21.97
C PHE A 1060 -6.09 -11.07 21.10
N THR A 1061 -5.04 -10.48 20.50
CA THR A 1061 -5.13 -9.22 19.74
C THR A 1061 -4.70 -9.36 18.27
N GLY A 1062 -3.93 -10.40 17.93
CA GLY A 1062 -3.46 -10.65 16.56
C GLY A 1062 -2.59 -11.90 16.45
N LEU A 1063 -2.03 -12.11 15.25
CA LEU A 1063 -1.17 -13.22 14.91
C LEU A 1063 -0.03 -12.76 13.98
N GLY A 1064 1.21 -12.89 14.42
CA GLY A 1064 2.37 -12.75 13.54
C GLY A 1064 2.69 -14.06 12.82
N LEU A 1065 2.84 -14.01 11.49
CA LEU A 1065 3.43 -15.09 10.70
C LEU A 1065 4.96 -15.10 10.84
N LEU A 1066 5.58 -16.27 10.97
CA LEU A 1066 7.02 -16.41 11.22
C LEU A 1066 7.75 -17.39 10.27
N ASP A 1067 8.94 -16.97 9.84
CA ASP A 1067 9.95 -17.74 9.11
C ASP A 1067 10.94 -18.48 10.04
N ARG A 1068 10.76 -18.33 11.36
CA ARG A 1068 11.67 -18.79 12.42
C ARG A 1068 10.89 -19.24 13.66
N LYS A 1069 11.58 -19.90 14.60
CA LYS A 1069 10.94 -20.38 15.85
C LYS A 1069 10.40 -19.23 16.72
N GLY A 1070 9.14 -19.34 17.14
CA GLY A 1070 8.46 -18.42 18.06
C GLY A 1070 8.83 -18.59 19.54
N ALA A 1071 8.09 -17.89 20.41
CA ALA A 1071 8.22 -18.00 21.87
C ALA A 1071 7.60 -19.30 22.42
N ASP A 1072 6.54 -19.79 21.77
CA ASP A 1072 6.13 -21.19 21.77
C ASP A 1072 6.72 -21.82 20.49
N GLU A 1073 7.54 -22.87 20.61
CA GLU A 1073 8.11 -23.54 19.43
C GLU A 1073 7.11 -24.41 18.67
N ASN A 1074 5.95 -24.71 19.28
CA ASN A 1074 4.94 -25.61 18.76
C ASN A 1074 3.74 -24.90 18.13
N ALA A 1075 3.65 -23.56 18.26
CA ALA A 1075 2.71 -22.71 17.52
C ALA A 1075 3.06 -22.74 16.01
N LYS A 1076 2.36 -23.61 15.26
CA LYS A 1076 2.69 -24.00 13.88
C LYS A 1076 1.45 -24.02 13.00
N ILE A 1077 1.66 -23.79 11.71
CA ILE A 1077 0.64 -24.01 10.67
C ILE A 1077 0.48 -25.52 10.45
N LYS A 1078 -0.77 -25.99 10.40
CA LYS A 1078 -1.15 -27.40 10.22
C LYS A 1078 -1.51 -27.73 8.77
N GLN A 1079 -2.38 -26.96 8.15
CA GLN A 1079 -2.93 -27.27 6.82
C GLN A 1079 -3.38 -26.01 6.08
N ILE A 1080 -3.44 -26.07 4.74
CA ILE A 1080 -3.99 -25.02 3.88
C ILE A 1080 -5.21 -25.61 3.17
N ALA A 1081 -6.33 -24.90 3.18
CA ALA A 1081 -7.56 -25.37 2.55
C ALA A 1081 -7.57 -25.06 1.05
N GLU A 1082 -7.64 -26.12 0.24
CA GLU A 1082 -8.18 -26.06 -1.11
C GLU A 1082 -9.22 -27.18 -1.28
N LYS A 1083 -10.20 -26.98 -2.17
CA LYS A 1083 -11.29 -27.95 -2.35
C LYS A 1083 -10.75 -29.27 -2.97
N GLN A 1084 -10.72 -30.30 -2.12
CA GLN A 1084 -10.52 -31.73 -2.43
C GLN A 1084 -9.13 -32.16 -2.94
N PRO A 1085 -8.70 -33.40 -2.67
CA PRO A 1085 -8.99 -34.25 -1.50
C PRO A 1085 -7.69 -34.61 -0.75
N ASN A 1086 -7.62 -34.35 0.56
CA ASN A 1086 -6.41 -34.67 1.34
C ASN A 1086 -6.46 -36.08 1.92
N GLU A 1087 -5.61 -36.95 1.38
CA GLU A 1087 -5.05 -38.10 2.09
C GLU A 1087 -4.06 -37.62 3.17
N GLY A 1088 -3.73 -38.49 4.14
CA GLY A 1088 -2.83 -38.12 5.24
C GLY A 1088 -2.68 -39.20 6.32
N GLY A 1089 -2.38 -40.44 5.94
CA GLY A 1089 -2.07 -41.54 6.86
C GLY A 1089 -0.57 -41.62 7.19
N ASN A 1090 -0.22 -41.75 8.47
CA ASN A 1090 1.16 -41.87 8.95
C ASN A 1090 1.69 -43.31 8.96
N ASP A 1091 3.01 -43.44 8.92
CA ASP A 1091 3.78 -44.58 9.47
C ASP A 1091 5.28 -44.19 9.58
N ARG A 1092 6.11 -44.70 10.52
CA ARG A 1092 5.87 -45.60 11.66
C ARG A 1092 6.90 -45.37 12.80
N MET A 1093 6.76 -46.16 13.86
CA MET A 1093 7.41 -46.19 15.20
C MET A 1093 8.92 -46.49 15.23
N ASP A 1094 9.57 -46.09 16.35
CA ASP A 1094 10.39 -46.90 17.30
C ASP A 1094 10.93 -45.97 18.42
N GLY A 1095 11.20 -46.34 19.68
CA GLY A 1095 10.98 -47.56 20.46
C GLY A 1095 11.41 -47.39 21.96
N GLU A 1096 11.00 -48.32 22.84
CA GLU A 1096 11.50 -48.60 24.21
C GLU A 1096 11.39 -47.60 25.41
N ASN A 1097 10.35 -47.82 26.22
CA ASN A 1097 10.35 -48.00 27.70
C ASN A 1097 11.48 -47.42 28.60
N LYS A 1098 11.08 -46.59 29.60
CA LYS A 1098 10.97 -47.02 31.02
C LYS A 1098 10.32 -45.99 31.98
N LYS A 1099 9.36 -46.48 32.76
CA LYS A 1099 9.00 -46.01 34.13
C LYS A 1099 9.88 -46.78 35.15
N PRO A 1100 9.94 -46.46 36.47
CA PRO A 1100 8.94 -45.80 37.32
C PRO A 1100 9.55 -44.69 38.24
N ASP A 1101 9.03 -44.24 39.40
CA ASP A 1101 8.01 -44.80 40.33
C ASP A 1101 7.41 -43.74 41.31
N THR A 1102 6.24 -44.07 41.88
CA THR A 1102 5.65 -43.76 43.23
C THR A 1102 5.81 -42.37 43.94
N ASP A 1103 4.90 -41.90 44.83
CA ASP A 1103 3.66 -42.48 45.39
C ASP A 1103 2.66 -41.43 45.98
N GLU A 1104 1.57 -41.95 46.58
CA GLU A 1104 0.69 -41.37 47.64
C GLU A 1104 -0.23 -40.17 47.25
N THR A 1105 -1.57 -40.31 47.08
CA THR A 1105 -2.70 -40.65 48.02
C THR A 1105 -3.19 -39.45 48.87
N GLU A 1106 -4.46 -39.33 49.30
CA GLU A 1106 -5.66 -40.19 49.22
C GLU A 1106 -7.00 -39.37 49.32
N ALA A 1107 -8.13 -40.09 49.38
CA ALA A 1107 -9.48 -39.67 49.82
C ALA A 1107 -10.32 -38.71 48.94
N ALA A 1108 -11.65 -38.78 48.88
CA ALA A 1108 -12.65 -39.85 48.99
C ALA A 1108 -14.07 -39.27 48.82
N LYS A 1109 -14.75 -39.65 47.73
CA LYS A 1109 -16.15 -40.13 47.64
C LYS A 1109 -17.17 -39.74 48.74
N LYS A 1110 -18.28 -39.10 48.33
CA LYS A 1110 -19.66 -39.70 48.29
C LYS A 1110 -20.75 -38.75 47.73
N ALA A 1111 -21.73 -39.34 47.04
CA ALA A 1111 -23.06 -38.78 46.68
C ALA A 1111 -24.15 -39.45 47.60
N PRO A 1112 -25.50 -39.28 47.47
CA PRO A 1112 -26.38 -38.68 46.43
C PRO A 1112 -27.26 -37.50 46.94
N GLY A 1113 -28.22 -36.89 46.22
CA GLY A 1113 -28.73 -36.99 44.82
C GLY A 1113 -30.27 -37.10 44.74
N ASP A 1114 -30.93 -36.52 43.72
CA ASP A 1114 -32.37 -36.77 43.41
C ASP A 1114 -32.79 -36.40 41.96
N GLY A 1115 -33.83 -37.11 41.47
CA GLY A 1115 -34.89 -36.77 40.50
C GLY A 1115 -34.63 -35.90 39.26
N GLY A 1116 -34.72 -36.49 38.05
CA GLY A 1116 -34.91 -35.71 36.82
C GLY A 1116 -34.74 -36.38 35.44
N GLY A 1117 -34.44 -37.68 35.34
CA GLY A 1117 -34.13 -38.36 34.07
C GLY A 1117 -35.16 -39.40 33.62
N ALA A 1118 -35.61 -39.30 32.36
CA ALA A 1118 -36.35 -40.36 31.64
C ALA A 1118 -36.14 -40.26 30.11
N ASP A 1119 -36.64 -39.20 29.46
CA ASP A 1119 -36.62 -39.09 27.98
C ASP A 1119 -35.21 -38.89 27.39
N LYS A 1120 -34.31 -38.17 28.09
CA LYS A 1120 -32.96 -37.89 27.57
C LYS A 1120 -32.14 -39.17 27.36
N ASP A 1121 -32.18 -40.09 28.32
CA ASP A 1121 -31.42 -41.36 28.26
C ASP A 1121 -31.88 -42.27 27.13
N ALA A 1122 -33.16 -42.21 26.74
CA ALA A 1122 -33.68 -42.95 25.59
C ALA A 1122 -33.08 -42.42 24.28
N ARG A 1123 -33.14 -41.10 24.06
CA ARG A 1123 -32.59 -40.47 22.85
C ARG A 1123 -31.06 -40.54 22.78
N ILE A 1124 -30.36 -40.50 23.92
CA ILE A 1124 -28.91 -40.70 23.98
C ILE A 1124 -28.55 -42.12 23.51
N LYS A 1125 -29.22 -43.16 24.02
CA LYS A 1125 -28.94 -44.56 23.60
C LYS A 1125 -29.29 -44.84 22.13
N GLU A 1126 -30.27 -44.13 21.59
CA GLU A 1126 -30.61 -44.17 20.17
C GLU A 1126 -29.48 -43.57 19.32
N LEU A 1127 -28.99 -42.37 19.69
CA LEU A 1127 -27.86 -41.70 19.04
C LEU A 1127 -26.53 -42.45 19.21
N GLU A 1128 -26.29 -43.10 20.36
CA GLU A 1128 -25.13 -43.98 20.58
C GLU A 1128 -25.16 -45.18 19.65
N LYS A 1129 -26.36 -45.74 19.39
CA LYS A 1129 -26.53 -46.84 18.44
C LYS A 1129 -26.33 -46.39 16.99
N GLU A 1130 -26.94 -45.27 16.59
CA GLU A 1130 -26.75 -44.69 15.24
C GLU A 1130 -25.28 -44.38 14.97
N ASN A 1131 -24.56 -43.77 15.91
CA ASN A 1131 -23.11 -43.53 15.79
C ASN A 1131 -22.29 -44.83 15.70
N LYS A 1132 -22.75 -45.92 16.32
CA LYS A 1132 -22.07 -47.22 16.24
C LYS A 1132 -22.28 -47.92 14.90
N ASP A 1133 -23.51 -47.89 14.38
CA ASP A 1133 -23.82 -48.46 13.05
C ASP A 1133 -23.16 -47.62 11.93
N LEU A 1134 -23.08 -46.29 12.08
CA LEU A 1134 -22.33 -45.40 11.17
C LEU A 1134 -20.81 -45.66 11.20
N LYS A 1135 -20.21 -45.91 12.38
CA LYS A 1135 -18.80 -46.32 12.47
C LYS A 1135 -18.55 -47.66 11.78
N ALA A 1136 -19.43 -48.65 11.96
CA ALA A 1136 -19.30 -49.93 11.28
C ALA A 1136 -19.37 -49.81 9.74
N GLN A 1137 -20.18 -48.89 9.22
CA GLN A 1137 -20.24 -48.60 7.78
C GLN A 1137 -18.97 -47.88 7.27
N LEU A 1138 -18.41 -46.96 8.06
CA LEU A 1138 -17.13 -46.32 7.76
C LEU A 1138 -15.96 -47.34 7.72
N ASP A 1139 -15.88 -48.23 8.71
CA ASP A 1139 -14.84 -49.27 8.79
C ASP A 1139 -14.89 -50.26 7.60
N GLU A 1140 -16.07 -50.49 7.02
CA GLU A 1140 -16.24 -51.35 5.84
C GLU A 1140 -15.82 -50.63 4.55
N VAL A 1141 -16.24 -49.38 4.35
CA VAL A 1141 -15.85 -48.54 3.21
C VAL A 1141 -14.35 -48.26 3.19
N GLN A 1142 -13.73 -48.07 4.35
CA GLN A 1142 -12.29 -47.85 4.46
C GLN A 1142 -11.48 -49.05 3.91
N LYS A 1143 -11.92 -50.29 4.16
CA LYS A 1143 -11.26 -51.50 3.62
C LYS A 1143 -11.34 -51.59 2.10
N GLU A 1144 -12.48 -51.22 1.50
CA GLU A 1144 -12.59 -51.20 0.03
C GLU A 1144 -11.70 -50.11 -0.59
N LEU A 1145 -11.58 -48.96 0.07
CA LEU A 1145 -10.71 -47.86 -0.37
C LEU A 1145 -9.23 -48.26 -0.36
N ASP A 1146 -8.75 -48.87 0.73
CA ASP A 1146 -7.35 -49.27 0.85
C ASP A 1146 -6.98 -50.41 -0.10
N LYS A 1147 -7.91 -51.36 -0.33
CA LYS A 1147 -7.77 -52.37 -1.39
C LYS A 1147 -7.60 -51.74 -2.78
N MET A 1148 -8.41 -50.73 -3.12
CA MET A 1148 -8.27 -50.03 -4.42
C MET A 1148 -6.95 -49.25 -4.53
N ARG A 1149 -6.40 -48.72 -3.42
CA ARG A 1149 -5.06 -48.10 -3.42
C ARG A 1149 -3.96 -49.11 -3.72
N GLU A 1150 -4.00 -50.30 -3.13
CA GLU A 1150 -3.03 -51.37 -3.41
C GLU A 1150 -3.07 -51.80 -4.89
N GLU A 1151 -4.27 -51.96 -5.45
CA GLU A 1151 -4.48 -52.28 -6.87
C GLU A 1151 -3.90 -51.18 -7.80
N GLN A 1152 -4.10 -49.89 -7.49
CA GLN A 1152 -3.50 -48.79 -8.25
C GLN A 1152 -1.97 -48.71 -8.10
N ALA A 1153 -1.43 -48.91 -6.89
CA ALA A 1153 0.01 -48.92 -6.64
C ALA A 1153 0.73 -50.09 -7.35
N ALA A 1154 0.04 -51.22 -7.56
CA ALA A 1154 0.54 -52.33 -8.38
C ALA A 1154 0.54 -51.98 -9.89
N ALA A 1155 -0.52 -51.34 -10.38
CA ALA A 1155 -0.61 -50.88 -11.77
C ALA A 1155 0.47 -49.83 -12.12
N ALA A 1156 0.72 -48.88 -11.21
CA ALA A 1156 1.77 -47.87 -11.36
C ALA A 1156 3.17 -48.49 -11.45
N ARG A 1157 3.51 -49.45 -10.58
CA ARG A 1157 4.79 -50.18 -10.60
C ARG A 1157 4.98 -51.00 -11.88
N ARG A 1158 3.95 -51.68 -12.37
CA ARG A 1158 3.98 -52.33 -13.69
C ARG A 1158 4.23 -51.34 -14.83
N THR A 1159 3.58 -50.18 -14.81
CA THR A 1159 3.78 -49.12 -15.82
C THR A 1159 5.19 -48.52 -15.78
N ARG A 1160 5.79 -48.39 -14.59
CA ARG A 1160 7.20 -47.96 -14.42
C ARG A 1160 8.16 -49.02 -14.99
N ALA A 1161 7.93 -50.29 -14.66
CA ALA A 1161 8.72 -51.41 -15.16
C ALA A 1161 8.68 -51.56 -16.69
N GLU A 1162 7.50 -51.50 -17.29
CA GLU A 1162 7.31 -51.60 -18.74
C GLU A 1162 8.06 -50.48 -19.50
N LYS A 1163 8.04 -49.25 -18.98
CA LYS A 1163 8.82 -48.14 -19.53
C LYS A 1163 10.33 -48.41 -19.48
N LEU A 1164 10.83 -48.99 -18.38
CA LEU A 1164 12.25 -49.31 -18.24
C LEU A 1164 12.68 -50.46 -19.16
N VAL A 1165 11.87 -51.52 -19.30
CA VAL A 1165 12.12 -52.61 -20.28
C VAL A 1165 12.17 -52.04 -21.70
N ASN A 1166 11.24 -51.15 -22.06
CA ASN A 1166 11.26 -50.48 -23.35
C ASN A 1166 12.49 -49.57 -23.52
N GLU A 1167 13.00 -48.91 -22.47
CA GLU A 1167 14.28 -48.17 -22.55
C GLU A 1167 15.50 -49.12 -22.68
N MET A 1168 15.51 -50.28 -22.02
CA MET A 1168 16.53 -51.32 -22.19
C MET A 1168 16.59 -51.78 -23.66
N MET A 1169 15.45 -52.11 -24.28
CA MET A 1169 15.37 -52.50 -25.68
C MET A 1169 15.86 -51.37 -26.61
N ASN A 1170 15.45 -50.13 -26.38
CA ASN A 1170 15.93 -48.95 -27.11
C ASN A 1170 17.43 -48.64 -26.90
N ARG A 1171 18.07 -49.24 -25.88
CA ARG A 1171 19.53 -49.17 -25.65
C ARG A 1171 20.27 -50.43 -26.13
N GLY A 1172 19.57 -51.38 -26.75
CA GLY A 1172 20.16 -52.55 -27.39
C GLY A 1172 20.26 -53.80 -26.51
N VAL A 1173 19.48 -53.88 -25.42
CA VAL A 1173 19.25 -55.15 -24.70
C VAL A 1173 18.25 -55.98 -25.49
N GLU A 1174 18.63 -57.19 -25.85
CA GLU A 1174 17.81 -58.13 -26.62
C GLU A 1174 17.31 -59.24 -25.68
N PHE A 1175 15.98 -59.44 -25.62
CA PHE A 1175 15.31 -60.50 -24.86
C PHE A 1175 15.12 -61.74 -25.73
N ALA A 1176 15.14 -62.94 -25.15
CA ALA A 1176 15.09 -64.18 -25.93
C ALA A 1176 13.74 -64.39 -26.65
N ASP A 1177 12.65 -64.07 -25.96
CA ASP A 1177 11.27 -64.12 -26.42
C ASP A 1177 10.38 -63.19 -25.56
N ASP A 1178 9.05 -63.22 -25.77
CA ASP A 1178 8.10 -62.40 -25.01
C ASP A 1178 7.87 -62.91 -23.56
N GLU A 1179 8.10 -64.19 -23.26
CA GLU A 1179 8.00 -64.69 -21.87
C GLU A 1179 9.19 -64.18 -21.04
N ASP A 1180 10.40 -64.16 -21.61
CA ASP A 1180 11.60 -63.59 -21.01
C ASP A 1180 11.46 -62.06 -20.78
N ARG A 1181 10.82 -61.36 -21.73
CA ARG A 1181 10.48 -59.93 -21.61
C ARG A 1181 9.43 -59.66 -20.52
N GLU A 1182 8.39 -60.48 -20.42
CA GLU A 1182 7.36 -60.35 -19.38
C GLU A 1182 7.89 -60.78 -17.99
N SER A 1183 8.80 -61.75 -17.93
CA SER A 1183 9.53 -62.15 -16.72
C SER A 1183 10.33 -60.99 -16.13
N GLU A 1184 11.15 -60.31 -16.95
CA GLU A 1184 11.91 -59.13 -16.50
C GLU A 1184 10.99 -57.97 -16.11
N MET A 1185 9.90 -57.73 -16.84
CA MET A 1185 8.90 -56.72 -16.47
C MET A 1185 8.27 -56.99 -15.10
N ASN A 1186 7.88 -58.23 -14.81
CA ASN A 1186 7.32 -58.60 -13.50
C ASN A 1186 8.40 -58.57 -12.39
N ARG A 1187 9.66 -58.93 -12.69
CA ARG A 1187 10.78 -58.79 -11.75
C ARG A 1187 11.02 -57.33 -11.37
N LEU A 1188 11.03 -56.43 -12.36
CA LEU A 1188 11.21 -54.99 -12.16
C LEU A 1188 10.02 -54.36 -11.41
N ALA A 1189 8.79 -54.79 -11.69
CA ALA A 1189 7.59 -54.32 -10.97
C ALA A 1189 7.54 -54.78 -9.50
N GLY A 1190 8.31 -55.82 -9.14
CA GLY A 1190 8.48 -56.33 -7.77
C GLY A 1190 9.65 -55.74 -6.99
N LEU A 1191 10.43 -54.80 -7.55
CA LEU A 1191 11.50 -54.11 -6.83
C LEU A 1191 10.94 -53.05 -5.86
N THR A 1192 11.71 -52.74 -4.81
CA THR A 1192 11.56 -51.49 -4.05
C THR A 1192 12.04 -50.30 -4.88
N ASP A 1193 11.51 -49.09 -4.66
CA ASP A 1193 11.84 -47.94 -5.49
C ASP A 1193 13.34 -47.59 -5.51
N ASP A 1194 14.06 -47.69 -4.38
CA ASP A 1194 15.52 -47.52 -4.32
C ASP A 1194 16.26 -48.51 -5.26
N ALA A 1195 15.82 -49.77 -5.28
CA ALA A 1195 16.40 -50.81 -6.13
C ALA A 1195 16.00 -50.64 -7.60
N PHE A 1196 14.80 -50.11 -7.85
CA PHE A 1196 14.36 -49.72 -9.19
C PHE A 1196 15.22 -48.56 -9.71
N GLU A 1197 15.48 -47.53 -8.92
CA GLU A 1197 16.29 -46.37 -9.32
C GLU A 1197 17.76 -46.71 -9.52
N ALA A 1198 18.33 -47.58 -8.68
CA ALA A 1198 19.65 -48.15 -8.93
C ALA A 1198 19.72 -48.90 -10.27
N THR A 1199 18.66 -49.64 -10.63
CA THR A 1199 18.56 -50.36 -11.91
C THR A 1199 18.36 -49.41 -13.09
N GLU A 1200 17.49 -48.40 -12.95
CA GLU A 1200 17.24 -47.34 -13.93
C GLU A 1200 18.51 -46.53 -14.22
N ALA A 1201 19.28 -46.19 -13.19
CA ALA A 1201 20.59 -45.53 -13.32
C ALA A 1201 21.65 -46.42 -13.98
N ALA A 1202 21.58 -47.75 -13.82
CA ALA A 1202 22.46 -48.69 -14.51
C ALA A 1202 22.11 -48.78 -16.01
N VAL A 1203 20.83 -48.93 -16.36
CA VAL A 1203 20.35 -48.92 -17.76
C VAL A 1203 20.72 -47.61 -18.46
N LYS A 1204 20.59 -46.47 -17.79
CA LYS A 1204 20.93 -45.16 -18.36
C LYS A 1204 22.42 -44.98 -18.69
N ARG A 1205 23.31 -45.81 -18.15
CA ARG A 1205 24.75 -45.85 -18.49
C ARG A 1205 25.07 -46.68 -19.75
N ILE A 1206 24.13 -47.49 -20.25
CA ILE A 1206 24.29 -48.24 -21.51
C ILE A 1206 24.19 -47.26 -22.69
N LYS A 1207 25.20 -47.22 -23.57
CA LYS A 1207 25.21 -46.36 -24.76
C LYS A 1207 24.20 -46.86 -25.80
N LYS A 1208 23.37 -45.96 -26.35
CA LYS A 1208 22.45 -46.26 -27.46
C LYS A 1208 23.22 -46.79 -28.68
N LYS A 1209 22.64 -47.77 -29.39
CA LYS A 1209 23.03 -48.13 -30.77
C LYS A 1209 22.78 -46.92 -31.70
N ASP A 1210 23.70 -46.66 -32.62
CA ASP A 1210 23.64 -45.54 -33.56
C ASP A 1210 22.76 -45.89 -34.79
N PRO A 1211 21.69 -45.17 -35.12
CA PRO A 1211 20.74 -45.56 -36.19
C PRO A 1211 21.25 -45.45 -37.64
N LYS A 1212 22.56 -45.25 -37.88
CA LYS A 1212 23.13 -44.98 -39.22
C LYS A 1212 24.34 -45.85 -39.61
N ALA A 1213 24.30 -47.14 -39.27
CA ALA A 1213 25.09 -48.16 -39.95
C ALA A 1213 24.26 -48.83 -41.06
N ASP A 1214 24.78 -48.85 -42.29
CA ASP A 1214 24.01 -49.23 -43.50
C ASP A 1214 23.88 -50.76 -43.69
N PRO A 1215 22.66 -51.32 -43.77
CA PRO A 1215 22.44 -52.76 -43.81
C PRO A 1215 22.16 -53.33 -45.22
N ASN A 1216 22.98 -53.00 -46.24
CA ASN A 1216 23.28 -53.94 -47.35
C ASN A 1216 24.41 -53.45 -48.29
N ALA A 1217 25.58 -54.10 -48.20
CA ALA A 1217 26.58 -54.17 -49.26
C ALA A 1217 26.97 -55.65 -49.46
N ASP A 1218 26.98 -56.11 -50.70
CA ASP A 1218 26.71 -57.54 -51.00
C ASP A 1218 27.94 -58.48 -50.95
N GLN A 1219 27.66 -59.79 -51.03
CA GLN A 1219 28.57 -60.90 -50.71
C GLN A 1219 29.59 -61.29 -51.82
N LYS A 1220 30.56 -62.14 -51.40
CA LYS A 1220 31.35 -63.16 -52.17
C LYS A 1220 32.88 -62.89 -52.36
N PRO A 1221 33.75 -63.90 -52.63
CA PRO A 1221 34.21 -64.86 -51.60
C PRO A 1221 35.71 -65.28 -51.70
N GLU A 1222 36.17 -66.15 -50.79
CA GLU A 1222 37.36 -67.05 -50.91
C GLU A 1222 38.78 -66.42 -51.06
N ASP A 1223 39.91 -67.04 -50.66
CA ASP A 1223 40.23 -68.11 -49.68
C ASP A 1223 41.79 -68.15 -49.46
N LYS A 1224 42.25 -68.91 -48.45
CA LYS A 1224 43.59 -69.53 -48.26
C LYS A 1224 44.77 -68.73 -47.64
N ASN A 1225 45.24 -69.31 -46.51
CA ASN A 1225 46.62 -69.30 -45.97
C ASN A 1225 47.16 -67.97 -45.35
N LYS A 1226 47.98 -67.99 -44.28
CA LYS A 1226 48.69 -69.11 -43.60
C LYS A 1226 48.90 -68.84 -42.09
N LYS A 1227 48.90 -69.92 -41.30
CA LYS A 1227 49.31 -70.03 -39.86
C LYS A 1227 50.82 -70.40 -39.77
N PRO A 1228 51.44 -70.62 -38.57
CA PRO A 1228 51.57 -69.83 -37.32
C PRO A 1228 53.10 -69.84 -36.94
N PRO A 1229 53.63 -70.14 -35.71
CA PRO A 1229 53.17 -70.05 -34.30
C PRO A 1229 54.10 -69.18 -33.39
N VAL A 1230 53.78 -68.92 -32.11
CA VAL A 1230 54.19 -69.67 -30.88
C VAL A 1230 53.75 -68.79 -29.66
N ASN A 1231 53.30 -69.21 -28.46
CA ASN A 1231 53.18 -70.52 -27.77
C ASN A 1231 51.88 -70.61 -26.88
N LYS A 1232 51.96 -71.35 -25.75
CA LYS A 1232 50.95 -71.63 -24.68
C LYS A 1232 51.15 -70.72 -23.44
N GLY A 1233 50.25 -70.63 -22.44
CA GLY A 1233 48.87 -71.12 -22.30
C GLY A 1233 48.51 -71.84 -20.96
N LYS A 1234 47.20 -71.83 -20.58
CA LYS A 1234 46.50 -72.59 -19.50
C LYS A 1234 46.76 -72.22 -18.01
N ALA A 1235 45.88 -72.50 -17.02
CA ALA A 1235 44.40 -72.67 -16.97
C ALA A 1235 43.85 -72.88 -15.52
N ASP A 1236 42.55 -72.61 -15.33
CA ASP A 1236 41.54 -73.31 -14.48
C ASP A 1236 41.36 -73.12 -12.94
N SER A 1237 40.08 -73.24 -12.52
CA SER A 1237 39.54 -73.38 -11.12
C SER A 1237 39.79 -72.22 -10.12
N GLY A 1238 39.10 -72.10 -8.96
CA GLY A 1238 37.98 -72.85 -8.34
C GLY A 1238 37.60 -72.25 -6.96
N CYS A 1239 36.41 -72.57 -6.42
CA CYS A 1239 35.87 -71.95 -5.18
C CYS A 1239 36.31 -72.67 -3.88
N GLY A 1240 36.47 -71.93 -2.77
CA GLY A 1240 36.58 -72.50 -1.41
C GLY A 1240 36.93 -71.47 -0.30
N MET A 1241 36.21 -71.52 0.83
CA MET A 1241 36.52 -70.77 2.07
C MET A 1241 36.88 -71.73 3.20
N SER A 1242 37.91 -71.43 4.01
CA SER A 1242 37.93 -71.62 5.49
C SER A 1242 39.26 -71.16 6.12
N ALA A 1243 39.27 -71.06 7.46
CA ALA A 1243 40.45 -70.84 8.32
C ALA A 1243 41.41 -72.08 8.33
N ASP A 1244 42.54 -72.14 9.05
CA ASP A 1244 42.90 -71.43 10.30
C ASP A 1244 44.44 -71.44 10.63
N ALA A 1245 44.80 -70.66 11.67
CA ALA A 1245 45.96 -70.77 12.57
C ALA A 1245 47.42 -70.74 12.03
N GLY A 1246 48.21 -69.75 12.46
CA GLY A 1246 49.65 -69.70 12.18
C GLY A 1246 50.45 -68.49 12.72
N VAL A 1247 50.25 -68.05 13.96
CA VAL A 1247 50.84 -66.79 14.48
C VAL A 1247 52.10 -66.98 15.34
N ARG A 1248 53.16 -66.20 15.01
CA ARG A 1248 54.14 -65.49 15.90
C ARG A 1248 55.63 -65.64 15.48
N PRO A 1249 56.53 -64.71 15.90
CA PRO A 1249 56.30 -63.33 16.36
C PRO A 1249 57.20 -62.27 15.70
N ALA A 1250 56.73 -61.02 15.71
CA ALA A 1250 57.56 -59.81 15.69
C ALA A 1250 56.77 -58.69 16.38
N ASP A 1251 57.01 -58.48 17.68
CA ASP A 1251 56.12 -57.71 18.55
C ASP A 1251 56.45 -56.20 18.59
N VAL A 1252 55.49 -55.34 18.27
CA VAL A 1252 55.34 -53.99 18.85
C VAL A 1252 53.85 -53.69 19.03
N GLN A 1253 53.49 -53.21 20.23
CA GLN A 1253 52.12 -52.88 20.68
C GLN A 1253 51.60 -51.60 20.01
N ASP A 1254 50.39 -51.57 19.45
CA ASP A 1254 49.06 -51.44 20.11
C ASP A 1254 48.82 -50.07 20.75
N GLY A 1255 47.80 -49.34 20.24
CA GLY A 1255 47.57 -47.93 20.56
C GLY A 1255 46.15 -47.38 20.34
N LYS A 1256 45.12 -48.24 20.27
CA LYS A 1256 43.68 -47.94 20.19
C LYS A 1256 43.17 -47.03 19.05
N GLU A 1257 42.22 -47.58 18.29
CA GLU A 1257 41.20 -46.78 17.61
C GLU A 1257 40.25 -46.15 18.66
N THR A 1258 39.86 -44.89 18.44
CA THR A 1258 38.80 -44.20 19.20
C THR A 1258 37.42 -44.50 18.61
N SER A 1259 36.36 -44.39 19.42
CA SER A 1259 35.00 -44.44 18.88
C SER A 1259 34.63 -43.10 18.22
N LEU A 1260 33.65 -43.11 17.31
CA LEU A 1260 33.10 -41.88 16.72
C LEU A 1260 32.58 -40.90 17.80
N GLU A 1261 32.15 -41.43 18.96
CA GLU A 1261 31.71 -40.64 20.11
C GLU A 1261 32.88 -39.93 20.82
N ASP A 1262 34.06 -40.56 20.89
CA ASP A 1262 35.27 -39.97 21.47
C ASP A 1262 35.86 -38.88 20.55
N ASP A 1263 35.88 -39.12 19.25
CA ASP A 1263 36.33 -38.13 18.25
C ASP A 1263 35.41 -36.90 18.26
N LEU A 1264 34.08 -37.09 18.32
CA LEU A 1264 33.10 -36.01 18.48
C LEU A 1264 33.26 -35.26 19.82
N LYS A 1265 33.51 -35.96 20.93
CA LYS A 1265 33.85 -35.33 22.22
C LYS A 1265 35.14 -34.50 22.14
N SER A 1266 36.15 -34.95 21.39
CA SER A 1266 37.39 -34.20 21.18
C SER A 1266 37.14 -32.89 20.42
N GLY A 1267 36.32 -32.93 19.36
CA GLY A 1267 35.93 -31.76 18.58
C GLY A 1267 35.12 -30.75 19.40
N PHE A 1268 34.15 -31.22 20.19
CA PHE A 1268 33.38 -30.35 21.09
C PHE A 1268 34.24 -29.74 22.21
N MET A 1269 35.16 -30.50 22.81
CA MET A 1269 36.08 -29.97 23.82
C MET A 1269 37.09 -28.96 23.24
N ALA A 1270 37.55 -29.16 22.01
CA ALA A 1270 38.37 -28.15 21.31
C ALA A 1270 37.59 -26.84 21.11
N ALA A 1271 36.38 -26.92 20.53
CA ALA A 1271 35.51 -25.77 20.30
C ALA A 1271 34.97 -25.10 21.58
N TYR A 1272 35.00 -25.80 22.71
CA TYR A 1272 34.70 -25.24 24.04
C TYR A 1272 35.90 -24.50 24.61
N ASN A 1273 37.09 -25.13 24.62
CA ASN A 1273 38.32 -24.52 25.13
C ASN A 1273 38.73 -23.27 24.33
N GLU A 1274 38.51 -23.26 23.01
CA GLU A 1274 38.77 -22.09 22.16
C GLU A 1274 37.88 -20.88 22.52
N ARG A 1275 36.62 -21.12 22.95
CA ARG A 1275 35.72 -20.06 23.42
C ARG A 1275 36.00 -19.60 24.84
N VAL A 1276 36.38 -20.52 25.73
CA VAL A 1276 36.78 -20.18 27.12
C VAL A 1276 38.12 -19.44 27.13
N GLY A 1277 39.03 -19.74 26.18
CA GLY A 1277 40.27 -19.00 25.97
C GLY A 1277 40.11 -17.57 25.48
N ALA A 1278 38.92 -17.17 25.00
CA ALA A 1278 38.61 -15.81 24.57
C ALA A 1278 38.07 -14.90 25.71
N ALA A 1279 38.12 -15.36 26.97
CA ALA A 1279 37.57 -14.67 28.14
C ALA A 1279 38.53 -14.62 29.35
N ASN A 1280 39.78 -14.20 29.11
CA ASN A 1280 40.72 -13.66 30.11
C ASN A 1280 41.60 -12.58 29.48
#